data_AF-A0A9D1SR88-F1
#
_entry.id   AF-A0A9D1SR88-F1
#
_cell.length_a   1.000
_cell.length_b   1.000
_cell.length_c   1.000
_cell.angle_alpha   90.00
_cell.angle_beta   90.00
_cell.angle_gamma   90.00
#
_symmetry.space_group_name_H-M   'P 1'
#
loop_
_entity.id
_entity.type
_entity.pdbx_description
1 polymer ?
#
loop_
_entity_poly.entity_id
_entity_poly.type
_entity_poly.pdbx_seq_one_letter_code
_entity_poly.pdbx_strand_id
1 'polypeptide(L)'
;MLIQGSSLSNRTNMLVEHYVKLLNSGVSASRILVLTLNSFKKSLFINQVKEKLSGSLKTIYIENPRIHTFSGLAYNTLSDFWPCVQNSIQTGEPCLIPNLTGLEVSQFFFKQAVKEVGFKDYNSKVNLIHQLFRRYSLIVNNNLSEEDIKSRSAMLGESFAGDAKKAIDIYKKNTAQYRAFDYIRQVAVFSYLYQNTDCFKDVDYLIVDDADEITTAELDFLLYLKPSLKEIFIGYDRHGTSRMGFLNADENTVPRIEKFFSEEKIIDVDEKFSTAASIESLSFSRRLEMVEKALEKIIELINSGVSPSDICVITPVIDNSLKFSVAEKLNSKNINTQYFSGSEKLCSTPLVKMTLTLLNLSLGEMQDIYKIRSLISDMLKIPVKYCMNIVSMYKETAELREFDFGIAEYTQRYKTFLNVLQKIKAENLTLSDKVYIIYKEVLDISVNEAQQLKSFNFFMKQIADFESVFALNKYNLSFQKSVLVQLENSIIAENPSSAPELKEDCVTFATAQKIVDYSIKSKYQFWLDISGDLWVKDDFGMLYNAWVFQSSWNKDSFTYEDNIALTREKIKRQLRKLSLLCTQKIFLYSSLFDIEGNENFGGIQDFVEQKTNKENKNIVFNFVPREDQKPVLDYKNGRLAISAVPGAGKTTILLALIIKLIQSGIKSENIFVLTYMDSAARNFKERIKSACPSLEKMPNISTIHGLALRILKENSNYVKAGLDSDFEVCDDNTRQKIIRELIARCGLEQDDFDKYEKAISALKLSDIKSINYVKDVELNKFIKFFVVYNSYLKKRNIIDYDDMLSYCVKILEENPDIADYYQSLCMFVIEDEAQDSSVIQQKLLNILSQKYKNLIRCGDINQAITATFTNADIQGFKDFVTGENNVSMNCSQRCAKDIYNLANKLVETTKHDKNLGNAFYDIKMQGVAGRNPVVEQALRVSVFDDYNAERSFILEKIRKIFAVEPDASIAILVRNNYHIDEYSEFLSCFGYNVITKNDCLDSQPVFALIFAIIKFCAFPWQNERIIHIINVLNNQKLFIFSSADIEFVKTLKSPFILCMEDEMPSPALAKLLWDLNYWLQNSGLDTDELAHKCGCYYYSGEIEKSNIYMISLILKKLSVQYPDTIQLIERLEDLSKRPILNKFKFFTDDNVENKANRGIIQIMTYHKSKGDEFDYVFIPQLSEELLPTDVEKIKINPKERFLESVKAINLKYNKKDEKELKLFKAEENLRLFYVAVTRAKKKLYISCARKYKKYSRIKDTMPSILFERVLTNADK
;
A
#
# COMPACT_ATOMS: atom_id res chain seq x y z
N MET A 1 -46.00 11.66 -15.93
CA MET A 1 -45.18 11.53 -17.14
C MET A 1 -43.80 11.01 -16.76
N LEU A 2 -43.33 10.00 -17.50
CA LEU A 2 -42.00 9.41 -17.32
C LEU A 2 -41.07 9.93 -18.43
N ILE A 3 -39.93 10.50 -18.06
CA ILE A 3 -38.95 11.08 -18.99
C ILE A 3 -37.68 10.23 -18.93
N GLN A 4 -37.52 9.34 -19.92
CA GLN A 4 -36.35 8.49 -20.03
C GLN A 4 -35.26 9.25 -20.81
N GLY A 5 -34.07 9.35 -20.24
CA GLY A 5 -32.93 9.92 -20.95
C GLY A 5 -31.63 9.86 -20.15
N SER A 6 -30.53 9.78 -20.88
CA SER A 6 -29.16 9.78 -20.36
C SER A 6 -28.75 11.11 -19.71
N SER A 7 -27.59 11.14 -19.02
CA SER A 7 -27.04 12.36 -18.41
C SER A 7 -26.69 13.48 -19.42
N LEU A 8 -26.63 13.18 -20.71
CA LEU A 8 -26.44 14.16 -21.79
C LEU A 8 -27.75 14.67 -22.41
N SER A 9 -28.85 13.94 -22.20
CA SER A 9 -30.15 14.28 -22.77
C SER A 9 -30.69 15.61 -22.22
N ASN A 10 -31.73 16.12 -22.86
CA ASN A 10 -32.42 17.33 -22.42
C ASN A 10 -33.39 17.06 -21.22
N ARG A 11 -33.28 15.90 -20.55
CA ARG A 11 -34.20 15.42 -19.50
C ARG A 11 -34.38 16.43 -18.36
N THR A 12 -33.30 16.85 -17.69
CA THR A 12 -33.38 17.83 -16.59
C THR A 12 -33.99 19.15 -17.05
N ASN A 13 -33.65 19.61 -18.25
CA ASN A 13 -34.20 20.84 -18.82
C ASN A 13 -35.71 20.74 -19.07
N MET A 14 -36.22 19.57 -19.49
CA MET A 14 -37.66 19.33 -19.63
C MET A 14 -38.36 19.37 -18.27
N LEU A 15 -37.76 18.79 -17.22
CA LEU A 15 -38.30 18.87 -15.85
C LEU A 15 -38.37 20.34 -15.36
N VAL A 16 -37.33 21.13 -15.64
CA VAL A 16 -37.32 22.58 -15.34
C VAL A 16 -38.40 23.33 -16.13
N GLU A 17 -38.57 23.05 -17.42
CA GLU A 17 -39.61 23.66 -18.24
C GLU A 17 -41.01 23.35 -17.74
N HIS A 18 -41.24 22.11 -17.30
CA HIS A 18 -42.49 21.73 -16.66
C HIS A 18 -42.72 22.47 -15.35
N TYR A 19 -41.70 22.59 -14.49
CA TYR A 19 -41.79 23.37 -13.26
C TYR A 19 -42.17 24.84 -13.54
N VAL A 20 -41.49 25.46 -14.52
CA VAL A 20 -41.77 26.85 -14.94
C VAL A 20 -43.18 26.97 -15.53
N LYS A 21 -43.64 25.99 -16.31
CA LYS A 21 -45.00 25.96 -16.88
C LYS A 21 -46.07 25.91 -15.78
N LEU A 22 -45.88 25.10 -14.73
CA LEU A 22 -46.79 25.04 -13.60
C LEU A 22 -46.87 26.40 -12.89
N LEU A 23 -45.73 27.04 -12.60
CA LEU A 23 -45.70 28.37 -12.00
C LEU A 23 -46.41 29.42 -12.88
N ASN A 24 -46.13 29.44 -14.17
CA ASN A 24 -46.78 30.36 -15.12
C ASN A 24 -48.30 30.11 -15.26
N SER A 25 -48.78 28.91 -14.95
CA SER A 25 -50.22 28.58 -14.93
C SER A 25 -50.93 29.01 -13.64
N GLY A 26 -50.22 29.63 -12.68
CA GLY A 26 -50.77 30.09 -11.41
C GLY A 26 -50.69 29.06 -10.28
N VAL A 27 -49.98 27.94 -10.46
CA VAL A 27 -49.73 26.97 -9.37
C VAL A 27 -48.73 27.58 -8.40
N SER A 28 -49.07 27.61 -7.11
CA SER A 28 -48.15 28.04 -6.05
C SER A 28 -46.94 27.11 -5.97
N ALA A 29 -45.74 27.68 -5.83
CA ALA A 29 -44.49 26.93 -5.64
C ALA A 29 -44.53 26.00 -4.41
N SER A 30 -45.35 26.31 -3.40
CA SER A 30 -45.54 25.47 -2.21
C SER A 30 -46.31 24.17 -2.48
N ARG A 31 -47.06 24.08 -3.58
CA ARG A 31 -47.80 22.88 -4.00
C ARG A 31 -46.99 21.95 -4.92
N ILE A 32 -45.78 22.37 -5.32
CA ILE A 32 -44.90 21.62 -6.22
C ILE A 32 -43.68 21.15 -5.44
N LEU A 33 -43.54 19.83 -5.25
CA LEU A 33 -42.36 19.22 -4.64
C LEU A 33 -41.38 18.79 -5.73
N VAL A 34 -40.13 19.24 -5.63
CA VAL A 34 -39.04 18.79 -6.50
C VAL A 34 -37.99 18.06 -5.68
N LEU A 35 -37.65 16.84 -6.09
CA LEU A 35 -36.57 16.03 -5.52
C LEU A 35 -35.41 15.92 -6.51
N THR A 36 -34.21 16.22 -6.01
CA THR A 36 -32.95 16.10 -6.77
C THR A 36 -31.94 15.25 -6.02
N LEU A 37 -31.02 14.63 -6.76
CA LEU A 37 -30.04 13.68 -6.22
C LEU A 37 -29.14 14.25 -5.12
N ASN A 38 -28.69 15.49 -5.25
CA ASN A 38 -27.75 16.12 -4.33
C ASN A 38 -27.85 17.66 -4.33
N SER A 39 -27.18 18.29 -3.39
CA SER A 39 -27.22 19.76 -3.21
C SER A 39 -26.69 20.53 -4.43
N PHE A 40 -25.78 19.94 -5.21
CA PHE A 40 -25.30 20.54 -6.46
C PHE A 40 -26.41 20.58 -7.52
N LYS A 41 -27.07 19.44 -7.77
CA LYS A 41 -28.22 19.33 -8.69
C LYS A 41 -29.38 20.21 -8.26
N LYS A 42 -29.67 20.30 -6.96
CA LYS A 42 -30.63 21.26 -6.39
C LYS A 42 -30.32 22.69 -6.81
N SER A 43 -29.09 23.16 -6.58
CA SER A 43 -28.68 24.52 -6.93
C SER A 43 -28.75 24.78 -8.45
N LEU A 44 -28.32 23.81 -9.26
CA LEU A 44 -28.40 23.87 -10.71
C LEU A 44 -29.85 23.99 -11.19
N PHE A 45 -30.76 23.17 -10.65
CA PHE A 45 -32.18 23.22 -10.97
C PHE A 45 -32.78 24.59 -10.61
N ILE A 46 -32.48 25.12 -9.43
CA ILE A 46 -32.94 26.44 -8.99
C ILE A 46 -32.44 27.55 -9.93
N ASN A 47 -31.17 27.51 -10.33
CA ASN A 47 -30.60 28.51 -11.22
C ASN A 47 -31.25 28.46 -12.61
N GLN A 48 -31.44 27.26 -13.18
CA GLN A 48 -32.11 27.09 -14.47
C GLN A 48 -33.58 27.55 -14.44
N VAL A 49 -34.29 27.29 -13.33
CA VAL A 49 -35.65 27.83 -13.13
C VAL A 49 -35.62 29.36 -13.17
N LYS A 50 -34.71 29.99 -12.41
CA LYS A 50 -34.58 31.47 -12.38
C LYS A 50 -34.30 32.07 -13.75
N GLU A 51 -33.46 31.42 -14.55
CA GLU A 51 -33.15 31.87 -15.92
C GLU A 51 -34.36 31.81 -16.86
N LYS A 52 -35.16 30.73 -16.77
CA LYS A 52 -36.28 30.44 -17.68
C LYS A 52 -37.60 31.13 -17.31
N LEU A 53 -37.74 31.73 -16.13
CA LEU A 53 -38.93 32.49 -15.75
C LEU A 53 -39.14 33.74 -16.65
N SER A 54 -40.40 34.10 -16.89
CA SER A 54 -40.79 35.22 -17.77
C SER A 54 -41.51 36.35 -17.03
N GLY A 55 -41.36 37.60 -17.50
CA GLY A 55 -42.19 38.74 -17.09
C GLY A 55 -42.03 39.15 -15.61
N SER A 56 -43.14 39.52 -14.95
CA SER A 56 -43.19 39.97 -13.55
C SER A 56 -42.70 38.92 -12.53
N LEU A 57 -42.72 37.64 -12.89
CA LEU A 57 -42.22 36.53 -12.07
C LEU A 57 -40.67 36.47 -12.00
N LYS A 58 -39.94 37.15 -12.90
CA LYS A 58 -38.47 37.29 -12.81
C LYS A 58 -38.05 38.20 -11.65
N THR A 59 -38.92 39.14 -11.28
CA THR A 59 -38.74 40.13 -10.20
C THR A 59 -39.37 39.71 -8.87
N ILE A 60 -40.27 38.72 -8.87
CA ILE A 60 -40.89 38.19 -7.66
C ILE A 60 -39.93 37.19 -7.02
N TYR A 61 -39.57 37.42 -5.75
CA TYR A 61 -38.96 36.39 -4.91
C TYR A 61 -39.96 35.23 -4.84
N ILE A 62 -39.65 34.09 -5.46
CA ILE A 62 -40.44 32.88 -5.27
C ILE A 62 -40.36 32.57 -3.77
N GLU A 63 -41.46 32.77 -3.05
CA GLU A 63 -41.53 32.39 -1.64
C GLU A 63 -41.22 30.90 -1.53
N ASN A 64 -40.06 30.58 -0.92
CA ASN A 64 -39.58 29.24 -0.55
C ASN A 64 -39.99 28.09 -1.50
N PRO A 65 -39.34 27.93 -2.67
CA PRO A 65 -39.60 26.79 -3.55
C PRO A 65 -39.27 25.47 -2.83
N ARG A 66 -40.21 24.51 -2.84
CA ARG A 66 -40.03 23.17 -2.25
C ARG A 66 -39.13 22.27 -3.12
N ILE A 67 -37.92 22.72 -3.36
CA ILE A 67 -36.88 22.01 -4.12
C ILE A 67 -35.86 21.48 -3.11
N HIS A 68 -35.80 20.16 -2.94
CA HIS A 68 -35.01 19.51 -1.90
C HIS A 68 -34.22 18.31 -2.44
N THR A 69 -33.16 17.95 -1.74
CA THR A 69 -32.67 16.57 -1.78
C THR A 69 -33.54 15.72 -0.84
N PHE A 70 -33.58 14.40 -1.01
CA PHE A 70 -34.37 13.55 -0.11
C PHE A 70 -33.97 13.71 1.37
N SER A 71 -32.66 13.71 1.67
CA SER A 71 -32.19 13.97 3.04
C SER A 71 -32.51 15.39 3.52
N GLY A 72 -32.48 16.39 2.63
CA GLY A 72 -32.86 17.76 2.96
C GLY A 72 -34.36 17.92 3.22
N LEU A 73 -35.19 17.14 2.53
CA LEU A 73 -36.63 17.06 2.81
C LEU A 73 -36.86 16.42 4.19
N ALA A 74 -36.22 15.27 4.45
CA ALA A 74 -36.30 14.59 5.74
C ALA A 74 -35.86 15.50 6.91
N TYR A 75 -34.76 16.23 6.73
CA TYR A 75 -34.27 17.23 7.69
C TYR A 75 -35.33 18.28 8.00
N ASN A 76 -35.89 18.92 6.97
CA ASN A 76 -36.86 20.00 7.14
C ASN A 76 -38.16 19.47 7.78
N THR A 77 -38.68 18.34 7.30
CA THR A 77 -39.90 17.74 7.86
C THR A 77 -39.71 17.33 9.31
N LEU A 78 -38.56 16.77 9.69
CA LEU A 78 -38.28 16.47 11.09
C LEU A 78 -38.26 17.74 11.94
N SER A 79 -37.66 18.81 11.44
CA SER A 79 -37.63 20.11 12.12
C SER A 79 -39.05 20.67 12.31
N ASP A 80 -39.86 20.66 11.25
CA ASP A 80 -41.22 21.22 11.26
C ASP A 80 -42.18 20.42 12.16
N PHE A 81 -42.03 19.09 12.18
CA PHE A 81 -42.88 18.17 12.94
C PHE A 81 -42.25 17.69 14.25
N TRP A 82 -41.17 18.35 14.70
CA TRP A 82 -40.46 17.97 15.91
C TRP A 82 -41.36 17.81 17.14
N PRO A 83 -42.35 18.69 17.40
CA PRO A 83 -43.26 18.51 18.54
C PRO A 83 -44.01 17.16 18.52
N CYS A 84 -44.35 16.65 17.34
CA CYS A 84 -45.00 15.36 17.18
C CYS A 84 -44.04 14.21 17.51
N VAL A 85 -42.82 14.28 17.00
CA VAL A 85 -41.77 13.29 17.27
C VAL A 85 -41.40 13.27 18.75
N GLN A 86 -41.24 14.45 19.35
CA GLN A 86 -40.87 14.61 20.74
C GLN A 86 -41.85 13.93 21.70
N ASN A 87 -43.16 14.07 21.47
CA ASN A 87 -44.19 13.43 22.30
C ASN A 87 -44.06 11.90 22.33
N SER A 88 -43.48 11.30 21.28
CA SER A 88 -43.28 9.85 21.18
C SER A 88 -41.99 9.36 21.86
N ILE A 89 -41.01 10.23 22.15
CA ILE A 89 -39.67 9.83 22.60
C ILE A 89 -39.59 9.55 24.12
N GLN A 90 -40.58 9.96 24.93
CA GLN A 90 -40.70 9.67 26.38
C GLN A 90 -39.40 9.75 27.23
N THR A 91 -38.44 10.62 26.87
CA THR A 91 -37.21 10.80 27.65
C THR A 91 -36.86 12.29 27.80
N GLY A 92 -37.04 12.84 29.01
CA GLY A 92 -36.46 14.12 29.45
C GLY A 92 -37.33 15.37 29.29
N GLU A 93 -36.76 16.52 29.66
CA GLU A 93 -37.41 17.85 29.60
C GLU A 93 -37.77 18.27 28.18
N PRO A 94 -38.88 19.00 27.95
CA PRO A 94 -39.25 19.44 26.62
C PRO A 94 -38.19 20.38 26.00
N CYS A 95 -37.56 20.01 24.88
CA CYS A 95 -36.80 20.94 24.04
C CYS A 95 -37.61 21.29 22.80
N LEU A 96 -37.61 22.56 22.41
CA LEU A 96 -38.37 23.07 21.28
C LEU A 96 -37.83 22.61 19.91
N ILE A 97 -36.58 22.13 19.80
CA ILE A 97 -35.89 21.85 18.52
C ILE A 97 -35.03 20.56 18.61
N PRO A 98 -34.93 19.73 17.56
CA PRO A 98 -34.02 18.58 17.53
C PRO A 98 -32.55 18.99 17.37
N ASN A 99 -31.62 18.19 17.88
CA ASN A 99 -30.19 18.35 17.56
C ASN A 99 -29.90 17.64 16.24
N LEU A 100 -29.90 18.38 15.13
CA LEU A 100 -29.66 17.85 13.79
C LEU A 100 -28.15 17.85 13.50
N THR A 101 -27.50 16.72 13.74
CA THR A 101 -26.03 16.62 13.86
C THR A 101 -25.34 16.02 12.64
N GLY A 102 -24.06 16.33 12.46
CA GLY A 102 -23.17 15.67 11.50
C GLY A 102 -22.78 14.22 11.83
N LEU A 103 -21.97 13.63 10.95
CA LEU A 103 -21.48 12.24 11.06
C LEU A 103 -20.60 12.02 12.30
N GLU A 104 -19.92 13.05 12.75
CA GLU A 104 -18.89 12.99 13.79
C GLU A 104 -19.51 12.66 15.16
N VAL A 105 -20.68 13.24 15.46
CA VAL A 105 -21.47 12.93 16.65
C VAL A 105 -21.95 11.48 16.62
N SER A 106 -22.38 11.00 15.46
CA SER A 106 -22.83 9.61 15.29
C SER A 106 -21.70 8.60 15.44
N GLN A 107 -20.54 8.89 14.85
CA GLN A 107 -19.32 8.08 15.04
C GLN A 107 -18.90 8.05 16.50
N PHE A 108 -19.04 9.16 17.22
CA PHE A 108 -18.80 9.22 18.65
C PHE A 108 -19.75 8.31 19.45
N PHE A 109 -21.05 8.33 19.16
CA PHE A 109 -22.01 7.40 19.79
C PHE A 109 -21.74 5.94 19.43
N PHE A 110 -21.42 5.63 18.17
CA PHE A 110 -21.04 4.27 17.78
C PHE A 110 -19.77 3.80 18.47
N LYS A 111 -18.77 4.68 18.66
CA LYS A 111 -17.54 4.36 19.41
C LYS A 111 -17.86 3.96 20.85
N GLN A 112 -18.78 4.66 21.50
CA GLN A 112 -19.25 4.29 22.84
C GLN A 112 -19.98 2.95 22.83
N ALA A 113 -20.91 2.75 21.87
CA ALA A 113 -21.66 1.51 21.74
C ALA A 113 -20.74 0.30 21.49
N VAL A 114 -19.74 0.43 20.61
CA VAL A 114 -18.74 -0.61 20.34
C VAL A 114 -17.94 -0.95 21.60
N LYS A 115 -17.54 0.07 22.39
CA LYS A 115 -16.81 -0.14 23.65
C LYS A 115 -17.65 -0.87 24.69
N GLU A 116 -18.95 -0.58 24.75
CA GLU A 116 -19.89 -1.22 25.67
C GLU A 116 -20.20 -2.68 25.29
N VAL A 117 -20.39 -2.95 23.99
CA VAL A 117 -20.67 -4.30 23.49
C VAL A 117 -19.45 -5.22 23.59
N GLY A 118 -18.26 -4.71 23.22
CA GLY A 118 -17.02 -5.48 23.20
C GLY A 118 -17.06 -6.62 22.19
N PHE A 119 -16.96 -6.31 20.89
CA PHE A 119 -16.97 -7.28 19.78
C PHE A 119 -15.87 -8.33 19.97
N LYS A 120 -16.25 -9.57 20.25
CA LYS A 120 -15.29 -10.63 20.61
C LYS A 120 -14.63 -11.29 19.39
N ASP A 121 -15.35 -11.36 18.28
CA ASP A 121 -14.97 -12.10 17.07
C ASP A 121 -14.66 -11.18 15.87
N TYR A 122 -14.41 -9.89 16.12
CA TYR A 122 -14.04 -8.90 15.09
C TYR A 122 -12.65 -8.34 15.40
N ASN A 123 -11.72 -8.43 14.45
CA ASN A 123 -10.29 -8.23 14.69
C ASN A 123 -9.77 -6.86 14.21
N SER A 124 -10.48 -6.19 13.30
CA SER A 124 -10.12 -4.88 12.77
C SER A 124 -10.31 -3.78 13.81
N LYS A 125 -9.29 -2.93 13.95
CA LYS A 125 -9.29 -1.78 14.86
C LYS A 125 -9.76 -0.48 14.21
N VAL A 126 -9.63 -0.36 12.89
CA VAL A 126 -9.82 0.92 12.18
C VAL A 126 -11.20 1.01 11.53
N ASN A 127 -11.78 -0.11 11.09
CA ASN A 127 -12.96 -0.07 10.23
C ASN A 127 -14.29 -0.33 10.93
N LEU A 128 -14.32 -0.92 12.13
CA LEU A 128 -15.57 -1.37 12.78
C LEU A 128 -16.66 -0.29 12.82
N ILE A 129 -16.33 0.94 13.24
CA ILE A 129 -17.28 2.05 13.34
C ILE A 129 -17.84 2.42 11.96
N HIS A 130 -16.97 2.53 10.94
CA HIS A 130 -17.38 2.87 9.58
C HIS A 130 -18.26 1.77 8.96
N GLN A 131 -17.94 0.50 9.21
CA GLN A 131 -18.71 -0.63 8.73
C GLN A 131 -20.08 -0.72 9.40
N LEU A 132 -20.16 -0.53 10.72
CA LEU A 132 -21.44 -0.48 11.45
C LEU A 132 -22.31 0.68 11.00
N PHE A 133 -21.71 1.86 10.79
CA PHE A 133 -22.42 3.01 10.28
C PHE A 133 -22.97 2.73 8.87
N ARG A 134 -22.15 2.15 7.98
CA ARG A 134 -22.59 1.76 6.64
C ARG A 134 -23.70 0.71 6.69
N ARG A 135 -23.56 -0.32 7.51
CA ARG A 135 -24.60 -1.33 7.74
C ARG A 135 -25.92 -0.70 8.16
N TYR A 136 -25.88 0.19 9.16
CA TYR A 136 -27.08 0.86 9.64
C TYR A 136 -27.71 1.75 8.55
N SER A 137 -26.89 2.41 7.75
CA SER A 137 -27.34 3.15 6.55
C SER A 137 -28.04 2.23 5.55
N LEU A 138 -27.48 1.05 5.26
CA LEU A 138 -28.08 0.07 4.35
C LEU A 138 -29.43 -0.43 4.88
N ILE A 139 -29.51 -0.75 6.17
CA ILE A 139 -30.74 -1.19 6.84
C ILE A 139 -31.85 -0.16 6.70
N VAL A 140 -31.56 1.10 7.03
CA VAL A 140 -32.56 2.17 7.02
C VAL A 140 -32.97 2.53 5.59
N ASN A 141 -32.01 2.71 4.68
CA ASN A 141 -32.32 3.13 3.30
C ASN A 141 -32.97 2.03 2.47
N ASN A 142 -32.84 0.76 2.86
CA ASN A 142 -33.56 -0.36 2.24
C ASN A 142 -34.85 -0.75 2.98
N ASN A 143 -35.18 -0.08 4.09
CA ASN A 143 -36.37 -0.36 4.90
C ASN A 143 -36.45 -1.84 5.36
N LEU A 144 -35.32 -2.39 5.82
CA LEU A 144 -35.19 -3.82 6.15
C LEU A 144 -35.79 -4.16 7.52
N SER A 145 -36.52 -5.27 7.59
CA SER A 145 -37.03 -5.81 8.85
C SER A 145 -35.95 -6.56 9.64
N GLU A 146 -36.21 -6.80 10.93
CA GLU A 146 -35.32 -7.60 11.79
C GLU A 146 -35.16 -9.04 11.29
N GLU A 147 -36.19 -9.60 10.66
CA GLU A 147 -36.13 -10.93 10.05
C GLU A 147 -35.23 -10.94 8.82
N ASP A 148 -35.34 -9.91 7.98
CA ASP A 148 -34.46 -9.79 6.81
C ASP A 148 -33.00 -9.59 7.23
N ILE A 149 -32.74 -8.79 8.27
CA ILE A 149 -31.38 -8.59 8.80
C ILE A 149 -30.80 -9.92 9.29
N LYS A 150 -31.58 -10.70 10.04
CA LYS A 150 -31.14 -12.00 10.57
C LYS A 150 -30.87 -13.00 9.44
N SER A 151 -31.76 -13.05 8.44
CA SER A 151 -31.60 -13.92 7.26
C SER A 151 -30.33 -13.57 6.48
N ARG A 152 -30.13 -12.28 6.18
CA ARG A 152 -28.94 -11.78 5.47
C ARG A 152 -27.63 -12.01 6.22
N SER A 153 -27.62 -11.80 7.55
CA SER A 153 -26.47 -12.13 8.39
C SER A 153 -26.10 -13.61 8.33
N ALA A 154 -27.10 -14.51 8.28
CA ALA A 154 -26.88 -15.94 8.17
C ALA A 154 -26.30 -16.31 6.80
N MET A 155 -26.78 -15.70 5.71
CA MET A 155 -26.25 -15.88 4.35
C MET A 155 -24.75 -15.50 4.25
N LEU A 156 -24.34 -14.48 5.01
CA LEU A 156 -22.95 -14.00 5.07
C LEU A 156 -22.07 -14.77 6.08
N GLY A 157 -22.66 -15.67 6.88
CA GLY A 157 -21.93 -16.41 7.92
C GLY A 157 -21.36 -15.52 9.03
N GLU A 158 -22.03 -14.41 9.36
CA GLU A 158 -21.56 -13.43 10.35
C GLU A 158 -21.66 -13.96 11.79
N SER A 159 -20.53 -14.23 12.44
CA SER A 159 -20.51 -14.60 13.86
C SER A 159 -20.86 -13.44 14.80
N PHE A 160 -20.57 -12.20 14.38
CA PHE A 160 -20.77 -10.98 15.17
C PHE A 160 -22.13 -10.30 14.97
N ALA A 161 -23.07 -10.90 14.22
CA ALA A 161 -24.35 -10.28 13.89
C ALA A 161 -25.13 -9.81 15.13
N GLY A 162 -25.08 -10.58 16.22
CA GLY A 162 -25.68 -10.22 17.50
C GLY A 162 -25.02 -9.01 18.17
N ASP A 163 -23.69 -8.88 18.06
CA ASP A 163 -22.95 -7.74 18.60
C ASP A 163 -23.22 -6.47 17.77
N ALA A 164 -23.29 -6.60 16.44
CA ALA A 164 -23.68 -5.52 15.54
C ALA A 164 -25.06 -4.97 15.86
N LYS A 165 -26.05 -5.85 16.08
CA LYS A 165 -27.40 -5.47 16.50
C LYS A 165 -27.38 -4.70 17.82
N LYS A 166 -26.74 -5.25 18.85
CA LYS A 166 -26.63 -4.58 20.17
C LYS A 166 -26.00 -3.19 20.05
N ALA A 167 -24.94 -3.05 19.26
CA ALA A 167 -24.28 -1.76 19.07
C ALA A 167 -25.20 -0.74 18.39
N ILE A 168 -25.94 -1.15 17.35
CA ILE A 168 -26.95 -0.31 16.69
C ILE A 168 -28.08 0.07 17.66
N ASP A 169 -28.54 -0.85 18.51
CA ASP A 169 -29.60 -0.58 19.48
C ASP A 169 -29.16 0.40 20.57
N ILE A 170 -27.92 0.27 21.08
CA ILE A 170 -27.32 1.24 22.01
C ILE A 170 -27.19 2.61 21.34
N TYR A 171 -26.67 2.65 20.11
CA TYR A 171 -26.60 3.88 19.33
C TYR A 171 -27.99 4.52 19.14
N LYS A 172 -29.02 3.72 18.80
CA LYS A 172 -30.41 4.16 18.63
C LYS A 172 -30.97 4.76 19.91
N LYS A 173 -30.69 4.12 21.06
CA LYS A 173 -31.10 4.59 22.40
C LYS A 173 -30.41 5.91 22.77
N ASN A 174 -29.09 5.99 22.59
CA ASN A 174 -28.31 7.18 22.91
C ASN A 174 -28.74 8.38 22.03
N THR A 175 -28.85 8.18 20.72
CA THR A 175 -29.31 9.24 19.80
C THR A 175 -30.70 9.75 20.14
N ALA A 176 -31.64 8.89 20.56
CA ALA A 176 -32.95 9.32 21.03
C ALA A 176 -32.88 10.12 22.33
N GLN A 177 -32.10 9.65 23.32
CA GLN A 177 -31.91 10.32 24.61
C GLN A 177 -31.34 11.74 24.45
N TYR A 178 -30.34 11.90 23.58
CA TYR A 178 -29.67 13.18 23.32
C TYR A 178 -30.29 13.99 22.18
N ARG A 179 -31.38 13.48 21.59
CA ARG A 179 -32.06 14.05 20.43
C ARG A 179 -31.11 14.35 19.26
N ALA A 180 -30.08 13.54 19.10
CA ALA A 180 -29.05 13.68 18.07
C ALA A 180 -29.46 12.89 16.82
N PHE A 181 -30.04 13.58 15.84
CA PHE A 181 -30.54 12.98 14.61
C PHE A 181 -29.61 13.33 13.46
N ASP A 182 -28.73 12.39 13.10
CA ASP A 182 -28.01 12.43 11.83
C ASP A 182 -28.94 12.15 10.64
N TYR A 183 -28.40 12.21 9.42
CA TYR A 183 -29.19 11.99 8.21
C TYR A 183 -29.84 10.59 8.15
N ILE A 184 -29.23 9.56 8.73
CA ILE A 184 -29.79 8.20 8.73
C ILE A 184 -31.00 8.16 9.67
N ARG A 185 -30.84 8.71 10.88
CA ARG A 185 -31.93 8.83 11.85
C ARG A 185 -33.05 9.73 11.34
N GLN A 186 -32.72 10.82 10.64
CA GLN A 186 -33.70 11.69 9.98
C GLN A 186 -34.55 10.91 8.98
N VAL A 187 -33.95 10.09 8.09
CA VAL A 187 -34.70 9.27 7.12
C VAL A 187 -35.59 8.23 7.81
N ALA A 188 -35.09 7.58 8.87
CA ALA A 188 -35.88 6.62 9.63
C ALA A 188 -37.11 7.27 10.29
N VAL A 189 -36.95 8.44 10.90
CA VAL A 189 -38.06 9.17 11.55
C VAL A 189 -38.98 9.80 10.51
N PHE A 190 -38.43 10.30 9.40
CA PHE A 190 -39.19 10.84 8.28
C PHE A 190 -40.21 9.83 7.75
N SER A 191 -39.77 8.56 7.61
CA SER A 191 -40.65 7.45 7.20
C SER A 191 -41.86 7.29 8.11
N TYR A 192 -41.64 7.37 9.42
CA TYR A 192 -42.73 7.36 10.39
C TYR A 192 -43.62 8.61 10.28
N LEU A 193 -43.03 9.79 10.15
CA LEU A 193 -43.76 11.06 10.11
C LEU A 193 -44.74 11.14 8.95
N TYR A 194 -44.30 10.88 7.71
CA TYR A 194 -45.20 11.03 6.58
C TYR A 194 -46.33 9.99 6.56
N GLN A 195 -46.13 8.81 7.17
CA GLN A 195 -47.15 7.76 7.27
C GLN A 195 -48.20 8.04 8.35
N ASN A 196 -47.87 8.84 9.37
CA ASN A 196 -48.71 9.06 10.55
C ASN A 196 -49.18 10.51 10.71
N THR A 197 -48.82 11.40 9.78
CA THR A 197 -49.18 12.82 9.81
C THR A 197 -49.58 13.33 8.43
N ASP A 198 -50.14 14.53 8.38
CA ASP A 198 -50.66 15.18 7.19
C ASP A 198 -49.63 16.08 6.47
N CYS A 199 -48.34 15.90 6.74
CA CYS A 199 -47.26 16.82 6.36
C CYS A 199 -47.09 17.09 4.86
N PHE A 200 -47.68 16.25 4.01
CA PHE A 200 -47.62 16.37 2.54
C PHE A 200 -48.99 16.46 1.85
N LYS A 201 -50.10 16.67 2.59
CA LYS A 201 -51.44 16.78 1.98
C LYS A 201 -51.59 17.93 0.98
N ASP A 202 -50.79 18.98 1.13
CA ASP A 202 -50.83 20.16 0.25
C ASP A 202 -49.95 20.05 -1.01
N VAL A 203 -49.27 18.91 -1.21
CA VAL A 203 -48.47 18.66 -2.42
C VAL A 203 -49.37 18.08 -3.51
N ASP A 204 -49.57 18.85 -4.57
CA ASP A 204 -50.36 18.43 -5.73
C ASP A 204 -49.47 17.90 -6.87
N TYR A 205 -48.24 18.40 -6.98
CA TYR A 205 -47.34 18.14 -8.11
C TYR A 205 -45.99 17.63 -7.62
N LEU A 206 -45.48 16.58 -8.25
CA LEU A 206 -44.18 15.99 -7.91
C LEU A 206 -43.26 15.98 -9.13
N ILE A 207 -42.02 16.44 -8.95
CA ILE A 207 -40.95 16.35 -9.95
C ILE A 207 -39.76 15.63 -9.31
N VAL A 208 -39.22 14.61 -9.97
CA VAL A 208 -38.03 13.87 -9.51
C VAL A 208 -37.02 13.83 -10.66
N ASP A 209 -35.78 14.26 -10.40
CA ASP A 209 -34.66 14.12 -11.35
C ASP A 209 -33.66 13.07 -10.86
N ASP A 210 -33.05 12.34 -11.79
CA ASP A 210 -32.12 11.22 -11.53
C ASP A 210 -32.77 10.09 -10.69
N ALA A 211 -34.04 9.73 -10.98
CA ALA A 211 -34.78 8.72 -10.22
C ALA A 211 -34.19 7.30 -10.33
N ASP A 212 -33.26 7.05 -11.25
CA ASP A 212 -32.46 5.81 -11.32
C ASP A 212 -31.44 5.66 -10.18
N GLU A 213 -31.16 6.73 -9.43
CA GLU A 213 -30.14 6.78 -8.36
C GLU A 213 -30.74 6.86 -6.95
N ILE A 214 -32.07 6.78 -6.81
CA ILE A 214 -32.76 6.93 -5.53
C ILE A 214 -32.65 5.67 -4.66
N THR A 215 -32.81 5.88 -3.36
CA THR A 215 -32.86 4.78 -2.36
C THR A 215 -34.24 4.13 -2.30
N THR A 216 -34.34 2.93 -1.75
CA THR A 216 -35.64 2.27 -1.53
C THR A 216 -36.53 3.10 -0.59
N ALA A 217 -35.98 3.69 0.48
CA ALA A 217 -36.74 4.56 1.38
C ALA A 217 -37.31 5.80 0.68
N GLU A 218 -36.58 6.36 -0.29
CA GLU A 218 -37.08 7.44 -1.13
C GLU A 218 -38.18 6.94 -2.08
N LEU A 219 -37.98 5.79 -2.74
CA LEU A 219 -39.01 5.19 -3.59
C LEU A 219 -40.30 4.89 -2.81
N ASP A 220 -40.22 4.34 -1.60
CA ASP A 220 -41.38 4.09 -0.74
C ASP A 220 -42.13 5.39 -0.41
N PHE A 221 -41.40 6.49 -0.20
CA PHE A 221 -42.02 7.82 -0.03
C PHE A 221 -42.71 8.31 -1.32
N LEU A 222 -42.10 8.13 -2.50
CA LEU A 222 -42.75 8.48 -3.78
C LEU A 222 -44.05 7.68 -3.98
N LEU A 223 -44.03 6.38 -3.63
CA LEU A 223 -45.19 5.51 -3.70
C LEU A 223 -46.28 5.92 -2.71
N TYR A 224 -45.91 6.39 -1.52
CA TYR A 224 -46.85 6.96 -0.54
C TYR A 224 -47.55 8.21 -1.06
N LEU A 225 -46.83 9.12 -1.72
CA LEU A 225 -47.42 10.35 -2.25
C LEU A 225 -48.29 10.11 -3.49
N LYS A 226 -48.00 9.08 -4.29
CA LYS A 226 -48.67 8.85 -5.59
C LYS A 226 -50.20 9.02 -5.55
N PRO A 227 -50.96 8.46 -4.59
CA PRO A 227 -52.43 8.53 -4.60
C PRO A 227 -53.00 9.94 -4.42
N SER A 228 -52.25 10.89 -3.85
CA SER A 228 -52.72 12.27 -3.59
C SER A 228 -52.30 13.28 -4.66
N LEU A 229 -51.42 12.91 -5.58
CA LEU A 229 -50.84 13.82 -6.58
C LEU A 229 -51.77 13.99 -7.79
N LYS A 230 -51.82 15.20 -8.34
CA LYS A 230 -52.51 15.53 -9.61
C LYS A 230 -51.67 15.17 -10.82
N GLU A 231 -50.39 15.54 -10.80
CA GLU A 231 -49.44 15.20 -11.86
C GLU A 231 -48.07 14.87 -11.27
N ILE A 232 -47.36 13.97 -11.94
CA ILE A 232 -46.04 13.47 -11.52
C ILE A 232 -45.10 13.52 -12.71
N PHE A 233 -43.87 14.01 -12.54
CA PHE A 233 -42.84 14.04 -13.58
C PHE A 233 -41.56 13.40 -13.06
N ILE A 234 -41.16 12.27 -13.62
CA ILE A 234 -39.97 11.54 -13.16
C ILE A 234 -38.99 11.40 -14.31
N GLY A 235 -37.82 12.00 -14.16
CA GLY A 235 -36.67 11.80 -15.04
C GLY A 235 -35.77 10.68 -14.53
N TYR A 236 -35.46 9.71 -15.39
CA TYR A 236 -34.54 8.62 -15.06
C TYR A 236 -33.71 8.17 -16.27
N ASP A 237 -32.59 7.51 -16.02
CA ASP A 237 -31.81 6.77 -17.01
C ASP A 237 -31.89 5.27 -16.73
N ARG A 238 -32.49 4.51 -17.65
CA ARG A 238 -32.68 3.05 -17.52
C ARG A 238 -31.37 2.29 -17.35
N HIS A 239 -30.27 2.83 -17.84
CA HIS A 239 -28.93 2.26 -17.74
C HIS A 239 -28.01 3.09 -16.81
N GLY A 240 -28.59 3.95 -15.98
CA GLY A 240 -27.88 5.02 -15.31
C GLY A 240 -27.31 4.69 -13.93
N THR A 241 -27.89 3.76 -13.16
CA THR A 241 -27.57 3.60 -11.73
C THR A 241 -26.08 3.30 -11.46
N SER A 242 -25.29 4.34 -11.19
CA SER A 242 -23.86 4.26 -10.90
C SER A 242 -23.60 3.95 -9.42
N ARG A 243 -24.61 4.18 -8.57
CA ARG A 243 -24.54 3.97 -7.13
C ARG A 243 -25.03 2.60 -6.69
N MET A 244 -25.26 1.70 -7.63
CA MET A 244 -25.77 0.35 -7.38
C MET A 244 -24.85 -0.39 -6.40
N GLY A 245 -25.43 -0.95 -5.34
CA GLY A 245 -24.67 -1.57 -4.24
C GLY A 245 -23.79 -0.61 -3.45
N PHE A 246 -23.55 0.63 -3.86
CA PHE A 246 -22.83 1.61 -3.04
C PHE A 246 -23.81 2.37 -2.15
N LEU A 247 -24.57 3.33 -2.68
CA LEU A 247 -25.45 4.22 -1.89
C LEU A 247 -26.92 3.76 -1.85
N ASN A 248 -27.16 2.45 -1.84
CA ASN A 248 -28.50 1.84 -1.72
C ASN A 248 -29.39 1.94 -2.97
N ALA A 249 -28.80 2.12 -4.16
CA ALA A 249 -29.56 2.00 -5.40
C ALA A 249 -29.67 0.53 -5.81
N ASP A 250 -30.87 0.11 -6.14
CA ASP A 250 -31.27 -1.26 -6.45
C ASP A 250 -31.42 -1.42 -7.98
N GLU A 251 -31.01 -2.57 -8.53
CA GLU A 251 -31.22 -2.90 -9.94
C GLU A 251 -32.72 -2.88 -10.32
N ASN A 252 -33.59 -3.10 -9.33
CA ASN A 252 -35.04 -3.11 -9.49
C ASN A 252 -35.69 -1.73 -9.31
N THR A 253 -34.94 -0.67 -8.97
CA THR A 253 -35.49 0.68 -8.79
C THR A 253 -36.23 1.15 -10.06
N VAL A 254 -35.56 1.10 -11.21
CA VAL A 254 -36.17 1.54 -12.49
C VAL A 254 -37.36 0.65 -12.89
N PRO A 255 -37.26 -0.69 -12.91
CA PRO A 255 -38.42 -1.55 -13.15
C PRO A 255 -39.61 -1.27 -12.21
N ARG A 256 -39.36 -0.98 -10.93
CA ARG A 256 -40.43 -0.60 -9.98
C ARG A 256 -41.03 0.75 -10.35
N ILE A 257 -40.23 1.76 -10.69
CA ILE A 257 -40.74 3.05 -11.17
C ILE A 257 -41.61 2.86 -12.42
N GLU A 258 -41.10 2.14 -13.43
CA GLU A 258 -41.85 1.85 -14.66
C GLU A 258 -43.17 1.13 -14.35
N LYS A 259 -43.15 0.12 -13.48
CA LYS A 259 -44.35 -0.66 -13.10
C LYS A 259 -45.37 0.15 -12.30
N PHE A 260 -44.92 0.93 -11.33
CA PHE A 260 -45.81 1.67 -10.43
C PHE A 260 -46.32 2.98 -11.05
N PHE A 261 -45.60 3.57 -11.99
CA PHE A 261 -45.99 4.80 -12.68
C PHE A 261 -46.36 4.55 -14.16
N SER A 262 -46.64 3.30 -14.56
CA SER A 262 -46.89 2.87 -15.96
C SER A 262 -48.10 3.51 -16.65
N GLU A 263 -49.05 4.07 -15.90
CA GLU A 263 -50.21 4.80 -16.45
C GLU A 263 -49.79 6.12 -17.12
N GLU A 264 -48.54 6.55 -16.94
CA GLU A 264 -47.97 7.77 -17.46
C GLU A 264 -47.28 7.56 -18.83
N LYS A 265 -47.41 8.55 -19.73
CA LYS A 265 -46.70 8.53 -21.02
C LYS A 265 -45.18 8.52 -20.77
N ILE A 266 -44.48 7.52 -21.31
CA ILE A 266 -43.00 7.49 -21.37
C ILE A 266 -42.56 8.31 -22.60
N ILE A 267 -41.74 9.33 -22.37
CA ILE A 267 -41.05 10.08 -23.41
C ILE A 267 -39.58 9.68 -23.36
N ASP A 268 -39.11 9.08 -24.44
CA ASP A 268 -37.69 8.84 -24.65
C ASP A 268 -37.07 10.10 -25.27
N VAL A 269 -36.10 10.70 -24.57
CA VAL A 269 -35.42 11.94 -24.96
C VAL A 269 -34.00 11.65 -25.48
N ASP A 270 -33.59 10.39 -25.53
CA ASP A 270 -32.31 10.00 -26.12
C ASP A 270 -32.43 9.94 -27.66
N GLU A 271 -31.76 10.85 -28.37
CA GLU A 271 -31.49 10.67 -29.81
C GLU A 271 -30.48 9.52 -29.99
N LYS A 272 -30.50 8.82 -31.15
CA LYS A 272 -29.60 7.69 -31.47
C LYS A 272 -28.14 7.94 -31.02
N PHE A 273 -27.75 7.41 -29.87
CA PHE A 273 -26.43 7.61 -29.31
C PHE A 273 -25.39 6.72 -30.01
N SER A 274 -24.48 7.35 -30.76
CA SER A 274 -23.12 6.84 -30.94
C SER A 274 -22.21 7.62 -30.00
N THR A 275 -21.43 6.95 -29.15
CA THR A 275 -20.37 7.60 -28.37
C THR A 275 -19.49 8.45 -29.30
N ALA A 276 -19.53 9.79 -29.16
CA ALA A 276 -18.74 10.70 -29.99
C ALA A 276 -17.24 10.66 -29.66
N ALA A 277 -16.88 10.13 -28.49
CA ALA A 277 -15.51 10.11 -28.02
C ALA A 277 -14.69 8.96 -28.62
N SER A 278 -13.60 9.29 -29.30
CA SER A 278 -12.57 8.31 -29.67
C SER A 278 -11.77 7.87 -28.44
N ILE A 279 -11.27 6.64 -28.44
CA ILE A 279 -10.50 6.06 -27.32
C ILE A 279 -9.06 5.82 -27.77
N GLU A 280 -8.11 6.26 -26.96
CA GLU A 280 -6.68 5.96 -27.12
C GLU A 280 -6.15 5.32 -25.84
N SER A 281 -5.40 4.23 -25.95
CA SER A 281 -4.86 3.49 -24.80
C SER A 281 -3.34 3.35 -24.88
N LEU A 282 -2.67 3.63 -23.77
CA LEU A 282 -1.23 3.48 -23.59
C LEU A 282 -0.94 2.79 -22.25
N SER A 283 0.04 1.87 -22.26
CA SER A 283 0.49 1.17 -21.06
C SER A 283 1.97 1.42 -20.81
N PHE A 284 2.30 1.68 -19.56
CA PHE A 284 3.64 2.02 -19.09
C PHE A 284 4.09 1.04 -18.03
N SER A 285 5.41 0.92 -17.85
CA SER A 285 5.93 0.05 -16.79
C SER A 285 5.68 0.67 -15.43
N ARG A 286 5.87 1.99 -15.29
CA ARG A 286 5.81 2.70 -14.00
C ARG A 286 4.68 3.71 -14.00
N ARG A 287 4.05 3.89 -12.83
CA ARG A 287 3.01 4.91 -12.63
C ARG A 287 3.50 6.33 -12.90
N LEU A 288 4.74 6.67 -12.52
CA LEU A 288 5.29 8.00 -12.74
C LEU A 288 5.41 8.32 -14.24
N GLU A 289 5.97 7.39 -15.02
CA GLU A 289 6.08 7.51 -16.49
C GLU A 289 4.70 7.73 -17.13
N MET A 290 3.71 6.96 -16.68
CA MET A 290 2.31 7.10 -17.11
C MET A 290 1.76 8.51 -16.83
N VAL A 291 1.90 9.00 -15.60
CA VAL A 291 1.44 10.33 -15.19
C VAL A 291 2.14 11.41 -16.02
N GLU A 292 3.47 11.31 -16.17
CA GLU A 292 4.24 12.28 -16.93
C GLU A 292 3.82 12.37 -18.39
N LYS A 293 3.51 11.23 -19.02
CA LYS A 293 3.01 11.16 -20.41
C LYS A 293 1.60 11.70 -20.54
N ALA A 294 0.74 11.49 -19.55
CA ALA A 294 -0.59 12.11 -19.52
C ALA A 294 -0.48 13.64 -19.41
N LEU A 295 0.38 14.15 -18.53
CA LEU A 295 0.59 15.59 -18.35
C LEU A 295 1.20 16.26 -19.60
N GLU A 296 2.14 15.60 -20.28
CA GLU A 296 2.67 16.07 -21.57
C GLU A 296 1.54 16.24 -22.60
N LYS A 297 0.62 15.27 -22.67
CA LYS A 297 -0.50 15.33 -23.60
C LYS A 297 -1.51 16.43 -23.24
N ILE A 298 -1.75 16.66 -21.95
CA ILE A 298 -2.58 17.78 -21.46
C ILE A 298 -1.98 19.12 -21.89
N ILE A 299 -0.67 19.30 -21.72
CA ILE A 299 0.04 20.52 -22.14
C ILE A 299 -0.06 20.71 -23.66
N GLU A 300 0.08 19.64 -24.44
CA GLU A 300 -0.10 19.68 -25.90
C GLU A 300 -1.51 20.18 -26.29
N LEU A 301 -2.56 19.66 -25.63
CA LEU A 301 -3.94 20.09 -25.88
C LEU A 301 -4.15 21.57 -25.53
N ILE A 302 -3.66 22.02 -24.38
CA ILE A 302 -3.77 23.42 -23.95
C ILE A 302 -3.03 24.34 -24.94
N ASN A 303 -1.82 23.96 -25.37
CA ASN A 303 -1.06 24.71 -26.37
C ASN A 303 -1.76 24.74 -27.74
N SER A 304 -2.60 23.74 -28.05
CA SER A 304 -3.43 23.71 -29.26
C SER A 304 -4.72 24.55 -29.16
N GLY A 305 -4.95 25.23 -28.03
CA GLY A 305 -6.09 26.12 -27.81
C GLY A 305 -7.27 25.49 -27.06
N VAL A 306 -7.09 24.32 -26.44
CA VAL A 306 -8.11 23.71 -25.58
C VAL A 306 -8.16 24.43 -24.23
N SER A 307 -9.34 24.83 -23.78
CA SER A 307 -9.53 25.44 -22.46
C SER A 307 -9.16 24.45 -21.34
N PRO A 308 -8.47 24.86 -20.26
CA PRO A 308 -8.22 23.99 -19.11
C PRO A 308 -9.51 23.35 -18.53
N SER A 309 -10.62 24.10 -18.51
CA SER A 309 -11.93 23.60 -18.05
C SER A 309 -12.55 22.54 -18.95
N ASP A 310 -12.08 22.40 -20.20
CA ASP A 310 -12.52 21.33 -21.12
C ASP A 310 -11.78 19.99 -20.85
N ILE A 311 -10.81 19.97 -19.93
CA ILE A 311 -9.96 18.81 -19.63
C ILE A 311 -10.23 18.28 -18.23
N CYS A 312 -10.51 16.99 -18.14
CA CYS A 312 -10.70 16.28 -16.88
C CYS A 312 -9.75 15.09 -16.75
N VAL A 313 -9.08 14.97 -15.61
CA VAL A 313 -8.24 13.84 -15.23
C VAL A 313 -8.96 13.02 -14.16
N ILE A 314 -9.19 11.75 -14.46
CA ILE A 314 -9.92 10.80 -13.63
C ILE A 314 -8.93 9.77 -13.11
N THR A 315 -8.87 9.63 -11.80
CA THR A 315 -7.97 8.69 -11.11
C THR A 315 -8.70 8.05 -9.94
N PRO A 316 -8.49 6.76 -9.64
CA PRO A 316 -9.15 6.11 -8.51
C PRO A 316 -8.69 6.71 -7.17
N VAL A 317 -7.46 7.25 -7.12
CA VAL A 317 -6.88 7.90 -5.94
C VAL A 317 -6.19 9.21 -6.32
N ILE A 318 -6.44 10.25 -5.53
CA ILE A 318 -5.71 11.52 -5.58
C ILE A 318 -4.76 11.55 -4.39
N ASP A 319 -3.57 11.01 -4.60
CA ASP A 319 -2.49 11.01 -3.60
C ASP A 319 -1.56 12.21 -3.76
N ASN A 320 -0.67 12.39 -2.79
CA ASN A 320 0.31 13.46 -2.80
C ASN A 320 1.29 13.34 -3.99
N SER A 321 1.63 12.12 -4.43
CA SER A 321 2.54 11.91 -5.56
C SER A 321 1.99 12.49 -6.86
N LEU A 322 0.72 12.21 -7.18
CA LEU A 322 0.03 12.80 -8.32
C LEU A 322 0.01 14.33 -8.21
N LYS A 323 -0.37 14.88 -7.04
CA LYS A 323 -0.40 16.33 -6.82
C LYS A 323 0.96 16.99 -7.06
N PHE A 324 2.05 16.35 -6.64
CA PHE A 324 3.39 16.87 -6.87
C PHE A 324 3.82 16.81 -8.34
N SER A 325 3.62 15.69 -9.03
CA SER A 325 3.93 15.60 -10.46
C SER A 325 3.16 16.62 -11.29
N VAL A 326 1.89 16.85 -10.91
CA VAL A 326 1.04 17.89 -11.50
C VAL A 326 1.59 19.28 -11.22
N ALA A 327 1.92 19.59 -9.96
CA ALA A 327 2.48 20.89 -9.58
C ALA A 327 3.81 21.18 -10.30
N GLU A 328 4.66 20.17 -10.47
CA GLU A 328 5.93 20.31 -11.16
C GLU A 328 5.75 20.64 -12.65
N LYS A 329 4.88 19.91 -13.37
CA LYS A 329 4.71 20.09 -14.83
C LYS A 329 3.69 21.16 -15.24
N LEU A 330 2.55 21.26 -14.56
CA LEU A 330 1.47 22.18 -14.95
C LEU A 330 1.63 23.57 -14.31
N ASN A 331 1.91 23.65 -13.00
CA ASN A 331 2.02 24.96 -12.34
C ASN A 331 3.25 25.73 -12.85
N SER A 332 4.35 25.05 -13.21
CA SER A 332 5.53 25.69 -13.83
C SER A 332 5.23 26.31 -15.21
N LYS A 333 4.10 25.94 -15.82
CA LYS A 333 3.58 26.50 -17.07
C LYS A 333 2.40 27.47 -16.85
N ASN A 334 2.15 27.89 -15.60
CA ASN A 334 1.01 28.73 -15.21
C ASN A 334 -0.36 28.13 -15.55
N ILE A 335 -0.48 26.80 -15.54
CA ILE A 335 -1.76 26.11 -15.73
C ILE A 335 -2.35 25.78 -14.36
N ASN A 336 -3.51 26.35 -14.05
CA ASN A 336 -4.18 26.14 -12.76
C ASN A 336 -4.86 24.76 -12.70
N THR A 337 -4.97 24.20 -11.49
CA THR A 337 -5.57 22.87 -11.25
C THR A 337 -6.55 22.90 -10.08
N GLN A 338 -7.56 22.03 -10.14
CA GLN A 338 -8.54 21.84 -9.06
C GLN A 338 -8.75 20.35 -8.78
N TYR A 339 -8.91 19.97 -7.50
CA TYR A 339 -8.99 18.58 -7.05
C TYR A 339 -10.32 18.29 -6.35
N PHE A 340 -10.97 17.17 -6.70
CA PHE A 340 -12.17 16.66 -6.04
C PHE A 340 -11.93 15.22 -5.54
N SER A 341 -11.64 15.07 -4.25
CA SER A 341 -11.39 13.75 -3.60
C SER A 341 -12.39 13.47 -2.48
N GLY A 342 -12.60 12.19 -2.14
CA GLY A 342 -13.44 11.76 -1.01
C GLY A 342 -12.65 11.44 0.28
N SER A 343 -11.32 11.61 0.28
CA SER A 343 -10.42 11.12 1.35
C SER A 343 -9.74 12.25 2.13
N GLU A 344 -10.08 13.51 1.86
CA GLU A 344 -9.49 14.65 2.55
C GLU A 344 -10.04 14.75 3.99
N LYS A 345 -9.13 14.92 4.96
CA LYS A 345 -9.50 15.12 6.36
C LYS A 345 -9.63 16.61 6.64
N LEU A 346 -10.52 16.99 7.53
CA LEU A 346 -10.69 18.39 7.90
C LEU A 346 -9.40 18.98 8.49
N CYS A 347 -8.66 18.15 9.25
CA CYS A 347 -7.39 18.47 9.87
C CYS A 347 -6.20 18.56 8.88
N SER A 348 -6.36 18.23 7.60
CA SER A 348 -5.30 18.46 6.60
C SER A 348 -5.23 19.93 6.15
N THR A 349 -6.25 20.74 6.47
CA THR A 349 -6.22 22.17 6.17
C THR A 349 -5.36 22.92 7.19
N PRO A 350 -4.41 23.79 6.76
CA PRO A 350 -3.48 24.47 7.67
C PRO A 350 -4.19 25.22 8.80
N LEU A 351 -5.26 25.96 8.48
CA LEU A 351 -6.02 26.75 9.43
C LEU A 351 -6.63 25.88 10.54
N VAL A 352 -7.26 24.76 10.19
CA VAL A 352 -7.83 23.81 11.16
C VAL A 352 -6.73 23.12 11.97
N LYS A 353 -5.61 22.72 11.35
CA LYS A 353 -4.46 22.09 12.03
C LYS A 353 -3.86 23.01 13.11
N MET A 354 -3.70 24.30 12.80
CA MET A 354 -3.19 25.31 13.72
C MET A 354 -4.17 25.55 14.88
N THR A 355 -5.46 25.70 14.59
CA THR A 355 -6.49 25.86 15.62
C THR A 355 -6.59 24.64 16.54
N LEU A 356 -6.58 23.42 16.00
CA LEU A 356 -6.57 22.19 16.82
C LEU A 356 -5.35 22.14 17.75
N THR A 357 -4.17 22.53 17.25
CA THR A 357 -2.94 22.59 18.07
C THR A 357 -3.11 23.56 19.26
N LEU A 358 -3.74 24.72 19.04
CA LEU A 358 -4.01 25.68 20.11
C LEU A 358 -5.06 25.20 21.10
N LEU A 359 -6.12 24.57 20.60
CA LEU A 359 -7.12 23.98 21.47
C LEU A 359 -6.48 22.91 22.35
N ASN A 360 -5.68 22.01 21.78
CA ASN A 360 -4.96 21.00 22.55
C ASN A 360 -4.02 21.63 23.61
N LEU A 361 -3.25 22.66 23.26
CA LEU A 361 -2.42 23.40 24.23
C LEU A 361 -3.25 24.06 25.34
N SER A 362 -4.45 24.58 25.01
CA SER A 362 -5.36 25.18 25.98
C SER A 362 -5.91 24.15 26.98
N LEU A 363 -5.96 22.87 26.59
CA LEU A 363 -6.42 21.74 27.42
C LEU A 363 -5.28 21.03 28.17
N GLY A 364 -4.07 21.59 28.14
CA GLY A 364 -2.88 21.01 28.79
C GLY A 364 -2.31 19.78 28.10
N GLU A 365 -2.65 19.53 26.83
CA GLU A 365 -2.02 18.47 26.04
C GLU A 365 -0.66 18.94 25.52
N MET A 366 0.40 18.24 25.90
CA MET A 366 1.73 18.47 25.38
C MET A 366 1.73 18.25 23.87
N GLN A 367 2.27 19.21 23.11
CA GLN A 367 2.38 19.10 21.67
C GLN A 367 3.83 18.82 21.27
N ASP A 368 3.98 18.15 20.13
CA ASP A 368 5.29 17.97 19.49
C ASP A 368 5.92 19.37 19.25
N ILE A 369 7.21 19.47 19.55
CA ILE A 369 8.06 20.64 19.28
C ILE A 369 7.91 21.10 17.82
N TYR A 370 7.77 20.16 16.88
CA TYR A 370 7.56 20.48 15.47
C TYR A 370 6.26 21.26 15.25
N LYS A 371 5.16 20.85 15.90
CA LYS A 371 3.87 21.55 15.83
C LYS A 371 3.95 22.93 16.46
N ILE A 372 4.65 23.08 17.59
CA ILE A 372 4.86 24.38 18.25
C ILE A 372 5.63 25.33 17.34
N ARG A 373 6.68 24.82 16.69
CA ARG A 373 7.47 25.61 15.77
C ARG A 373 6.71 26.01 14.51
N SER A 374 5.99 25.07 13.89
CA SER A 374 5.11 25.37 12.74
C SER A 374 4.04 26.37 13.13
N LEU A 375 3.46 26.26 14.34
CA LEU A 375 2.52 27.24 14.84
C LEU A 375 3.12 28.65 14.93
N ILE A 376 4.33 28.80 15.49
CA ILE A 376 5.00 30.11 15.59
C ILE A 376 5.37 30.64 14.20
N SER A 377 5.92 29.78 13.33
CA SER A 377 6.36 30.15 11.99
C SER A 377 5.20 30.47 11.05
N ASP A 378 4.19 29.61 10.98
CA ASP A 378 3.14 29.69 9.97
C ASP A 378 2.02 30.64 10.40
N MET A 379 1.71 30.72 11.70
CA MET A 379 0.68 31.61 12.25
C MET A 379 1.23 33.01 12.51
N LEU A 380 2.32 33.10 13.27
CA LEU A 380 2.86 34.39 13.71
C LEU A 380 3.85 34.97 12.69
N LYS A 381 4.19 34.22 11.64
CA LYS A 381 5.17 34.61 10.61
C LYS A 381 6.52 34.97 11.24
N ILE A 382 6.91 34.24 12.30
CA ILE A 382 8.21 34.39 12.98
C ILE A 382 9.15 33.30 12.46
N PRO A 383 10.26 33.63 11.78
CA PRO A 383 11.13 32.63 11.20
C PRO A 383 11.68 31.63 12.23
N VAL A 384 11.67 30.34 11.87
CA VAL A 384 12.14 29.22 12.70
C VAL A 384 13.51 29.46 13.34
N LYS A 385 14.43 30.10 12.61
CA LYS A 385 15.80 30.35 13.10
C LYS A 385 15.83 31.14 14.42
N TYR A 386 14.83 31.99 14.69
CA TYR A 386 14.71 32.76 15.94
C TYR A 386 13.97 32.02 17.06
N CYS A 387 13.46 30.82 16.82
CA CYS A 387 12.61 30.09 17.78
C CYS A 387 13.40 29.19 18.74
N MET A 388 14.74 29.15 18.65
CA MET A 388 15.60 28.23 19.43
C MET A 388 15.29 28.26 20.91
N ASN A 389 15.30 29.45 21.50
CA ASN A 389 15.15 29.61 22.94
C ASN A 389 13.72 29.27 23.38
N ILE A 390 12.71 29.64 22.60
CA ILE A 390 11.30 29.31 22.89
C ILE A 390 11.09 27.80 22.86
N VAL A 391 11.62 27.12 21.84
CA VAL A 391 11.50 25.67 21.69
C VAL A 391 12.24 24.94 22.82
N SER A 392 13.45 25.38 23.19
CA SER A 392 14.20 24.83 24.31
C SER A 392 13.45 25.00 25.63
N MET A 393 12.91 26.20 25.89
CA MET A 393 12.10 26.48 27.06
C MET A 393 10.85 25.60 27.12
N TYR A 394 10.13 25.46 26.00
CA TYR A 394 8.95 24.60 25.91
C TYR A 394 9.32 23.13 26.15
N LYS A 395 10.45 22.66 25.63
CA LYS A 395 10.92 21.29 25.85
C LYS A 395 11.18 20.98 27.33
N GLU A 396 11.71 21.95 28.07
CA GLU A 396 12.01 21.78 29.50
C GLU A 396 10.78 21.92 30.40
N THR A 397 9.86 22.83 30.05
CA THR A 397 8.78 23.26 30.94
C THR A 397 7.37 22.85 30.48
N ALA A 398 7.23 22.39 29.24
CA ALA A 398 5.96 22.21 28.54
C ALA A 398 5.09 23.48 28.47
N GLU A 399 5.68 24.67 28.66
CA GLU A 399 5.00 25.95 28.70
C GLU A 399 5.63 26.96 27.72
N LEU A 400 4.78 27.75 27.06
CA LEU A 400 5.21 28.90 26.26
C LEU A 400 5.20 30.14 27.16
N ARG A 401 6.36 30.78 27.31
CA ARG A 401 6.57 31.98 28.16
C ARG A 401 6.97 33.17 27.30
N GLU A 402 6.88 34.37 27.88
CA GLU A 402 7.34 35.59 27.21
C GLU A 402 8.79 35.48 26.77
N PHE A 403 9.06 35.98 25.56
CA PHE A 403 10.37 35.96 24.95
C PHE A 403 10.55 37.20 24.08
N ASP A 404 11.74 37.81 24.14
CA ASP A 404 12.12 38.91 23.26
C ASP A 404 13.04 38.40 22.15
N PHE A 405 12.61 38.56 20.90
CA PHE A 405 13.35 38.13 19.72
C PHE A 405 14.43 39.13 19.28
N GLY A 406 14.53 40.29 19.93
CA GLY A 406 15.37 41.40 19.46
C GLY A 406 14.83 42.12 18.22
N ILE A 407 13.68 41.66 17.70
CA ILE A 407 12.94 42.25 16.58
C ILE A 407 11.55 42.59 17.12
N ALA A 408 11.26 43.89 17.23
CA ALA A 408 10.06 44.39 17.90
C ALA A 408 8.75 43.82 17.33
N GLU A 409 8.67 43.63 16.01
CA GLU A 409 7.53 43.04 15.33
C GLU A 409 7.26 41.59 15.79
N TYR A 410 8.30 40.75 15.86
CA TYR A 410 8.17 39.35 16.28
C TYR A 410 7.82 39.24 17.75
N THR A 411 8.45 40.06 18.60
CA THR A 411 8.15 40.14 20.04
C THR A 411 6.69 40.55 20.26
N GLN A 412 6.18 41.52 19.50
CA GLN A 412 4.78 41.94 19.62
C GLN A 412 3.79 40.84 19.19
N ARG A 413 4.03 40.19 18.04
CA ARG A 413 3.16 39.09 17.56
C ARG A 413 3.11 37.93 18.55
N TYR A 414 4.26 37.56 19.13
CA TYR A 414 4.33 36.48 20.11
C TYR A 414 3.69 36.85 21.45
N LYS A 415 3.80 38.11 21.91
CA LYS A 415 3.06 38.58 23.09
C LYS A 415 1.54 38.52 22.90
N THR A 416 1.04 39.00 21.76
CA THR A 416 -0.40 38.88 21.41
C THR A 416 -0.83 37.43 21.43
N PHE A 417 -0.04 36.54 20.84
CA PHE A 417 -0.28 35.11 20.83
C PHE A 417 -0.38 34.49 22.23
N LEU A 418 0.57 34.80 23.13
CA LEU A 418 0.55 34.28 24.50
C LEU A 418 -0.67 34.76 25.29
N ASN A 419 -1.08 36.03 25.10
CA ASN A 419 -2.28 36.57 25.72
C ASN A 419 -3.53 35.81 25.27
N VAL A 420 -3.63 35.49 23.98
CA VAL A 420 -4.73 34.67 23.46
C VAL A 420 -4.67 33.26 24.04
N LEU A 421 -3.51 32.62 24.09
CA LEU A 421 -3.35 31.28 24.65
C LEU A 421 -3.76 31.23 26.14
N GLN A 422 -3.43 32.26 26.92
CA GLN A 422 -3.87 32.40 28.31
C GLN A 422 -5.38 32.61 28.40
N LYS A 423 -5.96 33.42 27.51
CA LYS A 423 -7.40 33.69 27.47
C LYS A 423 -8.20 32.43 27.17
N ILE A 424 -7.78 31.59 26.22
CA ILE A 424 -8.47 30.36 25.84
C ILE A 424 -8.25 29.19 26.83
N LYS A 425 -7.29 29.30 27.76
CA LYS A 425 -7.11 28.33 28.86
C LYS A 425 -8.20 28.43 29.93
N ALA A 426 -9.02 29.48 29.92
CA ALA A 426 -10.09 29.65 30.89
C ALA A 426 -11.09 28.47 30.83
N GLU A 427 -11.37 27.85 31.98
CA GLU A 427 -12.18 26.63 32.08
C GLU A 427 -13.66 26.83 31.72
N ASN A 428 -14.15 28.07 31.77
CA ASN A 428 -15.53 28.42 31.49
C ASN A 428 -15.85 28.63 30.00
N LEU A 429 -14.84 28.58 29.12
CA LEU A 429 -15.04 28.75 27.69
C LEU A 429 -15.36 27.41 27.00
N THR A 430 -16.33 27.44 26.11
CA THR A 430 -16.62 26.32 25.20
C THR A 430 -15.52 26.18 24.16
N LEU A 431 -15.49 25.05 23.43
CA LEU A 431 -14.55 24.91 22.31
C LEU A 431 -14.88 25.93 21.21
N SER A 432 -16.15 26.22 20.94
CA SER A 432 -16.54 27.22 19.95
C SER A 432 -16.12 28.64 20.34
N ASP A 433 -16.26 29.01 21.62
CA ASP A 433 -15.77 30.30 22.14
C ASP A 433 -14.25 30.42 21.95
N LYS A 434 -13.51 29.36 22.30
CA LYS A 434 -12.05 29.32 22.14
C LYS A 434 -11.65 29.48 20.68
N VAL A 435 -12.32 28.79 19.75
CA VAL A 435 -12.02 28.94 18.31
C VAL A 435 -12.37 30.33 17.80
N TYR A 436 -13.48 30.92 18.24
CA TYR A 436 -13.82 32.30 17.87
C TYR A 436 -12.77 33.31 18.33
N ILE A 437 -12.26 33.17 19.56
CA ILE A 437 -11.17 34.01 20.08
C ILE A 437 -9.90 33.83 19.23
N ILE A 438 -9.53 32.58 18.91
CA ILE A 438 -8.38 32.28 18.04
C ILE A 438 -8.55 32.95 16.67
N TYR A 439 -9.73 32.80 16.06
CA TYR A 439 -10.02 33.40 14.76
C TYR A 439 -9.87 34.93 14.79
N LYS A 440 -10.55 35.59 15.74
CA LYS A 440 -10.60 37.05 15.85
C LYS A 440 -9.27 37.69 16.23
N GLU A 441 -8.52 37.09 17.15
CA GLU A 441 -7.35 37.76 17.75
C GLU A 441 -6.02 37.29 17.17
N VAL A 442 -6.02 36.18 16.42
CA VAL A 442 -4.80 35.56 15.87
C VAL A 442 -4.84 35.36 14.36
N LEU A 443 -6.00 35.04 13.77
CA LEU A 443 -6.12 34.67 12.35
C LEU A 443 -6.62 35.80 11.43
N ASP A 444 -7.10 36.92 11.97
CA ASP A 444 -7.84 38.01 11.30
C ASP A 444 -7.08 38.75 10.16
N ILE A 445 -5.81 38.42 9.89
CA ILE A 445 -4.93 39.23 9.02
C ILE A 445 -4.34 38.45 7.81
N SER A 446 -4.64 37.16 7.59
CA SER A 446 -3.86 36.39 6.60
C SER A 446 -4.58 35.39 5.68
N VAL A 447 -5.91 35.24 5.76
CA VAL A 447 -6.61 34.18 5.01
C VAL A 447 -7.26 34.74 3.73
N ASN A 448 -6.51 34.77 2.63
CA ASN A 448 -7.03 35.14 1.29
C ASN A 448 -7.63 33.94 0.50
N GLU A 449 -7.69 32.74 1.09
CA GLU A 449 -8.16 31.54 0.40
C GLU A 449 -9.57 31.12 0.86
N ALA A 450 -10.57 31.34 -0.01
CA ALA A 450 -11.97 30.98 0.26
C ALA A 450 -12.19 29.50 0.64
N GLN A 451 -11.34 28.59 0.16
CA GLN A 451 -11.41 27.16 0.47
C GLN A 451 -10.98 26.83 1.91
N GLN A 452 -9.96 27.52 2.44
CA GLN A 452 -9.56 27.36 3.84
C GLN A 452 -10.67 27.84 4.78
N LEU A 453 -11.33 28.95 4.45
CA LEU A 453 -12.46 29.47 5.21
C LEU A 453 -13.68 28.54 5.18
N LYS A 454 -14.00 27.94 4.03
CA LYS A 454 -15.09 26.95 3.93
C LYS A 454 -14.83 25.75 4.84
N SER A 455 -13.60 25.22 4.82
CA SER A 455 -13.19 24.10 5.68
C SER A 455 -13.23 24.47 7.16
N PHE A 456 -12.76 25.67 7.49
CA PHE A 456 -12.80 26.18 8.86
C PHE A 456 -14.23 26.39 9.39
N ASN A 457 -15.14 26.91 8.55
CA ASN A 457 -16.55 27.04 8.90
C ASN A 457 -17.22 25.68 9.14
N PHE A 458 -16.85 24.67 8.36
CA PHE A 458 -17.32 23.30 8.59
C PHE A 458 -16.78 22.73 9.92
N PHE A 459 -15.51 22.97 10.25
CA PHE A 459 -14.92 22.63 11.54
C PHE A 459 -15.65 23.29 12.71
N MET A 460 -15.95 24.60 12.59
CA MET A 460 -16.75 25.32 13.58
C MET A 460 -18.14 24.72 13.78
N LYS A 461 -18.81 24.36 12.67
CA LYS A 461 -20.11 23.70 12.74
C LYS A 461 -20.03 22.38 13.51
N GLN A 462 -19.02 21.54 13.25
CA GLN A 462 -18.88 20.26 13.94
C GLN A 462 -18.69 20.44 15.46
N ILE A 463 -17.90 21.43 15.89
CA ILE A 463 -17.75 21.76 17.31
C ILE A 463 -19.10 22.17 17.91
N ALA A 464 -19.84 23.05 17.23
CA ALA A 464 -21.15 23.49 17.68
C ALA A 464 -22.15 22.33 17.79
N ASP A 465 -22.10 21.37 16.86
CA ASP A 465 -22.93 20.15 16.92
C ASP A 465 -22.64 19.36 18.22
N PHE A 466 -21.38 19.16 18.60
CA PHE A 466 -21.03 18.51 19.88
C PHE A 466 -21.54 19.30 21.09
N GLU A 467 -21.37 20.62 21.10
CA GLU A 467 -21.80 21.48 22.22
C GLU A 467 -23.32 21.48 22.39
N SER A 468 -24.06 21.52 21.27
CA SER A 468 -25.53 21.48 21.26
C SER A 468 -26.08 20.16 21.82
N VAL A 469 -25.43 19.03 21.50
CA VAL A 469 -25.89 17.69 21.90
C VAL A 469 -25.61 17.40 23.36
N PHE A 470 -24.43 17.77 23.86
CA PHE A 470 -23.95 17.31 25.16
C PHE A 470 -24.15 18.31 26.32
N ALA A 471 -24.60 19.55 26.04
CA ALA A 471 -24.88 20.64 26.98
C ALA A 471 -23.69 21.04 27.89
N LEU A 472 -23.62 22.34 28.23
CA LEU A 472 -22.50 22.95 28.98
C LEU A 472 -22.19 22.27 30.33
N ASN A 473 -23.21 21.73 31.01
CA ASN A 473 -23.06 21.17 32.36
C ASN A 473 -22.31 19.81 32.42
N LYS A 474 -21.99 19.20 31.27
CA LYS A 474 -21.16 17.97 31.17
C LYS A 474 -19.86 18.18 30.38
N TYR A 475 -19.57 19.41 29.97
CA TYR A 475 -18.48 19.77 29.06
C TYR A 475 -17.12 19.92 29.76
N ASN A 476 -16.74 18.91 30.55
CA ASN A 476 -15.46 18.91 31.26
C ASN A 476 -14.25 18.76 30.31
N LEU A 477 -13.05 19.01 30.83
CA LEU A 477 -11.78 18.91 30.09
C LEU A 477 -11.62 17.56 29.36
N SER A 478 -12.01 16.44 29.99
CA SER A 478 -11.91 15.11 29.39
C SER A 478 -12.81 14.94 28.18
N PHE A 479 -14.02 15.51 28.23
CA PHE A 479 -14.95 15.49 27.11
C PHE A 479 -14.45 16.34 25.95
N GLN A 480 -13.98 17.57 26.21
CA GLN A 480 -13.38 18.44 25.19
C GLN A 480 -12.23 17.74 24.45
N LYS A 481 -11.34 17.07 25.19
CA LYS A 481 -10.26 16.27 24.59
C LYS A 481 -10.79 15.17 23.68
N SER A 482 -11.82 14.44 24.12
CA SER A 482 -12.40 13.37 23.31
C SER A 482 -13.09 13.88 22.03
N VAL A 483 -13.66 15.09 22.06
CA VAL A 483 -14.22 15.74 20.87
C VAL A 483 -13.11 16.09 19.88
N LEU A 484 -12.02 16.74 20.34
CA LEU A 484 -10.90 17.09 19.45
C LEU A 484 -10.28 15.85 18.80
N VAL A 485 -10.08 14.77 19.56
CA VAL A 485 -9.60 13.49 19.02
C VAL A 485 -10.58 12.92 17.98
N GLN A 486 -11.89 13.07 18.17
CA GLN A 486 -12.87 12.62 17.19
C GLN A 486 -12.81 13.46 15.90
N LEU A 487 -12.67 14.78 16.01
CA LEU A 487 -12.56 15.70 14.87
C LEU A 487 -11.27 15.46 14.08
N GLU A 488 -10.13 15.27 14.76
CA GLU A 488 -8.83 14.95 14.15
C GLU A 488 -8.86 13.64 13.33
N ASN A 489 -9.67 12.68 13.75
CA ASN A 489 -9.79 11.38 13.11
C ASN A 489 -10.96 11.29 12.11
N SER A 490 -11.81 12.32 12.05
CA SER A 490 -12.95 12.35 11.14
C SER A 490 -12.50 12.55 9.68
N ILE A 491 -13.16 11.83 8.77
CA ILE A 491 -13.09 12.10 7.34
C ILE A 491 -14.23 13.06 7.02
N ILE A 492 -13.98 14.08 6.19
CA ILE A 492 -15.04 15.00 5.77
C ILE A 492 -16.14 14.17 5.11
N ALA A 493 -17.35 14.24 5.66
CA ALA A 493 -18.53 13.66 5.04
C ALA A 493 -18.62 14.13 3.58
N GLU A 494 -18.97 13.25 2.64
CA GLU A 494 -18.98 13.54 1.19
C GLU A 494 -19.93 14.67 0.74
N ASN A 495 -20.56 15.39 1.66
CA ASN A 495 -21.35 16.58 1.39
C ASN A 495 -20.82 17.77 2.22
N PRO A 496 -19.86 18.56 1.69
CA PRO A 496 -19.82 19.96 2.08
C PRO A 496 -21.20 20.57 1.80
N SER A 497 -21.69 21.38 2.72
CA SER A 497 -22.95 22.13 2.64
C SER A 497 -23.04 23.10 1.44
N SER A 498 -22.03 23.12 0.56
CA SER A 498 -21.97 23.93 -0.65
C SER A 498 -21.57 23.08 -1.86
N ALA A 499 -22.28 23.28 -2.96
CA ALA A 499 -21.90 22.79 -4.28
C ALA A 499 -20.44 23.16 -4.58
N PRO A 500 -19.60 22.25 -5.10
CA PRO A 500 -18.28 22.62 -5.60
C PRO A 500 -18.43 23.64 -6.73
N GLU A 501 -17.59 24.67 -6.70
CA GLU A 501 -17.54 25.69 -7.74
C GLU A 501 -16.46 25.29 -8.76
N LEU A 502 -16.86 25.06 -10.01
CA LEU A 502 -15.94 24.70 -11.08
C LEU A 502 -15.29 25.98 -11.62
N LYS A 503 -13.96 26.07 -11.56
CA LYS A 503 -13.20 27.20 -12.10
C LYS A 503 -12.96 27.04 -13.61
N GLU A 504 -13.21 28.09 -14.38
CA GLU A 504 -13.11 28.08 -15.85
C GLU A 504 -11.67 27.96 -16.37
N ASP A 505 -10.68 28.31 -15.55
CA ASP A 505 -9.24 28.34 -15.88
C ASP A 505 -8.45 27.14 -15.33
N CYS A 506 -9.14 26.13 -14.79
CA CYS A 506 -8.49 24.98 -14.13
C CYS A 506 -8.68 23.66 -14.85
N VAL A 507 -7.62 22.84 -14.89
CA VAL A 507 -7.73 21.40 -15.19
C VAL A 507 -8.29 20.68 -13.96
N THR A 508 -9.31 19.85 -14.16
CA THR A 508 -10.00 19.16 -13.06
C THR A 508 -9.43 17.77 -12.82
N PHE A 509 -9.00 17.49 -11.59
CA PHE A 509 -8.60 16.15 -11.13
C PHE A 509 -9.65 15.60 -10.16
N ALA A 510 -10.21 14.43 -10.43
CA ALA A 510 -11.28 13.87 -9.59
C ALA A 510 -11.30 12.34 -9.60
N THR A 511 -11.97 11.76 -8.59
CA THR A 511 -12.36 10.34 -8.66
C THR A 511 -13.54 10.14 -9.61
N ALA A 512 -13.66 8.93 -10.17
CA ALA A 512 -14.75 8.54 -11.06
C ALA A 512 -16.13 8.94 -10.51
N GLN A 513 -16.40 8.61 -9.24
CA GLN A 513 -17.68 8.91 -8.61
C GLN A 513 -17.96 10.42 -8.51
N LYS A 514 -16.95 11.26 -8.23
CA LYS A 514 -17.12 12.71 -8.13
C LYS A 514 -17.45 13.36 -9.47
N ILE A 515 -16.89 12.85 -10.57
CA ILE A 515 -17.26 13.30 -11.92
C ILE A 515 -18.73 13.00 -12.22
N VAL A 516 -19.20 11.81 -11.86
CA VAL A 516 -20.60 11.41 -12.04
C VAL A 516 -21.54 12.22 -11.15
N ASP A 517 -21.25 12.32 -9.85
CA ASP A 517 -22.08 13.00 -8.85
C ASP A 517 -22.29 14.48 -9.18
N TYR A 518 -21.24 15.15 -9.66
CA TYR A 518 -21.28 16.56 -10.05
C TYR A 518 -21.61 16.76 -11.54
N SER A 519 -21.76 15.68 -12.31
CA SER A 519 -22.03 15.71 -13.77
C SER A 519 -21.06 16.63 -14.51
N ILE A 520 -19.77 16.55 -14.20
CA ILE A 520 -18.71 17.39 -14.78
C ILE A 520 -18.50 17.00 -16.25
N LYS A 521 -18.95 17.87 -17.16
CA LYS A 521 -18.78 17.69 -18.61
C LYS A 521 -17.39 18.16 -19.05
N SER A 522 -16.76 17.43 -19.96
CA SER A 522 -15.46 17.78 -20.55
C SER A 522 -15.39 17.38 -22.03
N LYS A 523 -14.50 18.03 -22.78
CA LYS A 523 -14.17 17.60 -24.16
C LYS A 523 -13.20 16.44 -24.13
N TYR A 524 -12.21 16.51 -23.24
CA TYR A 524 -11.13 15.53 -23.11
C TYR A 524 -11.10 14.94 -21.71
N GLN A 525 -11.06 13.60 -21.62
CA GLN A 525 -10.87 12.89 -20.36
C GLN A 525 -9.59 12.07 -20.37
N PHE A 526 -8.87 12.06 -19.25
CA PHE A 526 -7.66 11.26 -19.02
C PHE A 526 -7.95 10.29 -17.88
N TRP A 527 -8.11 9.00 -18.16
CA TRP A 527 -8.32 7.98 -17.14
C TRP A 527 -6.97 7.36 -16.79
N LEU A 528 -6.52 7.61 -15.56
CA LEU A 528 -5.23 7.14 -15.05
C LEU A 528 -5.39 5.85 -14.25
N ASP A 529 -4.31 5.06 -14.20
CA ASP A 529 -4.21 3.81 -13.45
C ASP A 529 -5.38 2.84 -13.76
N ILE A 530 -5.81 2.74 -15.03
CA ILE A 530 -6.94 1.89 -15.43
C ILE A 530 -6.73 0.39 -15.13
N SER A 531 -5.48 -0.01 -14.91
CA SER A 531 -5.06 -1.36 -14.48
C SER A 531 -5.17 -1.58 -12.97
N GLY A 532 -5.38 -0.52 -12.19
CA GLY A 532 -5.41 -0.58 -10.73
C GLY A 532 -6.72 -1.14 -10.18
N ASP A 533 -6.61 -2.00 -9.18
CA ASP A 533 -7.73 -2.63 -8.46
C ASP A 533 -8.64 -1.62 -7.76
N LEU A 534 -8.13 -0.42 -7.44
CA LEU A 534 -8.92 0.65 -6.81
C LEU A 534 -10.05 1.20 -7.70
N TRP A 535 -10.03 0.95 -9.00
CA TRP A 535 -11.21 1.17 -9.86
C TRP A 535 -12.34 0.16 -9.59
N VAL A 536 -11.99 -1.02 -9.08
CA VAL A 536 -12.86 -2.16 -8.78
C VAL A 536 -13.03 -2.25 -7.27
N LYS A 537 -13.83 -1.34 -6.70
CA LYS A 537 -14.09 -1.36 -5.27
C LYS A 537 -15.01 -2.54 -4.91
N ASP A 538 -14.42 -3.59 -4.36
CA ASP A 538 -15.12 -4.76 -3.83
C ASP A 538 -15.97 -4.41 -2.58
N ASP A 539 -17.20 -4.92 -2.52
CA ASP A 539 -18.18 -4.65 -1.44
C ASP A 539 -18.42 -5.91 -0.56
N PHE A 540 -17.35 -6.65 -0.24
CA PHE A 540 -17.39 -7.90 0.54
C PHE A 540 -17.33 -7.74 2.06
N GLY A 541 -17.18 -6.52 2.58
CA GLY A 541 -16.98 -6.32 4.01
C GLY A 541 -18.09 -6.96 4.84
N MET A 542 -17.73 -7.91 5.71
CA MET A 542 -18.72 -8.80 6.35
C MET A 542 -19.82 -8.03 7.10
N LEU A 543 -19.49 -6.89 7.73
CA LEU A 543 -20.49 -6.09 8.43
C LEU A 543 -21.40 -5.28 7.50
N TYR A 544 -21.01 -5.01 6.26
CA TYR A 544 -21.67 -4.00 5.41
C TYR A 544 -21.74 -4.40 3.94
N ASN A 545 -21.79 -5.71 3.64
CA ASN A 545 -21.91 -6.21 2.28
C ASN A 545 -23.16 -5.61 1.63
N ALA A 546 -22.93 -4.66 0.74
CA ALA A 546 -23.98 -3.78 0.31
C ALA A 546 -24.88 -4.42 -0.76
N TRP A 547 -24.47 -5.55 -1.32
CA TRP A 547 -25.26 -6.38 -2.23
C TRP A 547 -26.30 -7.20 -1.46
N VAL A 548 -25.87 -7.92 -0.43
CA VAL A 548 -26.76 -8.80 0.35
C VAL A 548 -27.80 -7.99 1.12
N PHE A 549 -27.45 -6.78 1.58
CA PHE A 549 -28.36 -5.86 2.26
C PHE A 549 -29.26 -5.01 1.34
N GLN A 550 -29.36 -5.34 0.05
CA GLN A 550 -30.40 -4.77 -0.82
C GLN A 550 -31.77 -5.37 -0.52
N SER A 551 -32.82 -4.56 -0.59
CA SER A 551 -34.21 -5.01 -0.36
C SER A 551 -34.66 -6.12 -1.33
N SER A 552 -34.09 -6.15 -2.54
CA SER A 552 -34.41 -7.09 -3.61
C SER A 552 -33.62 -8.39 -3.61
N TRP A 553 -32.62 -8.56 -2.72
CA TRP A 553 -31.79 -9.77 -2.70
C TRP A 553 -32.62 -11.01 -2.36
N ASN A 554 -32.59 -12.01 -3.23
CA ASN A 554 -33.48 -13.19 -3.16
C ASN A 554 -32.74 -14.54 -3.15
N LYS A 555 -31.41 -14.57 -3.21
CA LYS A 555 -30.64 -15.82 -3.18
C LYS A 555 -30.40 -16.29 -1.74
N ASP A 556 -30.51 -17.61 -1.52
CA ASP A 556 -30.26 -18.25 -0.23
C ASP A 556 -28.77 -18.24 0.19
N SER A 557 -27.86 -17.98 -0.75
CA SER A 557 -26.43 -17.88 -0.52
C SER A 557 -25.81 -16.80 -1.39
N PHE A 558 -24.75 -16.18 -0.89
CA PHE A 558 -23.91 -15.27 -1.66
C PHE A 558 -22.62 -15.98 -2.08
N THR A 559 -22.42 -16.12 -3.39
CA THR A 559 -21.28 -16.85 -3.97
C THR A 559 -20.18 -15.93 -4.46
N TYR A 560 -19.04 -16.52 -4.79
CA TYR A 560 -17.93 -15.80 -5.40
C TYR A 560 -18.30 -15.21 -6.77
N GLU A 561 -19.00 -15.98 -7.61
CA GLU A 561 -19.46 -15.51 -8.92
C GLU A 561 -20.43 -14.33 -8.81
N ASP A 562 -21.24 -14.28 -7.76
CA ASP A 562 -22.18 -13.18 -7.52
C ASP A 562 -21.46 -11.85 -7.33
N ASN A 563 -20.43 -11.80 -6.49
CA ASN A 563 -19.70 -10.57 -6.28
C ASN A 563 -19.02 -10.07 -7.56
N ILE A 564 -18.39 -10.97 -8.31
CA ILE A 564 -17.75 -10.60 -9.58
C ILE A 564 -18.79 -10.05 -10.55
N ALA A 565 -19.94 -10.70 -10.67
CA ALA A 565 -21.01 -10.27 -11.57
C ALA A 565 -21.53 -8.87 -11.19
N LEU A 566 -21.89 -8.66 -9.92
CA LEU A 566 -22.48 -7.40 -9.42
C LEU A 566 -21.48 -6.25 -9.44
N THR A 567 -20.24 -6.51 -9.01
CA THR A 567 -19.16 -5.52 -9.06
C THR A 567 -18.86 -5.11 -10.50
N ARG A 568 -18.81 -6.07 -11.44
CA ARG A 568 -18.66 -5.76 -12.87
C ARG A 568 -19.82 -4.94 -13.40
N GLU A 569 -21.05 -5.21 -12.98
CA GLU A 569 -22.22 -4.46 -13.43
C GLU A 569 -22.21 -3.01 -12.94
N LYS A 570 -21.92 -2.79 -11.65
CA LYS A 570 -21.72 -1.45 -11.07
C LYS A 570 -20.70 -0.64 -11.86
N ILE A 571 -19.56 -1.25 -12.14
CA ILE A 571 -18.47 -0.62 -12.88
C ILE A 571 -18.91 -0.29 -14.30
N LYS A 572 -19.57 -1.21 -15.03
CA LYS A 572 -20.11 -0.93 -16.38
C LYS A 572 -20.99 0.32 -16.39
N ARG A 573 -21.91 0.45 -15.42
CA ARG A 573 -22.82 1.59 -15.32
C ARG A 573 -22.06 2.89 -15.02
N GLN A 574 -21.09 2.86 -14.11
CA GLN A 574 -20.24 4.01 -13.80
C GLN A 574 -19.41 4.45 -15.01
N LEU A 575 -18.75 3.52 -15.70
CA LEU A 575 -17.95 3.79 -16.91
C LEU A 575 -18.82 4.34 -18.05
N ARG A 576 -20.05 3.84 -18.22
CA ARG A 576 -21.01 4.41 -19.17
C ARG A 576 -21.29 5.88 -18.84
N LYS A 577 -21.65 6.22 -17.61
CA LYS A 577 -21.89 7.62 -17.21
C LYS A 577 -20.66 8.50 -17.42
N LEU A 578 -19.46 8.02 -17.09
CA LEU A 578 -18.21 8.74 -17.36
C LEU A 578 -18.00 9.03 -18.85
N SER A 579 -18.21 8.01 -19.69
CA SER A 579 -18.06 8.14 -21.15
C SER A 579 -19.06 9.13 -21.75
N LEU A 580 -20.29 9.18 -21.22
CA LEU A 580 -21.31 10.16 -21.61
C LEU A 580 -20.93 11.59 -21.18
N LEU A 581 -20.12 11.77 -20.15
CA LEU A 581 -19.63 13.10 -19.74
C LEU A 581 -18.44 13.59 -20.58
N CYS A 582 -18.01 12.82 -21.60
CA CYS A 582 -16.96 13.18 -22.55
C CYS A 582 -17.53 13.42 -23.95
N THR A 583 -17.17 14.52 -24.59
CA THR A 583 -17.69 14.87 -25.92
C THR A 583 -16.74 14.61 -27.09
N GLN A 584 -15.41 14.52 -26.88
CA GLN A 584 -14.44 14.39 -27.98
C GLN A 584 -13.48 13.20 -27.88
N LYS A 585 -12.73 13.05 -26.78
CA LYS A 585 -11.71 11.99 -26.70
C LYS A 585 -11.40 11.56 -25.27
N ILE A 586 -11.29 10.24 -25.07
CA ILE A 586 -10.88 9.61 -23.81
C ILE A 586 -9.50 8.99 -24.01
N PHE A 587 -8.55 9.38 -23.16
CA PHE A 587 -7.23 8.78 -23.09
C PHE A 587 -7.15 7.86 -21.88
N LEU A 588 -6.74 6.61 -22.12
CA LEU A 588 -6.63 5.58 -21.10
C LEU A 588 -5.16 5.28 -20.86
N TYR A 589 -4.75 5.43 -19.61
CA TYR A 589 -3.38 5.27 -19.19
C TYR A 589 -3.30 4.18 -18.13
N SER A 590 -2.51 3.13 -18.40
CA SER A 590 -2.22 2.07 -17.44
C SER A 590 -0.77 2.04 -17.01
N SER A 591 -0.55 1.63 -15.78
CA SER A 591 0.75 1.37 -15.18
C SER A 591 0.82 -0.10 -14.75
N LEU A 592 1.91 -0.81 -15.04
CA LEU A 592 2.10 -2.19 -14.59
C LEU A 592 2.28 -2.27 -13.06
N PHE A 593 2.93 -1.26 -12.48
CA PHE A 593 3.14 -1.15 -11.04
C PHE A 593 2.42 0.06 -10.46
N ASP A 594 1.79 -0.13 -9.31
CA ASP A 594 1.24 0.92 -8.47
C ASP A 594 2.36 1.79 -7.86
N ILE A 595 1.96 2.77 -7.04
CA ILE A 595 2.89 3.69 -6.40
C ILE A 595 3.82 3.02 -5.37
N GLU A 596 3.42 1.86 -4.82
CA GLU A 596 4.20 1.09 -3.86
C GLU A 596 5.13 0.08 -4.53
N GLY A 597 5.09 -0.02 -5.87
CA GLY A 597 5.81 -1.00 -6.65
C GLY A 597 5.16 -2.39 -6.65
N ASN A 598 3.92 -2.51 -6.14
CA ASN A 598 3.12 -3.71 -6.32
C ASN A 598 2.56 -3.72 -7.75
N GLU A 599 2.24 -4.89 -8.26
CA GLU A 599 1.60 -4.99 -9.57
C GLU A 599 0.14 -4.60 -9.52
N ASN A 600 -0.28 -3.91 -10.57
CA ASN A 600 -1.67 -3.68 -10.87
C ASN A 600 -2.24 -4.92 -11.58
N PHE A 601 -3.22 -5.59 -10.96
CA PHE A 601 -3.77 -6.85 -11.43
C PHE A 601 -5.13 -6.73 -12.12
N GLY A 602 -5.33 -5.64 -12.86
CA GLY A 602 -6.56 -5.34 -13.57
C GLY A 602 -7.45 -4.40 -12.76
N GLY A 603 -8.04 -3.46 -13.48
CA GLY A 603 -9.01 -2.51 -12.96
C GLY A 603 -10.23 -2.49 -13.86
N ILE A 604 -10.15 -1.68 -14.90
CA ILE A 604 -11.23 -1.53 -15.88
C ILE A 604 -10.82 -1.83 -17.32
N GLN A 605 -9.57 -2.23 -17.56
CA GLN A 605 -9.04 -2.49 -18.91
C GLN A 605 -9.95 -3.39 -19.75
N ASP A 606 -10.45 -4.49 -19.17
CA ASP A 606 -11.35 -5.44 -19.83
C ASP A 606 -12.67 -4.83 -20.33
N PHE A 607 -13.12 -3.70 -19.75
CA PHE A 607 -14.33 -3.00 -20.19
C PHE A 607 -14.08 -2.05 -21.36
N VAL A 608 -12.82 -1.67 -21.61
CA VAL A 608 -12.47 -0.61 -22.56
C VAL A 608 -11.71 -1.13 -23.78
N GLU A 609 -11.13 -2.33 -23.70
CA GLU A 609 -10.50 -3.00 -24.84
C GLU A 609 -11.51 -3.24 -25.97
N GLN A 610 -11.38 -2.46 -27.05
CA GLN A 610 -11.87 -2.90 -28.35
C GLN A 610 -11.03 -4.09 -28.77
N LYS A 611 -11.65 -5.16 -29.30
CA LYS A 611 -10.94 -6.27 -29.96
C LYS A 611 -10.13 -5.73 -31.14
N THR A 612 -8.98 -5.12 -30.89
CA THR A 612 -8.02 -4.80 -31.93
C THR A 612 -7.29 -6.08 -32.25
N ASN A 613 -7.64 -6.68 -33.39
CA ASN A 613 -6.81 -7.67 -34.09
C ASN A 613 -5.49 -7.02 -34.53
N LYS A 614 -4.66 -6.52 -33.60
CA LYS A 614 -3.27 -6.19 -33.90
C LYS A 614 -2.50 -7.49 -33.73
N GLU A 615 -2.24 -8.13 -34.87
CA GLU A 615 -1.34 -9.28 -34.95
C GLU A 615 -0.06 -8.97 -34.14
N ASN A 616 0.31 -9.87 -33.22
CA ASN A 616 1.57 -9.86 -32.46
C ASN A 616 2.77 -9.94 -33.43
N LYS A 617 3.08 -8.85 -34.16
CA LYS A 617 4.00 -8.89 -35.29
C LYS A 617 5.45 -8.50 -34.97
N ASN A 618 5.75 -8.00 -33.77
CA ASN A 618 7.12 -7.63 -33.39
C ASN A 618 7.56 -8.33 -32.10
N ILE A 619 7.73 -9.66 -32.14
CA ILE A 619 8.47 -10.39 -31.09
C ILE A 619 9.94 -10.36 -31.46
N VAL A 620 10.77 -9.76 -30.62
CA VAL A 620 12.21 -9.63 -30.82
C VAL A 620 12.92 -10.54 -29.82
N PHE A 621 12.88 -11.85 -30.05
CA PHE A 621 13.61 -12.81 -29.22
C PHE A 621 14.30 -13.89 -30.05
N ASN A 622 15.56 -13.63 -30.42
CA ASN A 622 16.42 -14.59 -31.10
C ASN A 622 17.16 -15.45 -30.06
N PHE A 623 16.67 -16.66 -29.83
CA PHE A 623 17.31 -17.65 -28.98
C PHE A 623 17.48 -18.97 -29.73
N VAL A 624 18.70 -19.48 -29.76
CA VAL A 624 19.03 -20.79 -30.32
C VAL A 624 19.32 -21.74 -29.15
N PRO A 625 18.46 -22.73 -28.88
CA PRO A 625 18.67 -23.69 -27.81
C PRO A 625 19.86 -24.60 -28.13
N ARG A 626 20.65 -24.95 -27.12
CA ARG A 626 21.62 -26.05 -27.21
C ARG A 626 20.92 -27.41 -27.23
N GLU A 627 21.63 -28.48 -27.61
CA GLU A 627 21.07 -29.84 -27.62
C GLU A 627 20.47 -30.26 -26.26
N ASP A 628 21.13 -29.91 -25.14
CA ASP A 628 20.62 -30.18 -23.78
C ASP A 628 19.39 -29.36 -23.39
N GLN A 629 19.09 -28.28 -24.13
CA GLN A 629 17.97 -27.37 -23.90
C GLN A 629 16.77 -27.60 -24.83
N LYS A 630 16.98 -28.16 -26.03
CA LYS A 630 15.92 -28.42 -27.02
C LYS A 630 14.71 -29.17 -26.44
N PRO A 631 14.87 -30.23 -25.62
CA PRO A 631 13.73 -30.94 -25.06
C PRO A 631 12.79 -30.07 -24.21
N VAL A 632 13.30 -29.00 -23.59
CA VAL A 632 12.47 -28.04 -22.85
C VAL A 632 11.53 -27.30 -23.80
N LEU A 633 12.02 -26.93 -24.99
CA LEU A 633 11.21 -26.28 -26.01
C LEU A 633 10.35 -27.26 -26.81
N ASP A 634 10.53 -28.58 -26.68
CA ASP A 634 9.63 -29.58 -27.25
C ASP A 634 8.39 -29.82 -26.38
N TYR A 635 8.36 -29.23 -25.18
CA TYR A 635 7.23 -29.31 -24.25
C TYR A 635 5.90 -28.89 -24.89
N LYS A 636 4.86 -29.67 -24.58
CA LYS A 636 3.47 -29.47 -25.05
C LYS A 636 2.47 -29.36 -23.89
N ASN A 637 2.43 -30.35 -22.99
CA ASN A 637 1.52 -30.39 -21.85
C ASN A 637 2.05 -31.32 -20.74
N GLY A 638 1.35 -31.34 -19.60
CA GLY A 638 1.65 -32.22 -18.47
C GLY A 638 2.79 -31.71 -17.57
N ARG A 639 3.29 -32.57 -16.70
CA ARG A 639 4.41 -32.22 -15.80
C ARG A 639 5.73 -32.20 -16.57
N LEU A 640 6.62 -31.28 -16.22
CA LEU A 640 7.99 -31.21 -16.72
C LEU A 640 8.97 -30.82 -15.61
N ALA A 641 9.92 -31.69 -15.32
CA ALA A 641 11.02 -31.39 -14.42
C ALA A 641 12.28 -30.97 -15.20
N ILE A 642 12.90 -29.85 -14.85
CA ILE A 642 14.14 -29.37 -15.45
C ILE A 642 15.22 -29.35 -14.37
N SER A 643 16.12 -30.34 -14.42
CA SER A 643 17.28 -30.42 -13.54
C SER A 643 18.49 -29.84 -14.27
N ALA A 644 19.06 -28.76 -13.74
CA ALA A 644 20.09 -28.00 -14.44
C ALA A 644 21.29 -27.69 -13.55
N VAL A 645 22.47 -27.61 -14.16
CA VAL A 645 23.72 -27.21 -13.49
C VAL A 645 23.90 -25.68 -13.46
N PRO A 646 24.83 -25.14 -12.64
CA PRO A 646 25.10 -23.71 -12.60
C PRO A 646 25.55 -23.19 -13.96
N GLY A 647 24.96 -22.09 -14.44
CA GLY A 647 25.32 -21.52 -15.75
C GLY A 647 24.74 -22.26 -16.96
N ALA A 648 23.79 -23.18 -16.77
CA ALA A 648 23.12 -23.87 -17.87
C ALA A 648 22.10 -23.01 -18.63
N GLY A 649 21.77 -21.82 -18.13
CA GLY A 649 20.80 -20.91 -18.76
C GLY A 649 19.34 -21.17 -18.40
N LYS A 650 19.07 -21.63 -17.16
CA LYS A 650 17.73 -21.90 -16.59
C LYS A 650 16.72 -20.79 -16.88
N THR A 651 17.02 -19.56 -16.45
CA THR A 651 16.15 -18.40 -16.65
C THR A 651 15.90 -18.11 -18.13
N THR A 652 16.94 -18.23 -18.98
CA THR A 652 16.82 -17.97 -20.42
C THR A 652 15.95 -19.01 -21.12
N ILE A 653 16.07 -20.31 -20.77
CA ILE A 653 15.27 -21.36 -21.39
C ILE A 653 13.81 -21.31 -20.93
N LEU A 654 13.56 -20.99 -19.66
CA LEU A 654 12.19 -20.76 -19.16
C LEU A 654 11.54 -19.57 -19.87
N LEU A 655 12.28 -18.48 -20.08
CA LEU A 655 11.79 -17.31 -20.82
C LEU A 655 11.49 -17.67 -22.28
N ALA A 656 12.34 -18.45 -22.94
CA ALA A 656 12.09 -18.95 -24.28
C ALA A 656 10.83 -19.83 -24.35
N LEU A 657 10.61 -20.68 -23.33
CA LEU A 657 9.40 -21.50 -23.22
C LEU A 657 8.15 -20.63 -23.04
N ILE A 658 8.19 -19.61 -22.17
CA ILE A 658 7.08 -18.68 -21.96
C ILE A 658 6.72 -17.96 -23.26
N ILE A 659 7.72 -17.43 -23.98
CA ILE A 659 7.51 -16.76 -25.27
C ILE A 659 6.90 -17.73 -26.29
N LYS A 660 7.39 -18.98 -26.35
CA LYS A 660 6.83 -20.02 -27.22
C LYS A 660 5.35 -20.28 -26.90
N LEU A 661 4.98 -20.37 -25.62
CA LEU A 661 3.59 -20.57 -25.20
C LEU A 661 2.70 -19.41 -25.66
N ILE A 662 3.16 -18.16 -25.47
CA ILE A 662 2.46 -16.96 -25.94
C ILE A 662 2.30 -17.00 -27.48
N GLN A 663 3.36 -17.35 -28.21
CA GLN A 663 3.34 -17.48 -29.66
C GLN A 663 2.38 -18.56 -30.16
N SER A 664 2.16 -19.62 -29.37
CA SER A 664 1.21 -20.68 -29.69
C SER A 664 -0.26 -20.30 -29.46
N GLY A 665 -0.53 -19.04 -29.07
CA GLY A 665 -1.88 -18.52 -28.85
C GLY A 665 -2.39 -18.64 -27.42
N ILE A 666 -1.54 -19.06 -26.47
CA ILE A 666 -1.90 -19.04 -25.04
C ILE A 666 -1.91 -17.59 -24.57
N LYS A 667 -3.03 -17.18 -23.95
CA LYS A 667 -3.12 -15.86 -23.32
C LYS A 667 -2.07 -15.75 -22.21
N SER A 668 -1.31 -14.66 -22.21
CA SER A 668 -0.25 -14.41 -21.24
C SER A 668 -0.75 -14.51 -19.79
N GLU A 669 -1.93 -13.94 -19.50
CA GLU A 669 -2.61 -14.00 -18.20
C GLU A 669 -2.91 -15.43 -17.70
N ASN A 670 -2.83 -16.46 -18.54
CA ASN A 670 -3.02 -17.86 -18.13
C ASN A 670 -1.69 -18.57 -17.78
N ILE A 671 -0.56 -17.87 -17.86
CA ILE A 671 0.78 -18.39 -17.58
C ILE A 671 1.25 -17.80 -16.25
N PHE A 672 1.50 -18.65 -15.26
CA PHE A 672 1.98 -18.30 -13.93
C PHE A 672 3.46 -18.66 -13.81
N VAL A 673 4.30 -17.67 -13.54
CA VAL A 673 5.75 -17.83 -13.36
C VAL A 673 6.11 -17.46 -11.93
N LEU A 674 6.53 -18.45 -11.16
CA LEU A 674 6.71 -18.36 -9.74
C LEU A 674 8.18 -18.50 -9.39
N THR A 675 8.69 -17.51 -8.68
CA THR A 675 10.09 -17.45 -8.26
C THR A 675 10.21 -17.51 -6.74
N TYR A 676 11.41 -17.86 -6.27
CA TYR A 676 11.72 -17.77 -4.84
C TYR A 676 11.93 -16.32 -4.36
N MET A 677 12.48 -15.45 -5.23
CA MET A 677 12.82 -14.06 -4.91
C MET A 677 12.13 -13.06 -5.84
N ASP A 678 11.74 -11.89 -5.32
CA ASP A 678 11.09 -10.83 -6.10
C ASP A 678 12.01 -10.26 -7.20
N SER A 679 13.33 -10.26 -6.99
CA SER A 679 14.29 -9.81 -8.01
C SER A 679 14.25 -10.71 -9.25
N ALA A 680 14.10 -12.02 -9.07
CA ALA A 680 13.93 -12.94 -10.18
C ALA A 680 12.60 -12.71 -10.91
N ALA A 681 11.51 -12.43 -10.18
CA ALA A 681 10.21 -12.11 -10.78
C ALA A 681 10.27 -10.83 -11.63
N ARG A 682 10.91 -9.76 -11.13
CA ARG A 682 11.15 -8.51 -11.89
C ARG A 682 11.95 -8.76 -13.17
N ASN A 683 13.04 -9.53 -13.05
CA ASN A 683 13.89 -9.87 -14.20
C ASN A 683 13.12 -10.60 -15.30
N PHE A 684 12.25 -11.56 -14.93
CA PHE A 684 11.35 -12.21 -15.89
C PHE A 684 10.42 -11.20 -16.57
N LYS A 685 9.79 -10.29 -15.81
CA LYS A 685 8.87 -9.28 -16.35
C LYS A 685 9.54 -8.36 -17.36
N GLU A 686 10.66 -7.76 -16.98
CA GLU A 686 11.39 -6.81 -17.83
C GLU A 686 11.88 -7.47 -19.13
N ARG A 687 12.42 -8.69 -19.02
CA ARG A 687 12.90 -9.42 -20.20
C ARG A 687 11.75 -9.84 -21.12
N ILE A 688 10.62 -10.27 -20.57
CA ILE A 688 9.43 -10.61 -21.36
C ILE A 688 8.86 -9.35 -22.02
N LYS A 689 8.75 -8.23 -21.31
CA LYS A 689 8.27 -6.96 -21.88
C LYS A 689 9.21 -6.42 -22.96
N SER A 690 10.52 -6.55 -22.76
CA SER A 690 11.52 -6.18 -23.76
C SER A 690 11.46 -7.06 -25.02
N ALA A 691 11.25 -8.37 -24.83
CA ALA A 691 11.11 -9.33 -25.92
C ALA A 691 9.78 -9.20 -26.68
N CYS A 692 8.71 -8.82 -25.97
CA CYS A 692 7.35 -8.65 -26.49
C CYS A 692 6.80 -7.26 -26.11
N PRO A 693 7.28 -6.15 -26.71
CA PRO A 693 6.85 -4.80 -26.32
C PRO A 693 5.35 -4.57 -26.52
N SER A 694 4.77 -5.20 -27.55
CA SER A 694 3.35 -5.13 -27.90
C SER A 694 2.43 -5.97 -27.01
N LEU A 695 2.97 -6.68 -26.01
CA LEU A 695 2.15 -7.49 -25.10
C LEU A 695 1.26 -6.56 -24.25
N GLU A 696 -0.06 -6.73 -24.39
CA GLU A 696 -1.08 -5.94 -23.68
C GLU A 696 -1.10 -6.28 -22.18
N LYS A 697 -1.16 -7.58 -21.86
CA LYS A 697 -1.11 -8.10 -20.48
C LYS A 697 0.11 -8.97 -20.26
N MET A 698 0.77 -8.83 -19.12
CA MET A 698 1.90 -9.67 -18.73
C MET A 698 1.45 -11.05 -18.21
N PRO A 699 2.30 -12.09 -18.29
CA PRO A 699 2.10 -13.29 -17.51
C PRO A 699 2.04 -12.99 -16.00
N ASN A 700 1.38 -13.85 -15.24
CA ASN A 700 1.32 -13.74 -13.78
C ASN A 700 2.67 -14.13 -13.19
N ILE A 701 3.57 -13.15 -13.01
CA ILE A 701 4.94 -13.39 -12.56
C ILE A 701 5.09 -12.88 -11.13
N SER A 702 5.30 -13.74 -10.15
CA SER A 702 5.42 -13.32 -8.74
C SER A 702 6.26 -14.28 -7.91
N THR A 703 6.54 -13.92 -6.66
CA THR A 703 6.95 -14.94 -5.69
C THR A 703 5.77 -15.82 -5.31
N ILE A 704 6.03 -17.01 -4.75
CA ILE A 704 4.97 -17.90 -4.24
C ILE A 704 4.20 -17.23 -3.08
N HIS A 705 4.90 -16.48 -2.23
CA HIS A 705 4.28 -15.66 -1.17
C HIS A 705 3.45 -14.52 -1.76
N GLY A 706 3.95 -13.84 -2.80
CA GLY A 706 3.19 -12.81 -3.50
C GLY A 706 1.88 -13.35 -4.08
N LEU A 707 1.91 -14.52 -4.70
CA LEU A 707 0.71 -15.21 -5.18
C LEU A 707 -0.23 -15.58 -4.03
N ALA A 708 0.28 -16.12 -2.92
CA ALA A 708 -0.54 -16.48 -1.77
C ALA A 708 -1.23 -15.25 -1.14
N LEU A 709 -0.50 -14.14 -0.99
CA LEU A 709 -1.08 -12.88 -0.50
C LEU A 709 -2.14 -12.34 -1.47
N ARG A 710 -1.87 -12.42 -2.78
CA ARG A 710 -2.83 -12.04 -3.81
C ARG A 710 -4.11 -12.86 -3.69
N ILE A 711 -4.00 -14.19 -3.62
CA ILE A 711 -5.15 -15.08 -3.43
C ILE A 711 -5.92 -14.73 -2.15
N LEU A 712 -5.23 -14.39 -1.06
CA LEU A 712 -5.88 -13.96 0.19
C LEU A 712 -6.61 -12.61 0.06
N LYS A 713 -6.03 -11.64 -0.64
CA LYS A 713 -6.59 -10.29 -0.78
C LYS A 713 -7.73 -10.22 -1.80
N GLU A 714 -7.53 -10.86 -2.95
CA GLU A 714 -8.50 -10.85 -4.04
C GLU A 714 -9.84 -11.41 -3.57
N ASN A 715 -10.91 -10.71 -3.92
CA ASN A 715 -12.29 -11.11 -3.65
C ASN A 715 -12.56 -11.40 -2.16
N SER A 716 -11.78 -10.76 -1.28
CA SER A 716 -11.92 -10.90 0.16
C SER A 716 -11.80 -12.31 0.73
N ASN A 717 -11.00 -13.17 0.09
CA ASN A 717 -10.73 -14.53 0.58
C ASN A 717 -10.17 -14.55 2.01
N TYR A 718 -9.53 -13.46 2.47
CA TYR A 718 -9.07 -13.25 3.84
C TYR A 718 -10.18 -13.44 4.89
N VAL A 719 -11.45 -13.20 4.54
CA VAL A 719 -12.61 -13.45 5.41
C VAL A 719 -12.71 -14.93 5.80
N LYS A 720 -12.44 -15.84 4.86
CA LYS A 720 -12.44 -17.29 5.10
C LYS A 720 -11.31 -17.73 6.03
N ALA A 721 -10.24 -16.94 6.13
CA ALA A 721 -9.19 -17.11 7.13
C ALA A 721 -9.55 -16.50 8.51
N GLY A 722 -10.71 -15.85 8.64
CA GLY A 722 -11.11 -15.14 9.86
C GLY A 722 -10.35 -13.82 10.07
N LEU A 723 -9.93 -13.20 8.98
CA LEU A 723 -9.26 -11.89 8.96
C LEU A 723 -10.25 -10.81 8.48
N ASP A 724 -9.95 -9.56 8.79
CA ASP A 724 -10.68 -8.40 8.27
C ASP A 724 -9.89 -7.71 7.14
N SER A 725 -10.55 -6.86 6.35
CA SER A 725 -10.02 -6.28 5.10
C SER A 725 -8.74 -5.46 5.23
N ASP A 726 -8.44 -5.00 6.45
CA ASP A 726 -7.26 -4.21 6.80
C ASP A 726 -6.17 -5.05 7.49
N PHE A 727 -6.13 -6.37 7.25
CA PHE A 727 -5.13 -7.22 7.89
C PHE A 727 -3.71 -6.84 7.47
N GLU A 728 -2.79 -6.87 8.43
CA GLU A 728 -1.40 -6.54 8.20
C GLU A 728 -0.54 -7.80 8.13
N VAL A 729 0.37 -7.85 7.15
CA VAL A 729 1.43 -8.86 7.12
C VAL A 729 2.59 -8.34 7.95
N CYS A 730 2.92 -8.97 9.08
CA CYS A 730 4.10 -8.62 9.87
C CYS A 730 5.36 -9.23 9.25
N ASP A 731 6.42 -8.42 9.18
CA ASP A 731 7.75 -8.88 8.77
C ASP A 731 8.48 -9.59 9.91
N ASP A 732 9.64 -10.18 9.62
CA ASP A 732 10.44 -10.91 10.61
C ASP A 732 10.84 -10.04 11.82
N ASN A 733 11.11 -8.74 11.60
CA ASN A 733 11.45 -7.82 12.69
C ASN A 733 10.27 -7.62 13.67
N THR A 734 9.09 -7.38 13.11
CA THR A 734 7.85 -7.18 13.87
C THR A 734 7.46 -8.48 14.56
N ARG A 735 7.57 -9.62 13.85
CA ARG A 735 7.38 -10.95 14.39
C ARG A 735 8.31 -11.22 15.58
N GLN A 736 9.61 -10.93 15.47
CA GLN A 736 10.56 -11.09 16.58
C GLN A 736 10.19 -10.22 17.79
N LYS A 737 9.76 -8.96 17.58
CA LYS A 737 9.28 -8.11 18.67
C LYS A 737 8.07 -8.70 19.38
N ILE A 738 7.08 -9.19 18.62
CA ILE A 738 5.88 -9.84 19.16
C ILE A 738 6.27 -11.08 19.98
N ILE A 739 7.18 -11.91 19.46
CA ILE A 739 7.65 -13.11 20.17
C ILE A 739 8.34 -12.70 21.49
N ARG A 740 9.23 -11.70 21.49
CA ARG A 740 9.89 -11.21 22.73
C ARG A 740 8.90 -10.66 23.75
N GLU A 741 7.94 -9.85 23.29
CA GLU A 741 6.86 -9.29 24.13
C GLU A 741 6.05 -10.41 24.79
N LEU A 742 5.67 -11.43 24.01
CA LEU A 742 4.91 -12.56 24.51
C LEU A 742 5.71 -13.47 25.43
N ILE A 743 7.00 -13.66 25.18
CA ILE A 743 7.90 -14.41 26.05
C ILE A 743 7.98 -13.76 27.43
N ALA A 744 8.22 -12.44 27.47
CA ALA A 744 8.22 -11.69 28.73
C ALA A 744 6.87 -11.81 29.46
N ARG A 745 5.75 -11.70 28.75
CA ARG A 745 4.39 -11.83 29.32
C ARG A 745 4.08 -13.22 29.85
N CYS A 746 4.62 -14.26 29.23
CA CYS A 746 4.41 -15.65 29.64
C CYS A 746 5.40 -16.10 30.74
N GLY A 747 6.28 -15.21 31.22
CA GLY A 747 7.33 -15.55 32.19
C GLY A 747 8.39 -16.49 31.62
N LEU A 748 8.67 -16.38 30.31
CA LEU A 748 9.65 -17.18 29.59
C LEU A 748 11.01 -16.45 29.50
N GLU A 749 12.07 -17.20 29.25
CA GLU A 749 13.45 -16.70 29.24
C GLU A 749 13.96 -16.41 27.82
N GLN A 750 15.11 -15.74 27.73
CA GLN A 750 15.74 -15.43 26.43
C GLN A 750 16.12 -16.69 25.63
N ASP A 751 16.45 -17.81 26.29
CA ASP A 751 16.71 -19.08 25.61
C ASP A 751 15.46 -19.64 24.92
N ASP A 752 14.26 -19.40 25.48
CA ASP A 752 12.99 -19.78 24.85
C ASP A 752 12.79 -19.00 23.53
N PHE A 753 13.17 -17.71 23.48
CA PHE A 753 13.06 -16.88 22.27
C PHE A 753 13.81 -17.50 21.10
N ASP A 754 15.07 -17.83 21.33
CA ASP A 754 15.93 -18.39 20.30
C ASP A 754 15.48 -19.78 19.82
N LYS A 755 14.80 -20.55 20.68
CA LYS A 755 14.21 -21.86 20.33
C LYS A 755 12.90 -21.70 19.56
N TYR A 756 12.04 -20.78 20.00
CA TYR A 756 10.64 -20.72 19.57
C TYR A 756 10.48 -20.07 18.20
N GLU A 757 11.35 -19.12 17.81
CA GLU A 757 11.26 -18.42 16.53
C GLU A 757 11.11 -19.39 15.34
N LYS A 758 12.02 -20.37 15.21
CA LYS A 758 11.97 -21.38 14.13
C LYS A 758 10.90 -22.44 14.35
N ALA A 759 10.64 -22.79 15.61
CA ALA A 759 9.64 -23.79 15.96
C ALA A 759 8.21 -23.36 15.57
N ILE A 760 7.89 -22.06 15.69
CA ILE A 760 6.62 -21.50 15.23
C ILE A 760 6.42 -21.79 13.74
N SER A 761 7.41 -21.47 12.90
CA SER A 761 7.32 -21.68 11.44
C SER A 761 7.17 -23.16 11.10
N ALA A 762 7.95 -24.03 11.76
CA ALA A 762 7.85 -25.48 11.55
C ALA A 762 6.45 -26.01 11.88
N LEU A 763 5.80 -25.49 12.93
CA LEU A 763 4.46 -25.92 13.31
C LEU A 763 3.37 -25.30 12.43
N LYS A 764 3.46 -24.02 12.06
CA LYS A 764 2.50 -23.35 11.16
C LYS A 764 2.45 -23.99 9.77
N LEU A 765 3.61 -24.32 9.22
CA LEU A 765 3.71 -24.91 7.88
C LEU A 765 3.48 -26.42 7.86
N SER A 766 3.20 -27.02 9.03
CA SER A 766 2.87 -28.44 9.12
C SER A 766 1.40 -28.69 8.76
N ASP A 767 1.11 -29.85 8.15
CA ASP A 767 -0.24 -30.29 7.77
C ASP A 767 -1.04 -30.81 9.00
N ILE A 768 -0.91 -30.15 10.15
CA ILE A 768 -1.52 -30.58 11.43
C ILE A 768 -2.83 -29.83 11.65
N LYS A 769 -3.95 -30.58 11.65
CA LYS A 769 -5.29 -30.02 11.87
C LYS A 769 -5.59 -29.69 13.35
N SER A 770 -4.99 -30.42 14.28
CA SER A 770 -5.21 -30.25 15.72
C SER A 770 -3.92 -30.50 16.50
N ILE A 771 -3.54 -29.54 17.34
CA ILE A 771 -2.37 -29.66 18.22
C ILE A 771 -2.85 -30.24 19.55
N ASN A 772 -2.48 -31.49 19.84
CA ASN A 772 -2.74 -32.11 21.13
C ASN A 772 -1.54 -31.90 22.07
N TYR A 773 -1.80 -31.80 23.38
CA TYR A 773 -0.73 -31.81 24.38
C TYR A 773 0.04 -33.13 24.31
N VAL A 774 1.36 -33.05 24.32
CA VAL A 774 2.27 -34.19 24.31
C VAL A 774 2.75 -34.54 25.72
N LYS A 775 3.50 -35.62 25.93
CA LYS A 775 4.09 -35.91 27.25
C LYS A 775 5.30 -35.03 27.59
N ASP A 776 5.97 -34.49 26.57
CA ASP A 776 7.16 -33.66 26.74
C ASP A 776 6.80 -32.28 27.33
N VAL A 777 7.45 -31.92 28.44
CA VAL A 777 7.16 -30.69 29.20
C VAL A 777 7.59 -29.44 28.43
N GLU A 778 8.76 -29.46 27.79
CA GLU A 778 9.28 -28.32 27.02
C GLU A 778 8.47 -28.12 25.74
N LEU A 779 8.05 -29.20 25.09
CA LEU A 779 7.19 -29.14 23.92
C LEU A 779 5.78 -28.64 24.28
N ASN A 780 5.22 -29.06 25.41
CA ASN A 780 3.95 -28.51 25.91
C ASN A 780 4.05 -27.02 26.27
N LYS A 781 5.18 -26.58 26.85
CA LYS A 781 5.46 -25.16 27.13
C LYS A 781 5.41 -24.36 25.83
N PHE A 782 6.04 -24.87 24.77
CA PHE A 782 5.98 -24.27 23.44
C PHE A 782 4.60 -24.30 22.80
N ILE A 783 3.85 -25.41 22.90
CA ILE A 783 2.48 -25.50 22.37
C ILE A 783 1.57 -24.45 23.02
N LYS A 784 1.67 -24.25 24.34
CA LYS A 784 0.94 -23.19 25.04
C LYS A 784 1.33 -21.81 24.52
N PHE A 785 2.62 -21.55 24.36
CA PHE A 785 3.12 -20.30 23.79
C PHE A 785 2.63 -20.09 22.35
N PHE A 786 2.65 -21.12 21.51
CA PHE A 786 2.20 -21.08 20.12
C PHE A 786 0.71 -20.71 20.01
N VAL A 787 -0.13 -21.27 20.88
CA VAL A 787 -1.56 -20.90 20.95
C VAL A 787 -1.73 -19.44 21.35
N VAL A 788 -0.96 -18.95 22.32
CA VAL A 788 -0.97 -17.53 22.72
C VAL A 788 -0.49 -16.63 21.58
N TYR A 789 0.56 -17.02 20.87
CA TYR A 789 1.11 -16.30 19.72
C TYR A 789 0.09 -16.16 18.59
N ASN A 790 -0.52 -17.27 18.14
CA ASN A 790 -1.54 -17.21 17.09
C ASN A 790 -2.78 -16.43 17.53
N SER A 791 -3.18 -16.56 18.81
CA SER A 791 -4.28 -15.77 19.37
C SER A 791 -3.96 -14.27 19.40
N TYR A 792 -2.70 -13.90 19.69
CA TYR A 792 -2.24 -12.51 19.69
C TYR A 792 -2.27 -11.91 18.28
N LEU A 793 -1.81 -12.67 17.27
CA LEU A 793 -1.84 -12.27 15.87
C LEU A 793 -3.28 -12.06 15.38
N LYS A 794 -4.13 -13.08 15.58
CA LYS A 794 -5.55 -13.04 15.18
C LYS A 794 -6.29 -11.85 15.79
N LYS A 795 -6.19 -11.63 17.11
CA LYS A 795 -6.83 -10.52 17.82
C LYS A 795 -6.40 -9.12 17.36
N ARG A 796 -5.26 -9.01 16.66
CA ARG A 796 -4.78 -7.74 16.11
C ARG A 796 -5.00 -7.62 14.61
N ASN A 797 -5.65 -8.60 13.98
CA ASN A 797 -5.76 -8.71 12.53
C ASN A 797 -4.39 -8.70 11.83
N ILE A 798 -3.41 -9.41 12.39
CA ILE A 798 -2.05 -9.50 11.84
C ILE A 798 -1.79 -10.95 11.44
N ILE A 799 -1.09 -11.16 10.33
CA ILE A 799 -0.57 -12.46 9.89
C ILE A 799 0.95 -12.37 9.67
N ASP A 800 1.68 -13.47 9.80
CA ASP A 800 3.08 -13.54 9.33
C ASP A 800 3.20 -14.20 7.95
N TYR A 801 4.42 -14.34 7.43
CA TYR A 801 4.67 -14.99 6.13
C TYR A 801 4.24 -16.46 6.11
N ASP A 802 4.28 -17.16 7.25
CA ASP A 802 3.87 -18.56 7.34
C ASP A 802 2.35 -18.70 7.29
N ASP A 803 1.62 -17.78 7.94
CA ASP A 803 0.16 -17.66 7.88
C ASP A 803 -0.31 -17.41 6.44
N MET A 804 0.40 -16.58 5.67
CA MET A 804 0.03 -16.32 4.28
C MET A 804 -0.08 -17.61 3.44
N LEU A 805 0.92 -18.49 3.55
CA LEU A 805 0.94 -19.75 2.81
C LEU A 805 -0.11 -20.73 3.37
N SER A 806 -0.16 -20.88 4.69
CA SER A 806 -1.05 -21.84 5.33
C SER A 806 -2.53 -21.49 5.18
N TYR A 807 -2.90 -20.22 5.30
CA TYR A 807 -4.27 -19.77 5.04
C TYR A 807 -4.65 -19.87 3.57
N CYS A 808 -3.75 -19.53 2.64
CA CYS A 808 -4.02 -19.69 1.22
C CYS A 808 -4.32 -21.16 0.85
N VAL A 809 -3.45 -22.09 1.27
CA VAL A 809 -3.67 -23.52 1.03
C VAL A 809 -4.95 -24.00 1.69
N LYS A 810 -5.20 -23.62 2.95
CA LYS A 810 -6.43 -23.98 3.66
C LYS A 810 -7.69 -23.50 2.92
N ILE A 811 -7.70 -22.26 2.45
CA ILE A 811 -8.85 -21.69 1.72
C ILE A 811 -9.11 -22.47 0.44
N LEU A 812 -8.08 -22.76 -0.35
CA LEU A 812 -8.24 -23.51 -1.60
C LEU A 812 -8.67 -24.96 -1.36
N GLU A 813 -8.26 -25.59 -0.25
CA GLU A 813 -8.70 -26.95 0.09
C GLU A 813 -10.13 -27.01 0.62
N GLU A 814 -10.56 -26.00 1.38
CA GLU A 814 -11.87 -25.96 2.04
C GLU A 814 -12.97 -25.32 1.16
N ASN A 815 -12.62 -24.61 0.09
CA ASN A 815 -13.56 -23.88 -0.78
C ASN A 815 -13.33 -24.25 -2.26
N PRO A 816 -14.03 -25.28 -2.79
CA PRO A 816 -13.81 -25.79 -4.15
C PRO A 816 -14.12 -24.79 -5.28
N ASP A 817 -15.05 -23.86 -5.06
CA ASP A 817 -15.40 -22.76 -5.97
C ASP A 817 -14.21 -21.80 -6.17
N ILE A 818 -13.56 -21.40 -5.07
CA ILE A 818 -12.35 -20.56 -5.10
C ILE A 818 -11.22 -21.31 -5.80
N ALA A 819 -11.05 -22.61 -5.51
CA ALA A 819 -10.04 -23.43 -6.16
C ALA A 819 -10.26 -23.55 -7.67
N ASP A 820 -11.49 -23.82 -8.13
CA ASP A 820 -11.79 -23.94 -9.56
C ASP A 820 -11.55 -22.61 -10.31
N TYR A 821 -11.86 -21.47 -9.69
CA TYR A 821 -11.56 -20.16 -10.25
C TYR A 821 -10.06 -20.00 -10.56
N TYR A 822 -9.19 -20.17 -9.55
CA TYR A 822 -7.74 -20.00 -9.76
C TYR A 822 -7.16 -21.10 -10.65
N GLN A 823 -7.66 -22.34 -10.56
CA GLN A 823 -7.26 -23.41 -11.46
C GLN A 823 -7.64 -23.14 -12.91
N SER A 824 -8.75 -22.44 -13.16
CA SER A 824 -9.18 -22.05 -14.51
C SER A 824 -8.25 -21.01 -15.14
N LEU A 825 -7.68 -20.12 -14.33
CA LEU A 825 -6.68 -19.13 -14.74
C LEU A 825 -5.29 -19.77 -14.91
N CYS A 826 -4.90 -20.68 -14.01
CA CYS A 826 -3.57 -21.31 -13.99
C CYS A 826 -3.40 -22.41 -15.06
N MET A 827 -3.45 -22.03 -16.34
CA MET A 827 -3.25 -22.99 -17.44
C MET A 827 -1.83 -23.56 -17.49
N PHE A 828 -0.82 -22.75 -17.19
CA PHE A 828 0.57 -23.18 -17.04
C PHE A 828 1.14 -22.62 -15.74
N VAL A 829 1.73 -23.48 -14.90
CA VAL A 829 2.44 -23.08 -13.68
C VAL A 829 3.91 -23.42 -13.86
N ILE A 830 4.77 -22.41 -13.84
CA ILE A 830 6.21 -22.49 -14.05
C ILE A 830 6.90 -22.05 -12.76
N GLU A 831 7.69 -22.91 -12.14
CA GLU A 831 8.47 -22.61 -10.95
C GLU A 831 9.97 -22.53 -11.30
N ASP A 832 10.62 -21.44 -10.91
CA ASP A 832 12.09 -21.30 -10.93
C ASP A 832 12.68 -21.48 -9.52
N GLU A 833 13.90 -22.01 -9.45
CA GLU A 833 14.60 -22.40 -8.22
C GLU A 833 13.77 -23.37 -7.32
N ALA A 834 13.14 -24.36 -7.94
CA ALA A 834 12.25 -25.34 -7.33
C ALA A 834 12.84 -26.12 -6.13
N GLN A 835 14.17 -26.18 -6.01
CA GLN A 835 14.85 -26.83 -4.88
C GLN A 835 14.75 -26.05 -3.55
N ASP A 836 14.39 -24.76 -3.60
CA ASP A 836 14.25 -23.91 -2.41
C ASP A 836 12.80 -23.90 -1.87
N SER A 837 11.86 -24.54 -2.57
CA SER A 837 10.44 -24.54 -2.19
C SER A 837 10.13 -25.48 -1.04
N SER A 838 9.38 -24.98 -0.06
CA SER A 838 8.88 -25.75 1.08
C SER A 838 7.72 -26.68 0.69
N VAL A 839 7.41 -27.64 1.56
CA VAL A 839 6.31 -28.60 1.36
C VAL A 839 4.98 -27.90 1.06
N ILE A 840 4.66 -26.84 1.82
CA ILE A 840 3.39 -26.13 1.65
C ILE A 840 3.34 -25.32 0.35
N GLN A 841 4.48 -24.78 -0.10
CA GLN A 841 4.58 -24.10 -1.39
C GLN A 841 4.36 -25.10 -2.53
N GLN A 842 4.99 -26.27 -2.46
CA GLN A 842 4.76 -27.35 -3.44
C GLN A 842 3.29 -27.80 -3.43
N LYS A 843 2.67 -27.90 -2.25
CA LYS A 843 1.23 -28.22 -2.11
C LYS A 843 0.36 -27.16 -2.79
N LEU A 844 0.63 -25.88 -2.61
CA LEU A 844 -0.04 -24.79 -3.29
C LEU A 844 0.07 -24.91 -4.82
N LEU A 845 1.28 -25.15 -5.35
CA LEU A 845 1.49 -25.32 -6.80
C LEU A 845 0.72 -26.52 -7.38
N ASN A 846 0.65 -27.61 -6.63
CA ASN A 846 -0.11 -28.79 -7.01
C ASN A 846 -1.63 -28.49 -7.06
N ILE A 847 -2.17 -27.78 -6.07
CA ILE A 847 -3.59 -27.38 -6.06
C ILE A 847 -3.90 -26.51 -7.29
N LEU A 848 -3.07 -25.51 -7.58
CA LEU A 848 -3.31 -24.56 -8.69
C LEU A 848 -3.19 -25.21 -10.07
N SER A 849 -2.27 -26.16 -10.24
CA SER A 849 -2.05 -26.85 -11.51
C SER A 849 -3.00 -28.02 -11.77
N GLN A 850 -3.87 -28.38 -10.82
CA GLN A 850 -4.63 -29.63 -10.84
C GLN A 850 -5.55 -29.80 -12.07
N LYS A 851 -6.15 -28.72 -12.58
CA LYS A 851 -7.12 -28.75 -13.70
C LYS A 851 -6.45 -29.05 -15.04
N TYR A 852 -5.37 -28.36 -15.38
CA TYR A 852 -4.66 -28.51 -16.66
C TYR A 852 -3.41 -29.40 -16.58
N LYS A 853 -2.92 -29.69 -15.38
CA LYS A 853 -1.74 -30.53 -15.08
C LYS A 853 -0.41 -30.04 -15.66
N ASN A 854 -0.36 -28.82 -16.19
CA ASN A 854 0.85 -28.22 -16.75
C ASN A 854 1.69 -27.56 -15.65
N LEU A 855 2.46 -28.37 -14.93
CA LEU A 855 3.39 -27.92 -13.90
C LEU A 855 4.83 -28.13 -14.35
N ILE A 856 5.55 -27.05 -14.57
CA ILE A 856 6.95 -27.02 -14.98
C ILE A 856 7.78 -26.55 -13.78
N ARG A 857 8.73 -27.37 -13.32
CA ARG A 857 9.60 -27.04 -12.18
C ARG A 857 11.05 -27.11 -12.59
N CYS A 858 11.76 -26.00 -12.44
CA CYS A 858 13.16 -25.85 -12.85
C CYS A 858 14.02 -25.51 -11.63
N GLY A 859 15.16 -26.19 -11.50
CA GLY A 859 16.04 -25.97 -10.36
C GLY A 859 17.39 -26.66 -10.48
N ASP A 860 18.26 -26.36 -9.52
CA ASP A 860 19.55 -27.03 -9.34
C ASP A 860 19.60 -27.64 -7.94
N ILE A 861 19.39 -28.96 -7.83
CA ILE A 861 19.40 -29.68 -6.55
C ILE A 861 20.74 -29.51 -5.83
N ASN A 862 21.85 -29.34 -6.56
CA ASN A 862 23.19 -29.14 -5.99
C ASN A 862 23.39 -27.72 -5.42
N GLN A 863 22.44 -26.80 -5.65
CA GLN A 863 22.40 -25.44 -5.08
C GLN A 863 21.32 -25.27 -3.99
N ALA A 864 20.79 -26.37 -3.44
CA ALA A 864 19.85 -26.33 -2.32
C ALA A 864 20.58 -26.05 -0.99
N ILE A 865 20.77 -24.77 -0.67
CA ILE A 865 21.64 -24.31 0.43
C ILE A 865 20.89 -23.60 1.57
N THR A 866 19.56 -23.70 1.58
CA THR A 866 18.69 -22.95 2.51
C THR A 866 17.98 -23.86 3.51
N ALA A 867 18.09 -25.18 3.40
CA ALA A 867 17.22 -26.12 4.09
C ALA A 867 17.52 -26.28 5.59
N THR A 868 18.73 -25.97 6.08
CA THR A 868 19.03 -25.99 7.53
C THR A 868 18.48 -24.80 8.29
N PHE A 869 18.13 -23.70 7.62
CA PHE A 869 17.61 -22.48 8.25
C PHE A 869 16.27 -21.99 7.70
N THR A 870 15.73 -22.64 6.67
CA THR A 870 14.37 -22.44 6.15
C THR A 870 13.60 -23.77 6.17
N ASN A 871 12.35 -23.77 5.69
CA ASN A 871 11.52 -24.97 5.56
C ASN A 871 11.58 -25.58 4.14
N ALA A 872 12.64 -25.31 3.36
CA ALA A 872 12.81 -25.85 2.01
C ALA A 872 12.80 -27.39 2.00
N ASP A 873 12.10 -27.96 1.02
CA ASP A 873 11.97 -29.41 0.85
C ASP A 873 12.66 -29.88 -0.44
N ILE A 874 13.95 -30.19 -0.29
CA ILE A 874 14.81 -30.69 -1.36
C ILE A 874 14.29 -32.05 -1.87
N GLN A 875 13.74 -32.89 -0.99
CA GLN A 875 13.31 -34.23 -1.35
C GLN A 875 12.10 -34.17 -2.28
N GLY A 876 11.12 -33.30 -2.01
CA GLY A 876 9.98 -33.11 -2.90
C GLY A 876 10.36 -32.70 -4.33
N PHE A 877 11.41 -31.89 -4.51
CA PHE A 877 11.92 -31.61 -5.86
C PHE A 877 12.71 -32.78 -6.47
N LYS A 878 13.52 -33.51 -5.68
CA LYS A 878 14.17 -34.75 -6.13
C LYS A 878 13.14 -35.77 -6.65
N ASP A 879 12.06 -35.98 -5.90
CA ASP A 879 10.97 -36.89 -6.26
C ASP A 879 10.19 -36.42 -7.50
N PHE A 880 10.09 -35.11 -7.69
CA PHE A 880 9.49 -34.54 -8.91
C PHE A 880 10.38 -34.80 -10.14
N VAL A 881 11.70 -34.68 -10.00
CA VAL A 881 12.67 -34.93 -11.07
C VAL A 881 12.73 -36.41 -11.48
N THR A 882 12.50 -37.35 -10.55
CA THR A 882 12.49 -38.78 -10.85
C THR A 882 11.21 -39.28 -11.55
N GLY A 883 10.23 -38.40 -11.78
CA GLY A 883 9.01 -38.70 -12.53
C GLY A 883 9.23 -38.92 -14.04
N GLU A 884 8.14 -39.20 -14.77
CA GLU A 884 8.17 -39.65 -16.18
C GLU A 884 8.74 -38.62 -17.18
N ASN A 885 8.51 -37.31 -16.96
CA ASN A 885 8.93 -36.24 -17.85
C ASN A 885 10.00 -35.36 -17.20
N ASN A 886 11.27 -35.66 -17.45
CA ASN A 886 12.40 -34.88 -16.96
C ASN A 886 13.39 -34.52 -18.08
N VAL A 887 14.03 -33.38 -17.92
CA VAL A 887 15.10 -32.87 -18.79
C VAL A 887 16.30 -32.52 -17.93
N SER A 888 17.47 -33.01 -18.33
CA SER A 888 18.74 -32.71 -17.67
C SER A 888 19.57 -31.75 -18.51
N MET A 889 19.87 -30.57 -17.95
CA MET A 889 20.72 -29.55 -18.57
C MET A 889 22.08 -29.52 -17.87
N ASN A 890 23.02 -30.28 -18.40
CA ASN A 890 24.35 -30.49 -17.80
C ASN A 890 25.45 -29.61 -18.41
N CYS A 891 25.19 -28.87 -19.49
CA CYS A 891 26.17 -27.99 -20.10
C CYS A 891 26.20 -26.61 -19.41
N SER A 892 27.38 -26.18 -18.96
CA SER A 892 27.62 -24.88 -18.33
C SER A 892 28.58 -24.03 -19.15
N GLN A 893 28.19 -22.78 -19.41
CA GLN A 893 29.00 -21.79 -20.12
C GLN A 893 29.68 -20.77 -19.19
N ARG A 894 29.63 -20.99 -17.87
CA ARG A 894 30.05 -19.99 -16.87
C ARG A 894 31.53 -20.06 -16.53
N CYS A 895 32.01 -21.22 -16.10
CA CYS A 895 33.28 -21.37 -15.40
C CYS A 895 34.39 -21.92 -16.30
N ALA A 896 35.65 -21.57 -16.01
CA ALA A 896 36.82 -22.22 -16.59
C ALA A 896 36.89 -23.72 -16.22
N LYS A 897 37.67 -24.49 -17.00
CA LYS A 897 37.77 -25.95 -16.90
C LYS A 897 38.10 -26.46 -15.50
N ASP A 898 39.12 -25.89 -14.86
CA ASP A 898 39.56 -26.35 -13.54
C ASP A 898 38.48 -26.13 -12.46
N ILE A 899 37.68 -25.08 -12.61
CA ILE A 899 36.64 -24.70 -11.64
C ILE A 899 35.45 -25.67 -11.71
N TYR A 900 34.91 -25.95 -12.91
CA TYR A 900 33.82 -26.93 -13.01
C TYR A 900 34.32 -28.37 -12.81
N ASN A 901 35.59 -28.67 -13.07
CA ASN A 901 36.20 -29.95 -12.70
C ASN A 901 36.25 -30.13 -11.18
N LEU A 902 36.63 -29.08 -10.43
CA LEU A 902 36.54 -29.10 -8.96
C LEU A 902 35.11 -29.33 -8.49
N ALA A 903 34.14 -28.65 -9.09
CA ALA A 903 32.72 -28.82 -8.79
C ALA A 903 32.26 -30.28 -9.06
N ASN A 904 32.66 -30.89 -10.17
CA ASN A 904 32.39 -32.28 -10.48
C ASN A 904 33.09 -33.26 -9.53
N LYS A 905 34.33 -32.95 -9.13
CA LYS A 905 35.09 -33.77 -8.17
C LYS A 905 34.39 -33.81 -6.81
N LEU A 906 33.76 -32.71 -6.37
CA LEU A 906 32.93 -32.69 -5.15
C LEU A 906 31.78 -33.71 -5.26
N VAL A 907 31.02 -33.67 -6.35
CA VAL A 907 29.88 -34.58 -6.59
C VAL A 907 30.34 -36.05 -6.62
N GLU A 908 31.44 -36.34 -7.30
CA GLU A 908 31.98 -37.69 -7.45
C GLU A 908 32.54 -38.25 -6.12
N THR A 909 33.27 -37.43 -5.38
CA THR A 909 33.88 -37.84 -4.10
C THR A 909 32.79 -38.22 -3.08
N THR A 910 31.70 -37.45 -3.01
CA THR A 910 30.61 -37.72 -2.05
C THR A 910 29.75 -38.90 -2.48
N LYS A 911 29.59 -39.16 -3.79
CA LYS A 911 28.75 -40.26 -4.30
C LYS A 911 29.18 -41.63 -3.76
N HIS A 912 30.48 -41.81 -3.56
CA HIS A 912 31.05 -43.06 -3.04
C HIS A 912 31.25 -43.05 -1.51
N ASP A 913 30.94 -41.94 -0.84
CA ASP A 913 31.01 -41.83 0.61
C ASP A 913 29.75 -42.47 1.24
N LYS A 914 29.95 -43.44 2.15
CA LYS A 914 28.87 -44.16 2.82
C LYS A 914 27.94 -43.25 3.64
N ASN A 915 28.41 -42.07 4.05
CA ASN A 915 27.68 -41.14 4.88
C ASN A 915 27.15 -39.93 4.08
N LEU A 916 27.87 -39.48 3.05
CA LEU A 916 27.58 -38.22 2.33
C LEU A 916 27.00 -38.41 0.92
N GLY A 917 26.59 -39.63 0.55
CA GLY A 917 26.04 -39.94 -0.77
C GLY A 917 24.83 -39.12 -1.22
N ASN A 918 24.08 -38.53 -0.28
CA ASN A 918 22.90 -37.71 -0.58
C ASN A 918 23.18 -36.21 -0.74
N ALA A 919 24.45 -35.78 -0.54
CA ALA A 919 24.86 -34.38 -0.59
C ALA A 919 24.53 -33.72 -1.94
N PHE A 920 24.72 -34.46 -3.04
CA PHE A 920 24.54 -33.98 -4.40
C PHE A 920 23.64 -34.94 -5.20
N TYR A 921 22.89 -34.37 -6.14
CA TYR A 921 22.28 -35.09 -7.26
C TYR A 921 23.34 -35.40 -8.32
N ASP A 922 23.26 -36.59 -8.92
CA ASP A 922 24.25 -37.12 -9.86
C ASP A 922 24.13 -36.46 -11.25
N ILE A 923 24.57 -35.21 -11.33
CA ILE A 923 24.65 -34.41 -12.56
C ILE A 923 26.02 -33.73 -12.63
N LYS A 924 26.82 -34.08 -13.63
CA LYS A 924 28.17 -33.51 -13.85
C LYS A 924 28.11 -32.36 -14.85
N MET A 925 28.77 -31.25 -14.53
CA MET A 925 28.95 -30.09 -15.40
C MET A 925 29.81 -30.43 -16.61
N GLN A 926 29.38 -30.01 -17.79
CA GLN A 926 30.16 -30.08 -19.04
C GLN A 926 30.37 -28.69 -19.61
N GLY A 927 31.58 -28.39 -20.11
CA GLY A 927 31.84 -27.12 -20.78
C GLY A 927 31.14 -27.03 -22.13
N VAL A 928 30.81 -25.81 -22.56
CA VAL A 928 30.32 -25.50 -23.90
C VAL A 928 31.50 -24.99 -24.75
N ALA A 929 31.79 -25.70 -25.84
CA ALA A 929 32.91 -25.37 -26.73
C ALA A 929 32.82 -23.90 -27.20
N GLY A 930 33.94 -23.17 -27.08
CA GLY A 930 34.06 -21.76 -27.49
C GLY A 930 33.32 -20.73 -26.62
N ARG A 931 32.63 -21.14 -25.55
CA ARG A 931 31.89 -20.23 -24.66
C ARG A 931 32.52 -20.06 -23.27
N ASN A 932 33.12 -21.12 -22.73
CA ASN A 932 33.75 -21.06 -21.40
C ASN A 932 35.08 -20.28 -21.42
N PRO A 933 35.44 -19.58 -20.32
CA PRO A 933 36.74 -18.92 -20.21
C PRO A 933 37.90 -19.90 -20.34
N VAL A 934 38.89 -19.56 -21.16
CA VAL A 934 40.14 -20.31 -21.33
C VAL A 934 41.22 -19.60 -20.52
N VAL A 935 41.56 -20.17 -19.37
CA VAL A 935 42.51 -19.59 -18.41
C VAL A 935 43.41 -20.70 -17.88
N GLU A 936 44.72 -20.49 -17.92
CA GLU A 936 45.68 -21.41 -17.29
C GLU A 936 45.65 -21.28 -15.76
N GLN A 937 45.69 -22.42 -15.08
CA GLN A 937 45.69 -22.51 -13.62
C GLN A 937 44.55 -21.68 -13.00
N ALA A 938 43.32 -22.03 -13.39
CA ALA A 938 42.13 -21.30 -12.95
C ALA A 938 41.82 -21.53 -11.46
N LEU A 939 42.34 -22.60 -10.85
CA LEU A 939 42.20 -22.90 -9.43
C LEU A 939 43.54 -22.70 -8.71
N ARG A 940 43.55 -21.93 -7.61
CA ARG A 940 44.71 -21.80 -6.72
C ARG A 940 44.30 -22.00 -5.28
N VAL A 941 44.97 -22.93 -4.60
CA VAL A 941 44.67 -23.34 -3.24
C VAL A 941 45.90 -23.08 -2.36
N SER A 942 45.74 -22.49 -1.17
CA SER A 942 46.89 -22.18 -0.30
C SER A 942 46.53 -22.27 1.18
N VAL A 943 47.43 -22.84 1.99
CA VAL A 943 47.32 -22.86 3.45
C VAL A 943 48.48 -22.06 4.03
N PHE A 944 48.17 -21.08 4.88
CA PHE A 944 49.13 -20.16 5.49
C PHE A 944 49.33 -20.46 6.98
N ASP A 945 50.46 -20.04 7.54
CA ASP A 945 50.74 -20.23 8.97
C ASP A 945 49.89 -19.31 9.86
N ASP A 946 49.64 -18.08 9.41
CA ASP A 946 48.87 -17.09 10.15
C ASP A 946 47.94 -16.24 9.25
N TYR A 947 47.01 -15.57 9.91
CA TYR A 947 45.98 -14.78 9.25
C TYR A 947 46.50 -13.55 8.46
N ASN A 948 47.61 -12.95 8.88
CA ASN A 948 48.18 -11.79 8.17
C ASN A 948 48.84 -12.21 6.86
N ALA A 949 49.44 -13.41 6.81
CA ALA A 949 49.97 -13.99 5.59
C ALA A 949 48.86 -14.26 4.56
N GLU A 950 47.71 -14.79 4.99
CA GLU A 950 46.54 -14.99 4.12
C GLU A 950 46.02 -13.65 3.57
N ARG A 951 45.85 -12.63 4.42
CA ARG A 951 45.42 -11.28 4.01
C ARG A 951 46.39 -10.64 3.01
N SER A 952 47.69 -10.74 3.27
CA SER A 952 48.74 -10.23 2.39
C SER A 952 48.67 -10.89 1.01
N PHE A 953 48.46 -12.20 0.95
CA PHE A 953 48.26 -12.93 -0.30
C PHE A 953 47.04 -12.43 -1.08
N ILE A 954 45.89 -12.26 -0.42
CA ILE A 954 44.67 -11.77 -1.05
C ILE A 954 44.91 -10.36 -1.63
N LEU A 955 45.50 -9.45 -0.85
CA LEU A 955 45.82 -8.09 -1.28
C LEU A 955 46.79 -8.08 -2.48
N GLU A 956 47.84 -8.91 -2.45
CA GLU A 956 48.79 -9.04 -3.55
C GLU A 956 48.11 -9.51 -4.84
N LYS A 957 47.21 -10.50 -4.75
CA LYS A 957 46.46 -10.98 -5.92
C LYS A 957 45.49 -9.94 -6.45
N ILE A 958 44.75 -9.26 -5.58
CA ILE A 958 43.85 -8.17 -5.98
C ILE A 958 44.64 -7.06 -6.70
N ARG A 959 45.80 -6.65 -6.15
CA ARG A 959 46.70 -5.69 -6.80
C ARG A 959 47.13 -6.13 -8.20
N LYS A 960 47.56 -7.39 -8.34
CA LYS A 960 47.99 -7.94 -9.63
C LYS A 960 46.84 -8.05 -10.64
N ILE A 961 45.63 -8.39 -10.18
CA ILE A 961 44.44 -8.48 -11.02
C ILE A 961 44.10 -7.09 -11.57
N PHE A 962 43.95 -6.08 -10.70
CA PHE A 962 43.61 -4.72 -11.16
C PHE A 962 44.72 -4.05 -11.97
N ALA A 963 45.98 -4.45 -11.79
CA ALA A 963 47.08 -3.97 -12.64
C ALA A 963 46.99 -4.48 -14.09
N VAL A 964 46.39 -5.65 -14.33
CA VAL A 964 46.26 -6.26 -15.66
C VAL A 964 44.87 -6.01 -16.25
N GLU A 965 43.82 -6.14 -15.43
CA GLU A 965 42.43 -5.96 -15.78
C GLU A 965 41.78 -4.98 -14.77
N PRO A 966 41.90 -3.66 -14.97
CA PRO A 966 41.32 -2.65 -14.08
C PRO A 966 39.81 -2.79 -13.90
N ASP A 967 39.11 -3.29 -14.91
CA ASP A 967 37.66 -3.47 -14.94
C ASP A 967 37.20 -4.85 -14.42
N ALA A 968 38.11 -5.68 -13.89
CA ALA A 968 37.78 -7.01 -13.40
C ALA A 968 36.74 -6.97 -12.26
N SER A 969 35.79 -7.91 -12.29
CA SER A 969 34.87 -8.13 -11.17
C SER A 969 35.50 -9.10 -10.16
N ILE A 970 35.67 -8.64 -8.91
CA ILE A 970 36.26 -9.43 -7.82
C ILE A 970 35.24 -9.62 -6.70
N ALA A 971 35.07 -10.86 -6.24
CA ALA A 971 34.31 -11.17 -5.04
C ALA A 971 35.17 -11.82 -3.94
N ILE A 972 34.96 -11.40 -2.69
CA ILE A 972 35.43 -12.09 -1.49
C ILE A 972 34.22 -12.71 -0.80
N LEU A 973 34.19 -14.04 -0.80
CA LEU A 973 33.08 -14.82 -0.25
C LEU A 973 33.45 -15.36 1.13
N VAL A 974 32.71 -14.95 2.14
CA VAL A 974 32.94 -15.34 3.55
C VAL A 974 31.79 -16.17 4.10
N ARG A 975 31.98 -16.87 5.22
CA ARG A 975 30.91 -17.68 5.82
C ARG A 975 29.88 -16.88 6.63
N ASN A 976 30.32 -15.83 7.33
CA ASN A 976 29.55 -15.10 8.34
C ASN A 976 29.57 -13.60 8.07
N ASN A 977 28.50 -12.89 8.45
CA ASN A 977 28.36 -11.45 8.20
C ASN A 977 29.45 -10.61 8.89
N TYR A 978 29.91 -10.97 10.09
CA TYR A 978 30.94 -10.19 10.79
C TYR A 978 32.30 -10.18 10.06
N HIS A 979 32.57 -11.17 9.20
CA HIS A 979 33.76 -11.16 8.35
C HIS A 979 33.62 -10.18 7.16
N ILE A 980 32.41 -9.77 6.80
CA ILE A 980 32.19 -8.78 5.73
C ILE A 980 32.80 -7.45 6.16
N ASP A 981 32.44 -6.99 7.36
CA ASP A 981 32.96 -5.73 7.92
C ASP A 981 34.48 -5.81 8.08
N GLU A 982 34.99 -6.94 8.59
CA GLU A 982 36.42 -7.18 8.77
C GLU A 982 37.23 -7.04 7.46
N TYR A 983 36.78 -7.67 6.36
CA TYR A 983 37.48 -7.55 5.07
C TYR A 983 37.22 -6.21 4.39
N SER A 984 36.05 -5.59 4.63
CA SER A 984 35.71 -4.27 4.09
C SER A 984 36.64 -3.20 4.67
N GLU A 985 36.78 -3.16 6.00
CA GLU A 985 37.72 -2.27 6.69
C GLU A 985 39.16 -2.50 6.23
N PHE A 986 39.59 -3.78 6.18
CA PHE A 986 40.92 -4.15 5.74
C PHE A 986 41.25 -3.61 4.34
N LEU A 987 40.37 -3.79 3.36
CA LEU A 987 40.61 -3.33 1.99
C LEU A 987 40.48 -1.81 1.83
N SER A 988 39.57 -1.19 2.58
CA SER A 988 39.39 0.26 2.59
C SER A 988 40.64 0.97 3.09
N CYS A 989 41.35 0.41 4.09
CA CYS A 989 42.64 0.92 4.54
C CYS A 989 43.73 0.98 3.45
N PHE A 990 43.58 0.20 2.37
CA PHE A 990 44.50 0.21 1.22
C PHE A 990 43.96 0.99 0.02
N GLY A 991 42.90 1.78 0.19
CA GLY A 991 42.34 2.67 -0.84
C GLY A 991 41.48 1.97 -1.89
N TYR A 992 40.99 0.76 -1.63
CA TYR A 992 40.06 0.08 -2.52
C TYR A 992 38.61 0.44 -2.21
N ASN A 993 37.83 0.68 -3.26
CA ASN A 993 36.38 0.81 -3.15
C ASN A 993 35.77 -0.58 -2.95
N VAL A 994 35.03 -0.73 -1.86
CA VAL A 994 34.38 -1.99 -1.47
C VAL A 994 32.87 -1.78 -1.44
N ILE A 995 32.13 -2.71 -2.04
CA ILE A 995 30.68 -2.80 -1.90
C ILE A 995 30.36 -4.04 -1.05
N THR A 996 29.53 -3.85 -0.03
CA THR A 996 28.98 -4.95 0.75
C THR A 996 27.50 -5.11 0.37
N LYS A 997 27.05 -6.34 0.09
CA LYS A 997 25.61 -6.63 -0.14
C LYS A 997 24.80 -6.62 1.18
N ASN A 998 25.13 -5.71 2.10
CA ASN A 998 24.33 -5.43 3.30
C ASN A 998 23.53 -4.16 3.02
N ASP A 999 22.61 -4.23 2.05
CA ASP A 999 21.79 -3.08 1.67
C ASP A 999 21.00 -2.62 2.90
N CYS A 1000 21.32 -1.44 3.42
CA CYS A 1000 20.60 -0.73 4.47
C CYS A 1000 20.08 0.58 3.87
N LEU A 1001 18.98 1.15 4.38
CA LEU A 1001 18.43 2.38 3.78
C LEU A 1001 19.43 3.53 3.85
N ASP A 1002 20.27 3.57 4.90
CA ASP A 1002 21.35 4.57 5.05
C ASP A 1002 22.36 4.55 3.90
N SER A 1003 22.53 3.42 3.23
CA SER A 1003 23.43 3.31 2.06
C SER A 1003 22.82 3.85 0.77
N GLN A 1004 21.50 4.08 0.72
CA GLN A 1004 20.83 4.57 -0.47
C GLN A 1004 20.95 6.10 -0.57
N PRO A 1005 21.49 6.66 -1.68
CA PRO A 1005 21.85 8.08 -1.77
C PRO A 1005 20.67 9.04 -1.52
N VAL A 1006 19.54 8.80 -2.18
CA VAL A 1006 18.36 9.66 -2.10
C VAL A 1006 17.84 9.71 -0.65
N PHE A 1007 17.75 8.55 0.00
CA PHE A 1007 17.35 8.39 1.38
C PHE A 1007 18.31 9.10 2.33
N ALA A 1008 19.62 8.90 2.18
CA ALA A 1008 20.62 9.53 3.03
C ALA A 1008 20.48 11.08 3.03
N LEU A 1009 20.26 11.68 1.85
CA LEU A 1009 20.08 13.14 1.74
C LEU A 1009 18.75 13.61 2.35
N ILE A 1010 17.63 13.00 1.94
CA ILE A 1010 16.31 13.33 2.48
C ILE A 1010 16.31 13.19 4.00
N PHE A 1011 16.86 12.10 4.50
CA PHE A 1011 16.89 11.81 5.93
C PHE A 1011 17.78 12.79 6.68
N ALA A 1012 18.94 13.17 6.13
CA ALA A 1012 19.80 14.21 6.70
C ALA A 1012 19.08 15.56 6.80
N ILE A 1013 18.32 15.94 5.78
CA ILE A 1013 17.54 17.20 5.77
C ILE A 1013 16.36 17.14 6.73
N ILE A 1014 15.60 16.04 6.79
CA ILE A 1014 14.52 15.88 7.78
C ILE A 1014 15.09 15.93 9.21
N LYS A 1015 16.23 15.29 9.44
CA LYS A 1015 16.97 15.36 10.71
C LYS A 1015 17.44 16.77 11.04
N PHE A 1016 17.86 17.55 10.06
CA PHE A 1016 18.18 18.96 10.25
C PHE A 1016 16.93 19.76 10.57
N CYS A 1017 15.82 19.55 9.84
CA CYS A 1017 14.56 20.19 10.12
C CYS A 1017 14.08 19.86 11.55
N ALA A 1018 14.32 18.67 12.10
CA ALA A 1018 14.00 18.39 13.50
C ALA A 1018 14.93 19.11 14.50
N PHE A 1019 16.20 19.32 14.14
CA PHE A 1019 17.22 19.89 15.02
C PHE A 1019 18.10 20.93 14.29
N PRO A 1020 17.54 22.10 13.93
CA PRO A 1020 18.19 23.03 12.99
C PRO A 1020 19.40 23.78 13.57
N TRP A 1021 19.59 23.71 14.88
CA TRP A 1021 20.64 24.46 15.58
C TRP A 1021 21.91 23.64 15.84
N GLN A 1022 22.02 22.42 15.30
CA GLN A 1022 23.19 21.54 15.47
C GLN A 1022 24.12 21.59 14.24
N ASN A 1023 25.31 22.16 14.42
CA ASN A 1023 26.29 22.31 13.34
C ASN A 1023 26.80 20.95 12.83
N GLU A 1024 26.82 19.91 13.65
CA GLU A 1024 27.24 18.56 13.24
C GLU A 1024 26.33 17.98 12.15
N ARG A 1025 25.04 18.31 12.16
CA ARG A 1025 24.08 17.85 11.14
C ARG A 1025 24.32 18.53 9.80
N ILE A 1026 24.75 19.78 9.82
CA ILE A 1026 25.06 20.55 8.62
C ILE A 1026 26.33 19.99 7.99
N ILE A 1027 27.34 19.64 8.79
CA ILE A 1027 28.53 18.91 8.33
C ILE A 1027 28.13 17.56 7.72
N HIS A 1028 27.20 16.83 8.33
CA HIS A 1028 26.69 15.59 7.76
C HIS A 1028 26.01 15.81 6.40
N ILE A 1029 25.18 16.84 6.25
CA ILE A 1029 24.56 17.22 4.96
C ILE A 1029 25.64 17.56 3.92
N ILE A 1030 26.65 18.35 4.28
CA ILE A 1030 27.78 18.68 3.40
C ILE A 1030 28.47 17.41 2.90
N ASN A 1031 28.75 16.46 3.81
CA ASN A 1031 29.38 15.19 3.44
C ASN A 1031 28.50 14.34 2.51
N VAL A 1032 27.19 14.28 2.77
CA VAL A 1032 26.24 13.55 1.91
C VAL A 1032 26.18 14.18 0.51
N LEU A 1033 26.06 15.50 0.42
CA LEU A 1033 26.04 16.24 -0.85
C LEU A 1033 27.36 16.07 -1.65
N ASN A 1034 28.51 16.12 -0.96
CA ASN A 1034 29.83 15.89 -1.55
C ASN A 1034 29.97 14.46 -2.10
N ASN A 1035 29.61 13.46 -1.30
CA ASN A 1035 29.70 12.04 -1.69
C ASN A 1035 28.85 11.73 -2.92
N GLN A 1036 27.71 12.42 -3.05
CA GLN A 1036 26.77 12.25 -4.16
C GLN A 1036 27.06 13.17 -5.34
N LYS A 1037 28.08 14.04 -5.24
CA LYS A 1037 28.48 15.03 -6.25
C LYS A 1037 27.34 15.98 -6.66
N LEU A 1038 26.39 16.23 -5.76
CA LEU A 1038 25.31 17.20 -5.97
C LEU A 1038 25.81 18.63 -5.78
N PHE A 1039 26.69 18.83 -4.79
CA PHE A 1039 27.44 20.05 -4.55
C PHE A 1039 28.88 19.70 -4.22
N ILE A 1040 29.80 20.62 -4.44
CA ILE A 1040 31.22 20.46 -4.13
C ILE A 1040 31.59 21.49 -3.06
N PHE A 1041 31.89 21.00 -1.87
CA PHE A 1041 32.39 21.77 -0.73
C PHE A 1041 33.84 21.43 -0.47
N SER A 1042 34.65 22.45 -0.23
CA SER A 1042 36.07 22.33 0.11
C SER A 1042 36.27 21.91 1.56
N SER A 1043 37.48 21.45 1.90
CA SER A 1043 37.85 21.19 3.30
C SER A 1043 37.77 22.45 4.18
N ALA A 1044 37.96 23.64 3.59
CA ALA A 1044 37.83 24.91 4.28
C ALA A 1044 36.37 25.22 4.66
N ASP A 1045 35.42 24.84 3.81
CA ASP A 1045 33.98 25.01 4.09
C ASP A 1045 33.54 24.15 5.29
N ILE A 1046 34.02 22.90 5.35
CA ILE A 1046 33.74 21.99 6.47
C ILE A 1046 34.33 22.54 7.78
N GLU A 1047 35.58 23.02 7.73
CA GLU A 1047 36.25 23.55 8.91
C GLU A 1047 35.60 24.86 9.42
N PHE A 1048 35.11 25.71 8.51
CA PHE A 1048 34.32 26.88 8.85
C PHE A 1048 33.09 26.51 9.68
N VAL A 1049 32.24 25.59 9.19
CA VAL A 1049 31.02 25.17 9.91
C VAL A 1049 31.36 24.53 11.26
N LYS A 1050 32.45 23.77 11.33
CA LYS A 1050 32.90 23.07 12.54
C LYS A 1050 33.41 24.01 13.64
N THR A 1051 34.00 25.14 13.26
CA THR A 1051 34.58 26.12 14.20
C THR A 1051 33.59 27.18 14.69
N LEU A 1052 32.40 27.27 14.07
CA LEU A 1052 31.33 28.16 14.51
C LEU A 1052 30.83 27.80 15.91
N LYS A 1053 30.84 28.80 16.81
CA LYS A 1053 30.25 28.69 18.16
C LYS A 1053 28.73 28.88 18.17
N SER A 1054 28.20 29.64 17.20
CA SER A 1054 26.77 29.81 16.99
C SER A 1054 26.25 28.78 15.98
N PRO A 1055 24.94 28.46 16.01
CA PRO A 1055 24.32 27.69 14.94
C PRO A 1055 24.51 28.35 13.58
N PHE A 1056 24.98 27.59 12.59
CA PHE A 1056 25.22 28.06 11.21
C PHE A 1056 23.99 28.70 10.57
N ILE A 1057 22.78 28.25 10.92
CA ILE A 1057 21.53 28.80 10.39
C ILE A 1057 21.23 30.25 10.82
N LEU A 1058 21.97 30.76 11.80
CA LEU A 1058 21.88 32.15 12.24
C LEU A 1058 22.81 33.09 11.45
N CYS A 1059 23.74 32.54 10.67
CA CYS A 1059 24.65 33.34 9.84
C CYS A 1059 23.89 34.07 8.72
N MET A 1060 24.52 35.11 8.20
CA MET A 1060 24.05 35.84 7.01
C MET A 1060 24.73 35.31 5.76
N GLU A 1061 24.08 35.42 4.59
CA GLU A 1061 24.65 34.95 3.31
C GLU A 1061 25.98 35.63 2.98
N ASP A 1062 26.13 36.91 3.34
CA ASP A 1062 27.35 37.70 3.13
C ASP A 1062 28.52 37.26 4.01
N GLU A 1063 28.28 36.45 5.05
CA GLU A 1063 29.31 35.93 5.96
C GLU A 1063 29.93 34.61 5.46
N MET A 1064 29.44 34.07 4.34
CA MET A 1064 29.83 32.75 3.87
C MET A 1064 31.16 32.78 3.09
N PRO A 1065 32.11 31.87 3.39
CA PRO A 1065 33.43 31.89 2.75
C PRO A 1065 33.40 31.36 1.32
N SER A 1066 32.30 30.73 0.88
CA SER A 1066 32.13 30.24 -0.48
C SER A 1066 30.68 30.38 -0.97
N PRO A 1067 30.47 30.52 -2.30
CA PRO A 1067 29.13 30.51 -2.89
C PRO A 1067 28.36 29.22 -2.63
N ALA A 1068 29.06 28.08 -2.50
CA ALA A 1068 28.47 26.80 -2.20
C ALA A 1068 27.85 26.78 -0.79
N LEU A 1069 28.55 27.33 0.22
CA LEU A 1069 28.00 27.47 1.57
C LEU A 1069 26.84 28.48 1.63
N ALA A 1070 26.92 29.60 0.89
CA ALA A 1070 25.81 30.55 0.77
C ALA A 1070 24.56 29.89 0.19
N LYS A 1071 24.73 29.10 -0.87
CA LYS A 1071 23.63 28.34 -1.46
C LYS A 1071 23.06 27.31 -0.50
N LEU A 1072 23.91 26.59 0.24
CA LEU A 1072 23.47 25.65 1.28
C LEU A 1072 22.69 26.36 2.39
N LEU A 1073 23.15 27.51 2.86
CA LEU A 1073 22.45 28.30 3.88
C LEU A 1073 21.06 28.72 3.40
N TRP A 1074 20.93 29.14 2.14
CA TRP A 1074 19.63 29.45 1.53
C TRP A 1074 18.73 28.21 1.49
N ASP A 1075 19.25 27.07 1.00
CA ASP A 1075 18.51 25.80 0.92
C ASP A 1075 18.01 25.38 2.31
N LEU A 1076 18.87 25.42 3.33
CA LEU A 1076 18.51 25.06 4.71
C LEU A 1076 17.43 25.98 5.28
N ASN A 1077 17.50 27.29 5.01
CA ASN A 1077 16.44 28.23 5.40
C ASN A 1077 15.12 27.94 4.68
N TYR A 1078 15.17 27.60 3.40
CA TYR A 1078 14.00 27.18 2.63
C TYR A 1078 13.35 25.93 3.22
N TRP A 1079 14.14 24.90 3.56
CA TRP A 1079 13.62 23.67 4.17
C TRP A 1079 13.03 23.92 5.56
N LEU A 1080 13.60 24.84 6.33
CA LEU A 1080 13.03 25.22 7.63
C LEU A 1080 11.71 25.95 7.52
N GLN A 1081 11.55 26.84 6.55
CA GLN A 1081 10.27 27.49 6.28
C GLN A 1081 9.18 26.49 5.86
N ASN A 1082 9.58 25.38 5.22
CA ASN A 1082 8.68 24.30 4.81
C ASN A 1082 8.55 23.19 5.87
N SER A 1083 9.10 23.38 7.07
CA SER A 1083 9.02 22.43 8.18
C SER A 1083 7.68 22.46 8.94
N GLY A 1084 6.61 22.94 8.32
CA GLY A 1084 5.22 22.70 8.77
C GLY A 1084 4.50 21.61 7.98
N LEU A 1085 5.07 21.21 6.83
CA LEU A 1085 4.57 20.14 5.99
C LEU A 1085 4.63 18.80 6.70
N ASP A 1086 3.75 17.87 6.30
CA ASP A 1086 3.83 16.48 6.74
C ASP A 1086 5.16 15.87 6.27
N THR A 1087 5.71 14.93 7.06
CA THR A 1087 7.07 14.41 6.82
C THR A 1087 7.23 13.73 5.46
N ASP A 1088 6.18 13.08 4.96
CA ASP A 1088 6.15 12.47 3.62
C ASP A 1088 6.22 13.53 2.50
N GLU A 1089 5.53 14.65 2.67
CA GLU A 1089 5.53 15.76 1.73
C GLU A 1089 6.86 16.54 1.76
N LEU A 1090 7.40 16.79 2.96
CA LEU A 1090 8.72 17.41 3.11
C LEU A 1090 9.81 16.55 2.44
N ALA A 1091 9.78 15.24 2.65
CA ALA A 1091 10.68 14.30 1.99
C ALA A 1091 10.58 14.37 0.47
N HIS A 1092 9.34 14.42 -0.04
CA HIS A 1092 9.10 14.47 -1.47
C HIS A 1092 9.68 15.74 -2.10
N LYS A 1093 9.30 16.89 -1.53
CA LYS A 1093 9.72 18.21 -2.00
C LYS A 1093 11.23 18.38 -1.92
N CYS A 1094 11.84 17.89 -0.84
CA CYS A 1094 13.28 17.84 -0.65
C CYS A 1094 13.98 17.01 -1.74
N GLY A 1095 13.53 15.77 -1.94
CA GLY A 1095 14.10 14.90 -2.95
C GLY A 1095 14.06 15.51 -4.36
N CYS A 1096 12.89 15.97 -4.80
CA CYS A 1096 12.71 16.51 -6.16
C CYS A 1096 13.46 17.83 -6.40
N TYR A 1097 13.87 18.52 -5.35
CA TYR A 1097 14.73 19.70 -5.47
C TYR A 1097 16.17 19.34 -5.83
N TYR A 1098 16.71 18.28 -5.21
CA TYR A 1098 18.10 17.85 -5.44
C TYR A 1098 18.24 16.86 -6.60
N TYR A 1099 17.18 16.15 -6.96
CA TYR A 1099 17.20 15.11 -7.98
C TYR A 1099 16.13 15.32 -9.05
N SER A 1100 16.54 15.20 -10.31
CA SER A 1100 15.66 15.32 -11.47
C SER A 1100 15.49 14.02 -12.26
N GLY A 1101 16.31 13.00 -12.00
CA GLY A 1101 16.27 11.72 -12.72
C GLY A 1101 15.06 10.85 -12.35
N GLU A 1102 14.57 10.06 -13.30
CA GLU A 1102 13.35 9.25 -13.13
C GLU A 1102 13.49 8.19 -12.02
N ILE A 1103 14.68 7.61 -11.88
CA ILE A 1103 14.97 6.56 -10.88
C ILE A 1103 14.99 7.19 -9.49
N GLU A 1104 15.68 8.32 -9.35
CA GLU A 1104 15.74 9.06 -8.10
C GLU A 1104 14.36 9.54 -7.69
N LYS A 1105 13.57 10.13 -8.61
CA LYS A 1105 12.17 10.49 -8.34
C LYS A 1105 11.36 9.31 -7.85
N SER A 1106 11.45 8.16 -8.53
CA SER A 1106 10.77 6.92 -8.10
C SER A 1106 11.19 6.49 -6.67
N ASN A 1107 12.46 6.65 -6.33
CA ASN A 1107 12.97 6.40 -4.97
C ASN A 1107 12.46 7.43 -3.95
N ILE A 1108 12.40 8.72 -4.31
CA ILE A 1108 11.86 9.80 -3.48
C ILE A 1108 10.41 9.47 -3.10
N TYR A 1109 9.59 9.06 -4.06
CA TYR A 1109 8.19 8.66 -3.80
C TYR A 1109 8.11 7.48 -2.82
N MET A 1110 8.93 6.45 -3.01
CA MET A 1110 9.00 5.31 -2.09
C MET A 1110 9.35 5.76 -0.65
N ILE A 1111 10.30 6.68 -0.50
CA ILE A 1111 10.69 7.25 0.80
C ILE A 1111 9.51 7.99 1.44
N SER A 1112 8.81 8.81 0.67
CA SER A 1112 7.60 9.52 1.14
C SER A 1112 6.52 8.54 1.62
N LEU A 1113 6.29 7.43 0.92
CA LEU A 1113 5.33 6.40 1.34
C LEU A 1113 5.74 5.70 2.63
N ILE A 1114 7.03 5.37 2.78
CA ILE A 1114 7.57 4.79 4.01
C ILE A 1114 7.31 5.75 5.18
N LEU A 1115 7.60 7.04 5.00
CA LEU A 1115 7.35 8.07 6.00
C LEU A 1115 5.86 8.20 6.33
N LYS A 1116 4.98 8.14 5.32
CA LYS A 1116 3.52 8.20 5.54
C LYS A 1116 3.00 7.01 6.32
N LYS A 1117 3.48 5.80 6.02
CA LYS A 1117 3.08 4.58 6.76
C LYS A 1117 3.60 4.61 8.19
N LEU A 1118 4.85 5.02 8.39
CA LEU A 1118 5.43 5.11 9.72
C LEU A 1118 4.81 6.23 10.55
N SER A 1119 4.42 7.36 9.97
CA SER A 1119 3.81 8.48 10.71
C SER A 1119 2.44 8.14 11.28
N VAL A 1120 1.72 7.18 10.70
CA VAL A 1120 0.48 6.63 11.28
C VAL A 1120 0.77 5.87 12.58
N GLN A 1121 1.87 5.11 12.62
CA GLN A 1121 2.27 4.32 13.80
C GLN A 1121 3.02 5.17 14.85
N TYR A 1122 3.73 6.19 14.39
CA TYR A 1122 4.55 7.11 15.19
C TYR A 1122 4.15 8.55 14.86
N PRO A 1123 3.05 9.07 15.43
CA PRO A 1123 2.55 10.41 15.12
C PRO A 1123 3.47 11.54 15.59
N ASP A 1124 4.34 11.27 16.57
CA ASP A 1124 5.37 12.20 17.02
C ASP A 1124 6.56 12.19 16.05
N THR A 1125 6.94 13.38 15.55
CA THR A 1125 7.95 13.52 14.50
C THR A 1125 9.34 13.04 14.97
N ILE A 1126 9.67 13.24 16.25
CA ILE A 1126 10.96 12.84 16.80
C ILE A 1126 11.02 11.31 16.92
N GLN A 1127 9.98 10.68 17.48
CA GLN A 1127 9.87 9.22 17.55
C GLN A 1127 9.88 8.58 16.15
N LEU A 1128 9.23 9.21 15.17
CA LEU A 1128 9.29 8.78 13.77
C LEU A 1128 10.72 8.81 13.24
N ILE A 1129 11.47 9.88 13.46
CA ILE A 1129 12.87 10.03 13.01
C ILE A 1129 13.79 9.02 13.70
N GLU A 1130 13.65 8.84 15.02
CA GLU A 1130 14.40 7.83 15.78
C GLU A 1130 14.10 6.42 15.27
N ARG A 1131 12.82 6.13 15.01
CA ARG A 1131 12.41 4.85 14.45
C ARG A 1131 12.96 4.64 13.04
N LEU A 1132 12.94 5.69 12.22
CA LEU A 1132 13.47 5.65 10.87
C LEU A 1132 14.99 5.43 10.89
N GLU A 1133 15.71 6.06 11.81
CA GLU A 1133 17.15 5.83 12.03
C GLU A 1133 17.47 4.39 12.42
N ASP A 1134 16.68 3.84 13.33
CA ASP A 1134 16.80 2.44 13.75
C ASP A 1134 16.53 1.46 12.62
N LEU A 1135 15.60 1.82 11.72
CA LEU A 1135 15.25 1.01 10.55
C LEU A 1135 16.29 1.15 9.44
N SER A 1136 16.85 2.34 9.27
CA SER A 1136 17.76 2.64 8.16
C SER A 1136 19.11 1.96 8.29
N LYS A 1137 19.54 1.67 9.52
CA LYS A 1137 20.75 0.91 9.85
C LYS A 1137 20.59 -0.62 9.74
N ARG A 1138 19.36 -1.12 9.56
CA ARG A 1138 19.09 -2.56 9.45
C ARG A 1138 19.20 -2.99 7.98
N PRO A 1139 19.65 -4.23 7.70
CA PRO A 1139 19.56 -4.80 6.36
C PRO A 1139 18.08 -4.78 5.93
N ILE A 1140 17.84 -4.20 4.76
CA ILE A 1140 16.54 -3.71 4.29
C ILE A 1140 15.41 -4.74 4.50
N LEU A 1141 14.28 -4.19 4.92
CA LEU A 1141 12.97 -4.85 4.93
C LEU A 1141 12.59 -5.29 3.51
N ASN A 1142 12.35 -6.59 3.32
CA ASN A 1142 11.96 -7.20 2.03
C ASN A 1142 10.80 -6.51 1.27
N LYS A 1143 10.07 -5.56 1.88
CA LYS A 1143 8.92 -4.87 1.28
C LYS A 1143 9.25 -3.61 0.45
N PHE A 1144 10.36 -2.92 0.68
CA PHE A 1144 10.69 -1.68 -0.05
C PHE A 1144 12.05 -1.81 -0.73
N LYS A 1145 12.05 -2.27 -1.99
CA LYS A 1145 13.26 -2.29 -2.82
C LYS A 1145 13.28 -1.08 -3.74
N PHE A 1146 14.16 -0.12 -3.43
CA PHE A 1146 14.43 1.04 -4.26
C PHE A 1146 14.78 0.65 -5.69
N PHE A 1147 14.39 1.50 -6.64
CA PHE A 1147 14.74 1.38 -8.03
C PHE A 1147 16.23 1.68 -8.21
N THR A 1148 16.92 0.77 -8.89
CA THR A 1148 18.30 0.93 -9.38
C THR A 1148 18.28 0.83 -10.90
N ASP A 1149 19.27 1.39 -11.57
CA ASP A 1149 19.40 1.26 -13.02
C ASP A 1149 20.03 -0.10 -13.35
N ASP A 1150 19.29 -1.02 -13.98
CA ASP A 1150 19.78 -2.39 -14.26
C ASP A 1150 20.94 -2.41 -15.27
N ASN A 1151 21.08 -1.36 -16.09
CA ASN A 1151 22.24 -1.16 -16.95
C ASN A 1151 23.50 -0.80 -16.15
N VAL A 1152 23.32 -0.30 -14.92
CA VAL A 1152 24.38 0.14 -14.00
C VAL A 1152 24.81 -1.02 -13.10
N GLU A 1153 23.95 -1.96 -12.68
CA GLU A 1153 24.39 -3.12 -11.87
C GLU A 1153 25.44 -4.01 -12.57
N ASN A 1154 25.35 -4.18 -13.90
CA ASN A 1154 26.30 -5.01 -14.66
C ASN A 1154 27.50 -4.22 -15.25
N LYS A 1155 27.43 -2.88 -15.31
CA LYS A 1155 28.54 -2.03 -15.82
C LYS A 1155 29.26 -1.21 -14.74
N ALA A 1156 28.58 -0.81 -13.66
CA ALA A 1156 29.16 0.00 -12.58
C ALA A 1156 29.91 -0.81 -11.52
N ASN A 1157 29.79 -2.13 -11.53
CA ASN A 1157 30.51 -3.03 -10.63
C ASN A 1157 31.87 -3.50 -11.17
N ARG A 1158 32.30 -2.98 -12.33
CA ARG A 1158 33.62 -3.23 -12.89
C ARG A 1158 34.66 -2.36 -12.19
N GLY A 1159 35.77 -2.96 -11.76
CA GLY A 1159 36.80 -2.27 -10.99
C GLY A 1159 36.48 -2.08 -9.50
N ILE A 1160 35.46 -2.77 -8.97
CA ILE A 1160 35.05 -2.71 -7.56
C ILE A 1160 35.11 -4.09 -6.92
N ILE A 1161 35.50 -4.16 -5.64
CA ILE A 1161 35.55 -5.40 -4.86
C ILE A 1161 34.22 -5.59 -4.13
N GLN A 1162 33.59 -6.75 -4.31
CA GLN A 1162 32.36 -7.09 -3.61
C GLN A 1162 32.62 -8.09 -2.48
N ILE A 1163 32.09 -7.83 -1.29
CA ILE A 1163 32.24 -8.73 -0.14
C ILE A 1163 30.85 -9.19 0.32
N MET A 1164 30.67 -10.50 0.40
CA MET A 1164 29.38 -11.11 0.73
C MET A 1164 29.52 -12.51 1.31
N THR A 1165 28.43 -13.05 1.85
CA THR A 1165 28.44 -14.45 2.32
C THR A 1165 28.28 -15.45 1.19
N TYR A 1166 28.68 -16.71 1.42
CA TYR A 1166 28.41 -17.83 0.48
C TYR A 1166 26.94 -17.87 0.03
N HIS A 1167 26.01 -17.69 0.98
CA HIS A 1167 24.57 -17.70 0.68
C HIS A 1167 24.15 -16.54 -0.22
N LYS A 1168 24.61 -15.32 0.07
CA LYS A 1168 24.26 -14.12 -0.70
C LYS A 1168 24.83 -14.12 -2.12
N SER A 1169 25.88 -14.91 -2.37
CA SER A 1169 26.47 -15.05 -3.72
C SER A 1169 25.63 -15.91 -4.68
N LYS A 1170 24.61 -16.63 -4.19
CA LYS A 1170 23.75 -17.47 -5.03
C LYS A 1170 23.07 -16.60 -6.10
N GLY A 1171 23.28 -16.95 -7.36
CA GLY A 1171 22.78 -16.19 -8.52
C GLY A 1171 23.81 -15.30 -9.19
N ASP A 1172 24.84 -14.86 -8.44
CA ASP A 1172 25.90 -13.99 -8.97
C ASP A 1172 27.00 -14.76 -9.72
N GLU A 1173 27.82 -14.04 -10.46
CA GLU A 1173 29.05 -14.55 -11.07
C GLU A 1173 30.12 -13.45 -11.17
N PHE A 1174 31.39 -13.82 -10.97
CA PHE A 1174 32.51 -12.89 -10.92
C PHE A 1174 33.69 -13.43 -11.72
N ASP A 1175 34.49 -12.55 -12.31
CA ASP A 1175 35.72 -12.95 -13.00
C ASP A 1175 36.67 -13.65 -12.03
N TYR A 1176 36.86 -13.06 -10.84
CA TYR A 1176 37.74 -13.57 -9.80
C TYR A 1176 37.01 -13.74 -8.47
N VAL A 1177 37.19 -14.88 -7.83
CA VAL A 1177 36.57 -15.19 -6.52
C VAL A 1177 37.63 -15.60 -5.52
N PHE A 1178 37.56 -15.03 -4.32
CA PHE A 1178 38.35 -15.40 -3.16
C PHE A 1178 37.46 -16.07 -2.10
N ILE A 1179 37.84 -17.26 -1.66
CA ILE A 1179 37.22 -17.98 -0.54
C ILE A 1179 38.27 -18.09 0.57
N PRO A 1180 38.40 -17.07 1.44
CA PRO A 1180 39.31 -17.13 2.56
C PRO A 1180 38.73 -17.92 3.74
N GLN A 1181 39.60 -18.27 4.68
CA GLN A 1181 39.24 -18.91 5.94
C GLN A 1181 38.47 -20.22 5.83
N LEU A 1182 38.76 -21.03 4.80
CA LEU A 1182 38.13 -22.34 4.64
C LEU A 1182 38.62 -23.34 5.71
N SER A 1183 37.98 -23.33 6.88
CA SER A 1183 38.32 -24.14 8.06
C SER A 1183 37.15 -25.00 8.52
N GLU A 1184 37.44 -26.11 9.21
CA GLU A 1184 36.38 -26.96 9.80
C GLU A 1184 35.59 -26.23 10.91
N GLU A 1185 36.13 -25.14 11.48
CA GLU A 1185 35.40 -24.34 12.47
C GLU A 1185 34.31 -23.47 11.84
N LEU A 1186 34.53 -22.99 10.61
CA LEU A 1186 33.60 -22.10 9.91
C LEU A 1186 32.66 -22.86 8.97
N LEU A 1187 33.17 -23.84 8.23
CA LEU A 1187 32.40 -24.64 7.29
C LEU A 1187 32.65 -26.14 7.56
N PRO A 1188 32.08 -26.70 8.65
CA PRO A 1188 32.34 -28.07 9.03
C PRO A 1188 31.75 -29.04 8.00
N THR A 1189 32.60 -29.87 7.41
CA THR A 1189 32.20 -30.94 6.49
C THR A 1189 32.42 -32.32 7.10
N ASP A 1190 33.21 -32.39 8.18
CA ASP A 1190 33.39 -33.58 8.99
C ASP A 1190 32.18 -33.82 9.90
N VAL A 1191 31.42 -34.87 9.61
CA VAL A 1191 30.23 -35.27 10.36
C VAL A 1191 30.52 -35.41 11.85
N GLU A 1192 31.70 -35.91 12.23
CA GLU A 1192 32.06 -36.12 13.63
C GLU A 1192 32.30 -34.81 14.40
N LYS A 1193 32.77 -33.77 13.69
CA LYS A 1193 33.05 -32.44 14.26
C LYS A 1193 31.83 -31.52 14.28
N ILE A 1194 30.78 -31.84 13.52
CA ILE A 1194 29.54 -31.08 13.53
C ILE A 1194 28.86 -31.22 14.89
N LYS A 1195 28.63 -30.08 15.53
CA LYS A 1195 27.85 -29.97 16.75
C LYS A 1195 26.39 -29.66 16.43
N ILE A 1196 25.49 -30.42 17.04
CA ILE A 1196 24.07 -30.11 17.07
C ILE A 1196 23.79 -29.32 18.34
N ASN A 1197 23.24 -28.13 18.19
CA ASN A 1197 22.90 -27.30 19.34
C ASN A 1197 21.53 -27.69 19.93
N PRO A 1198 21.22 -27.32 21.18
CA PRO A 1198 19.92 -27.65 21.80
C PRO A 1198 18.71 -27.15 20.99
N LYS A 1199 18.84 -26.00 20.31
CA LYS A 1199 17.78 -25.39 19.49
C LYS A 1199 17.40 -26.26 18.30
N GLU A 1200 18.38 -26.90 17.67
CA GLU A 1200 18.19 -27.83 16.55
C GLU A 1200 17.49 -29.13 17.00
N ARG A 1201 17.86 -29.68 18.17
CA ARG A 1201 17.17 -30.85 18.74
C ARG A 1201 15.72 -30.54 19.10
N PHE A 1202 15.49 -29.34 19.62
CA PHE A 1202 14.15 -28.85 19.93
C PHE A 1202 13.31 -28.71 18.66
N LEU A 1203 13.83 -28.05 17.62
CA LEU A 1203 13.16 -27.91 16.33
C LEU A 1203 12.78 -29.25 15.71
N GLU A 1204 13.67 -30.24 15.78
CA GLU A 1204 13.40 -31.59 15.28
C GLU A 1204 12.26 -32.28 16.06
N SER A 1205 12.20 -32.05 17.38
CA SER A 1205 11.12 -32.56 18.23
C SER A 1205 9.78 -31.87 17.94
N VAL A 1206 9.80 -30.59 17.54
CA VAL A 1206 8.61 -29.86 17.08
C VAL A 1206 8.11 -30.40 15.74
N LYS A 1207 9.00 -30.65 14.77
CA LYS A 1207 8.63 -31.26 13.48
C LYS A 1207 7.97 -32.63 13.67
N ALA A 1208 8.44 -33.41 14.64
CA ALA A 1208 7.89 -34.72 14.99
C ALA A 1208 6.49 -34.68 15.62
N ILE A 1209 5.92 -33.51 15.93
CA ILE A 1209 4.49 -33.39 16.29
C ILE A 1209 3.63 -33.83 15.10
N ASN A 1210 4.08 -33.58 13.86
CA ASN A 1210 3.44 -34.12 12.68
C ASN A 1210 3.72 -35.62 12.57
N LEU A 1211 2.70 -36.46 12.75
CA LEU A 1211 2.83 -37.93 12.70
C LEU A 1211 3.31 -38.45 11.32
N LYS A 1212 3.17 -37.66 10.25
CA LYS A 1212 3.70 -38.00 8.92
C LYS A 1212 5.20 -37.71 8.78
N TYR A 1213 5.80 -36.98 9.73
CA TYR A 1213 7.21 -36.60 9.69
C TYR A 1213 8.07 -37.62 10.43
N ASN A 1214 9.08 -38.16 9.73
CA ASN A 1214 10.05 -39.05 10.36
C ASN A 1214 11.11 -38.23 11.10
N LYS A 1215 11.16 -38.36 12.43
CA LYS A 1215 12.10 -37.63 13.29
C LYS A 1215 13.53 -38.10 13.01
N LYS A 1216 14.41 -37.17 12.67
CA LYS A 1216 15.83 -37.44 12.48
C LYS A 1216 16.53 -37.67 13.80
N ASP A 1217 17.42 -38.65 13.83
CA ASP A 1217 18.35 -38.83 14.94
C ASP A 1217 19.52 -37.82 14.88
N GLU A 1218 20.37 -37.80 15.91
CA GLU A 1218 21.50 -36.87 15.96
C GLU A 1218 22.51 -37.10 14.82
N LYS A 1219 22.70 -38.35 14.39
CA LYS A 1219 23.61 -38.67 13.29
C LYS A 1219 23.06 -38.13 11.97
N GLU A 1220 21.79 -38.36 11.69
CA GLU A 1220 21.09 -37.84 10.52
C GLU A 1220 21.08 -36.31 10.46
N LEU A 1221 20.92 -35.62 11.59
CA LEU A 1221 21.04 -34.17 11.66
C LEU A 1221 22.45 -33.68 11.32
N LYS A 1222 23.50 -34.36 11.81
CA LYS A 1222 24.89 -34.03 11.47
C LYS A 1222 25.18 -34.25 10.00
N LEU A 1223 24.70 -35.36 9.44
CA LEU A 1223 24.81 -35.67 8.01
C LEU A 1223 24.15 -34.58 7.17
N PHE A 1224 22.90 -34.22 7.49
CA PHE A 1224 22.17 -33.19 6.77
C PHE A 1224 22.89 -31.82 6.75
N LYS A 1225 23.52 -31.43 7.87
CA LYS A 1225 24.34 -30.20 7.93
C LYS A 1225 25.63 -30.31 7.13
N ALA A 1226 26.32 -31.45 7.16
CA ALA A 1226 27.51 -31.68 6.36
C ALA A 1226 27.21 -31.60 4.86
N GLU A 1227 26.12 -32.24 4.43
CA GLU A 1227 25.62 -32.22 3.06
C GLU A 1227 25.29 -30.80 2.59
N GLU A 1228 24.62 -29.99 3.41
CA GLU A 1228 24.34 -28.60 3.06
C GLU A 1228 25.61 -27.74 3.00
N ASN A 1229 26.55 -27.92 3.93
CA ASN A 1229 27.83 -27.20 3.89
C ASN A 1229 28.64 -27.52 2.63
N LEU A 1230 28.56 -28.76 2.13
CA LEU A 1230 29.15 -29.15 0.85
C LEU A 1230 28.47 -28.47 -0.33
N ARG A 1231 27.14 -28.41 -0.35
CA ARG A 1231 26.38 -27.64 -1.37
C ARG A 1231 26.70 -26.15 -1.32
N LEU A 1232 26.87 -25.59 -0.12
CA LEU A 1232 27.25 -24.19 0.08
C LEU A 1232 28.64 -23.90 -0.47
N PHE A 1233 29.60 -24.80 -0.25
CA PHE A 1233 30.92 -24.72 -0.86
C PHE A 1233 30.86 -24.83 -2.39
N TYR A 1234 30.07 -25.76 -2.92
CA TYR A 1234 29.83 -25.92 -4.35
C TYR A 1234 29.25 -24.63 -4.98
N VAL A 1235 28.31 -23.97 -4.31
CA VAL A 1235 27.79 -22.67 -4.76
C VAL A 1235 28.91 -21.63 -4.84
N ALA A 1236 29.73 -21.50 -3.78
CA ALA A 1236 30.84 -20.55 -3.73
C ALA A 1236 31.88 -20.78 -4.83
N VAL A 1237 32.25 -22.05 -5.08
CA VAL A 1237 33.16 -22.46 -6.17
C VAL A 1237 32.61 -22.05 -7.53
N THR A 1238 31.32 -22.31 -7.78
CA THR A 1238 30.67 -22.09 -9.08
C THR A 1238 30.28 -20.62 -9.35
N ARG A 1239 30.71 -19.67 -8.50
CA ARG A 1239 30.61 -18.23 -8.75
C ARG A 1239 31.76 -17.70 -9.60
N ALA A 1240 32.89 -18.39 -9.61
CA ALA A 1240 34.10 -17.97 -10.33
C ALA A 1240 34.00 -18.28 -11.83
N LYS A 1241 34.24 -17.27 -12.68
CA LYS A 1241 34.31 -17.43 -14.13
C LYS A 1241 35.73 -17.75 -14.59
N LYS A 1242 36.70 -16.88 -14.26
CA LYS A 1242 38.09 -16.99 -14.72
C LYS A 1242 38.97 -17.71 -13.70
N LYS A 1243 39.14 -17.15 -12.48
CA LYS A 1243 40.01 -17.73 -11.45
C LYS A 1243 39.35 -17.80 -10.07
N LEU A 1244 39.68 -18.86 -9.34
CA LEU A 1244 39.22 -19.16 -8.00
C LEU A 1244 40.42 -19.31 -7.06
N TYR A 1245 40.46 -18.49 -6.02
CA TYR A 1245 41.45 -18.53 -4.96
C TYR A 1245 40.80 -19.07 -3.69
N ILE A 1246 41.30 -20.19 -3.17
CA ILE A 1246 40.83 -20.79 -1.91
C ILE A 1246 41.98 -20.75 -0.91
N SER A 1247 41.74 -20.16 0.25
CA SER A 1247 42.77 -20.05 1.28
C SER A 1247 42.26 -20.36 2.69
N CYS A 1248 43.20 -20.71 3.56
CA CYS A 1248 43.00 -20.84 4.99
C CYS A 1248 44.31 -20.53 5.72
N ALA A 1249 44.24 -20.03 6.95
CA ALA A 1249 45.37 -19.94 7.86
C ALA A 1249 45.26 -20.98 8.99
N ARG A 1250 46.39 -21.39 9.57
CA ARG A 1250 46.44 -22.28 10.74
C ARG A 1250 46.17 -21.53 12.05
N LYS A 1251 46.26 -20.19 12.06
CA LYS A 1251 46.08 -19.33 13.23
C LYS A 1251 45.26 -18.08 12.89
N TYR A 1252 44.13 -17.88 13.58
CA TYR A 1252 43.31 -16.66 13.50
C TYR A 1252 43.28 -15.90 14.82
N LYS A 1253 43.12 -14.57 14.74
CA LYS A 1253 42.91 -13.71 15.91
C LYS A 1253 41.42 -13.61 16.21
N LYS A 1254 40.96 -14.14 17.35
CA LYS A 1254 39.57 -14.08 17.81
C LYS A 1254 39.52 -13.42 19.19
N TYR A 1255 38.77 -12.32 19.33
CA TYR A 1255 38.68 -11.51 20.56
C TYR A 1255 40.06 -11.17 21.16
N SER A 1256 40.98 -10.70 20.32
CA SER A 1256 42.36 -10.35 20.70
C SER A 1256 43.27 -11.52 21.13
N ARG A 1257 42.84 -12.78 21.00
CA ARG A 1257 43.66 -13.97 21.24
C ARG A 1257 43.92 -14.73 19.95
N ILE A 1258 45.15 -15.24 19.78
CA ILE A 1258 45.49 -16.14 18.66
C ILE A 1258 44.96 -17.53 19.01
N LYS A 1259 44.19 -18.12 18.09
CA LYS A 1259 43.63 -19.46 18.23
C LYS A 1259 44.07 -20.30 17.04
N ASP A 1260 44.54 -21.51 17.31
CA ASP A 1260 44.80 -22.49 16.25
C ASP A 1260 43.48 -22.93 15.62
N THR A 1261 43.46 -23.03 14.29
CA THR A 1261 42.32 -23.42 13.48
C THR A 1261 42.71 -24.54 12.53
N MET A 1262 41.86 -25.56 12.46
CA MET A 1262 42.07 -26.68 11.54
C MET A 1262 41.59 -26.29 10.13
N PRO A 1263 42.46 -26.36 9.11
CA PRO A 1263 42.03 -26.24 7.70
C PRO A 1263 40.91 -27.25 7.40
N SER A 1264 40.03 -26.92 6.47
CA SER A 1264 38.95 -27.84 6.09
C SER A 1264 39.50 -29.16 5.56
N ILE A 1265 38.82 -30.27 5.86
CA ILE A 1265 39.14 -31.60 5.32
C ILE A 1265 39.04 -31.61 3.79
N LEU A 1266 38.32 -30.65 3.20
CA LEU A 1266 38.29 -30.45 1.75
C LEU A 1266 39.68 -30.21 1.16
N PHE A 1267 40.63 -29.63 1.91
CA PHE A 1267 42.02 -29.49 1.47
C PHE A 1267 42.67 -30.84 1.18
N GLU A 1268 42.41 -31.85 1.99
CA GLU A 1268 42.98 -33.19 1.88
C GLU A 1268 42.20 -34.10 0.91
N ARG A 1269 40.86 -34.02 0.93
CA ARG A 1269 39.99 -34.94 0.18
C ARG A 1269 39.76 -34.53 -1.27
N VAL A 1270 39.64 -33.24 -1.55
CA VAL A 1270 39.15 -32.74 -2.84
C VAL A 1270 40.12 -31.78 -3.49
N LEU A 1271 40.78 -30.91 -2.70
CA LEU A 1271 41.70 -29.89 -3.22
C LEU A 1271 43.15 -30.39 -3.38
N THR A 1272 43.45 -31.64 -2.99
CA THR A 1272 44.69 -32.35 -3.29
C THR A 1272 44.78 -32.62 -4.79
N ASN A 1273 45.68 -31.88 -5.47
CA ASN A 1273 46.19 -32.02 -6.85
C ASN A 1273 46.26 -30.68 -7.64
N ALA A 1274 46.17 -29.51 -7.00
CA ALA A 1274 46.34 -28.24 -7.73
C ALA A 1274 47.80 -27.82 -8.00
N ASP A 1275 48.79 -28.46 -7.35
CA ASP A 1275 50.23 -28.11 -7.42
C ASP A 1275 51.12 -29.26 -7.94
N LYS A 1276 50.60 -30.19 -8.75
CA LYS A 1276 51.43 -31.15 -9.50
C LYS A 1276 51.39 -30.92 -11.00
#